data_AF-A0A8X6ME22-F1
#
_entry.id   AF-A0A8X6ME22-F1
#
_cell.length_a   1.000
_cell.length_b   1.000
_cell.length_c   1.000
_cell.angle_alpha   90.00
_cell.angle_beta   90.00
_cell.angle_gamma   90.00
#
_symmetry.space_group_name_H-M   'P 1'
#
loop_
_entity.id
_entity.type
_entity.pdbx_description
1 polymer ?
#
loop_
_entity_poly.entity_id
_entity_poly.type
_entity_poly.pdbx_seq_one_letter_code
_entity_poly.pdbx_strand_id
1 'polypeptide(L)'
;MLKENKSLFGFEGFPEEWSKYVSFVDELVSEGLLYLIRRNLYFLLQATTPESGQNPVFMIHVHLDTFGLRFKPPLDKPKHMTLQHLLQSMVAGIFSATGLVPRVDGSQAAKEYVAEMEELQELQEMREELNSRIISINRDAEEILLDLQPYSYLWKEEPDSVIKSLTANPEDALGNVPQIIEQIRNCETLRTQITENVQTFRLVKEWLRVDQAHFKDHLLSCVDDWQKRFKDLVLESVCRCLYDLDAFCTDTETELNETVTSAPTTEQMDSATLLKVITRIQAVQDRRATTDDMFKPLASAIKFLKTECHEELDAQVQVLQQSLPERWLHTKKLSEQWRQQISTPMAKEASCVRMQVTAFSSKQIQFREQFRKSSAFHRDCPMPAVDMLDKLRKDIQALQEEVQELTKSGKLFEVHVPEFSQLKQCENELVLLVELWQYIDKVKIQLKVWEDTPWTQVDLDALEMQCKVYMRDIKLMDKEMRSWDNFIWLQETIKNILVALRAIHQLRNPAIKERHWTRLSSATQKVPQPQSKQNTLTLVIIEVTNKFAVSSPYPDDNRSYLDPELLFQVPLSVTDETPLGELLSLELHRFEDVVESIVERASKELVTERILAELEATWAEIAFEHSTHQRTGYKLLHISDVLIATLEDNQNLVSGATSEPDVVEARRPFLGPHHRLGAQLSRVESVIGAGWGVQGLVKWRLFWGRRYQNKPPKFRTRFIHDPPSKIFPGAESESGGGVRVRPSWGHGTYFCNNGGKRARPPYLETKRRIFPRFYFVSSADLLDILSNGTRPRTIIRHLPKLFDSVAQLIFESDTNDTAMSVISRDGEVLKLKETCSCTGAVETWLDRFPKGCAILKRALSPFSDPPQRGETANFGFWGNPPWPPETPRSGGTGKKNLCPPEMQQLHHLIGLLLTDLSRESRQKVMTICTMDVHARDVVSRLVSLRVEAESDFAWQSQLRHRWEEDCSVYICDARFDYCHEYLGNTPRLVVTPLTDRCFITLTQSLKLMMGGAPTGPAGTGKTETVKDLGRALGTLVYVFNCSEQMDYRSCANIYKGLAQTGAWGALTNSTGFQWRFYPSLLYRDDIPLISTLGIFITMNPGYAGRTELPENLKTLFRPCAMVAPDIQLICEIMLVAEGFVEARSLGQKFTTLYSLCKQLLSKQDHYDWGLRAIKSVLVVAGSLKRSSPATPEEHILMLALRDFNLPKIVSEDVGVFMGLIGDLFPALDVPRKNPVLEKSVRDAIGELKLQPEDSFVLKIREKAVWSRTHGQSVTGSI
;
A
#
# COMPACT_ATOMS: atom_id res chain seq x y z
N MET A 1 -26.60 -20.74 -75.60
CA MET A 1 -26.87 -21.87 -74.68
C MET A 1 -28.24 -22.50 -74.87
N LEU A 2 -29.38 -22.05 -74.31
CA LEU A 2 -30.64 -22.81 -74.46
C LEU A 2 -31.07 -23.02 -75.92
N LYS A 3 -31.03 -21.98 -76.76
CA LYS A 3 -31.35 -22.10 -78.19
C LYS A 3 -30.40 -23.06 -78.93
N GLU A 4 -29.16 -23.15 -78.49
CA GLU A 4 -28.10 -23.97 -79.07
C GLU A 4 -28.25 -25.44 -78.62
N ASN A 5 -28.53 -25.67 -77.33
CA ASN A 5 -28.86 -26.97 -76.76
C ASN A 5 -30.14 -27.56 -77.39
N LYS A 6 -31.14 -26.72 -77.70
CA LYS A 6 -32.36 -27.16 -78.40
C LYS A 6 -32.04 -27.80 -79.76
N SER A 7 -31.12 -27.19 -80.50
CA SER A 7 -30.66 -27.68 -81.81
C SER A 7 -29.77 -28.91 -81.65
N LEU A 8 -28.78 -28.88 -80.74
CA LEU A 8 -27.82 -29.96 -80.52
C LEU A 8 -28.46 -31.27 -80.03
N PHE A 9 -29.48 -31.19 -79.18
CA PHE A 9 -30.18 -32.37 -78.65
C PHE A 9 -31.36 -32.83 -79.51
N GLY A 10 -31.65 -32.17 -80.64
CA GLY A 10 -32.69 -32.59 -81.59
C GLY A 10 -34.13 -32.39 -81.10
N PHE A 11 -34.37 -31.44 -80.18
CA PHE A 11 -35.70 -31.21 -79.56
C PHE A 11 -36.67 -30.39 -80.42
N GLU A 12 -36.39 -30.18 -81.72
CA GLU A 12 -37.21 -29.32 -82.60
C GLU A 12 -38.63 -29.89 -82.86
N GLY A 13 -38.85 -31.19 -82.63
CA GLY A 13 -40.16 -31.87 -82.77
C GLY A 13 -40.82 -32.34 -81.46
N PHE A 14 -40.22 -32.05 -80.30
CA PHE A 14 -40.61 -32.62 -78.99
C PHE A 14 -40.80 -31.51 -77.95
N PRO A 15 -41.94 -30.78 -77.97
CA PRO A 15 -42.15 -29.60 -77.15
C PRO A 15 -42.32 -29.90 -75.65
N GLU A 16 -42.87 -31.05 -75.27
CA GLU A 16 -43.05 -31.43 -73.86
C GLU A 16 -41.71 -31.80 -73.19
N GLU A 17 -40.87 -32.57 -73.88
CA GLU A 17 -39.54 -32.96 -73.41
C GLU A 17 -38.60 -31.74 -73.34
N TRP A 18 -38.71 -30.83 -74.31
CA TRP A 18 -38.02 -29.54 -74.26
C TRP A 18 -38.45 -28.70 -73.05
N SER A 19 -39.74 -28.65 -72.74
CA SER A 19 -40.25 -27.93 -71.57
C SER A 19 -39.71 -28.52 -70.27
N LYS A 20 -39.61 -29.85 -70.16
CA LYS A 20 -39.00 -30.52 -68.99
C LYS A 20 -37.51 -30.20 -68.86
N TYR A 21 -36.78 -30.14 -69.98
CA TYR A 21 -35.37 -29.75 -69.97
C TYR A 21 -35.17 -28.27 -69.59
N VAL A 22 -36.02 -27.36 -70.09
CA VAL A 22 -35.98 -25.94 -69.70
C VAL A 22 -36.31 -25.77 -68.22
N SER A 23 -37.31 -26.48 -67.69
CA SER A 23 -37.63 -26.51 -66.26
C SER A 23 -36.47 -27.00 -65.41
N PHE A 24 -35.77 -28.06 -65.85
CA PHE A 24 -34.57 -28.56 -65.16
C PHE A 24 -33.44 -27.53 -65.12
N VAL A 25 -33.20 -26.81 -66.21
CA VAL A 25 -32.17 -25.74 -66.25
C VAL A 25 -32.59 -24.54 -65.40
N ASP A 26 -33.87 -24.20 -65.36
CA ASP A 26 -34.43 -23.14 -64.53
C ASP A 26 -34.29 -23.46 -63.03
N GLU A 27 -34.55 -24.71 -62.62
CA GLU A 27 -34.27 -25.21 -61.26
C GLU A 27 -32.79 -25.10 -60.89
N LEU A 28 -31.87 -25.49 -61.79
CA LEU A 28 -30.42 -25.36 -61.55
C LEU A 28 -29.98 -23.90 -61.35
N VAL A 29 -30.60 -22.95 -62.07
CA VAL A 29 -30.34 -21.53 -61.88
C VAL A 29 -30.92 -21.04 -60.55
N SER A 30 -32.12 -21.48 -60.18
CA SER A 30 -32.72 -21.17 -58.87
C SER A 30 -31.85 -21.68 -57.71
N GLU A 31 -31.37 -22.93 -57.76
CA GLU A 31 -30.45 -23.51 -56.76
C GLU A 31 -29.12 -22.75 -56.67
N GLY A 32 -28.57 -22.32 -57.81
CA GLY A 32 -27.36 -21.52 -57.87
C GLY A 32 -27.52 -20.14 -57.22
N LEU A 33 -28.66 -19.48 -57.45
CA LEU A 33 -29.01 -18.19 -56.84
C LEU A 33 -29.26 -18.33 -55.32
N LEU A 34 -29.95 -19.39 -54.89
CA LEU A 34 -30.13 -19.72 -53.48
C LEU A 34 -28.78 -19.90 -52.77
N TYR A 35 -27.87 -20.67 -53.38
CA TYR A 35 -26.52 -20.86 -52.84
C TYR A 35 -25.75 -19.53 -52.72
N LEU A 36 -25.87 -18.65 -53.72
CA LEU A 36 -25.25 -17.32 -53.72
C LEU A 36 -25.79 -16.46 -52.57
N ILE A 37 -27.11 -16.32 -52.42
CA ILE A 37 -27.70 -15.52 -51.34
C ILE A 37 -27.31 -16.09 -49.99
N ARG A 38 -27.47 -17.40 -49.80
CA ARG A 38 -27.13 -18.08 -48.54
C ARG A 38 -25.68 -17.84 -48.15
N ARG A 39 -24.75 -17.91 -49.10
CA ARG A 39 -23.32 -17.70 -48.81
C ARG A 39 -23.00 -16.25 -48.45
N ASN A 40 -23.67 -15.27 -49.05
CA ASN A 40 -23.52 -13.85 -48.70
C ASN A 40 -24.11 -13.53 -47.32
N LEU A 41 -25.31 -14.04 -47.01
CA LEU A 41 -25.93 -13.85 -45.69
C LEU A 41 -25.13 -14.55 -44.59
N TYR A 42 -24.65 -15.77 -44.85
CA TYR A 42 -23.78 -16.49 -43.93
C TYR A 42 -22.47 -15.74 -43.66
N PHE A 43 -21.86 -15.11 -44.66
CA PHE A 43 -20.67 -14.29 -44.47
C PHE A 43 -20.94 -13.10 -43.53
N LEU A 44 -22.06 -12.41 -43.69
CA LEU A 44 -22.46 -11.32 -42.79
C LEU A 44 -22.78 -11.83 -41.37
N LEU A 45 -23.42 -12.99 -41.25
CA LEU A 45 -23.66 -13.64 -39.95
C LEU A 45 -22.35 -14.03 -39.27
N GLN A 46 -21.38 -14.56 -40.01
CA GLN A 46 -20.06 -14.91 -39.48
C GLN A 46 -19.27 -13.67 -39.04
N ALA A 47 -19.28 -12.60 -39.85
CA ALA A 47 -18.62 -11.33 -39.55
C ALA A 47 -19.25 -10.58 -38.35
N THR A 48 -20.53 -10.84 -38.06
CA THR A 48 -21.25 -10.27 -36.91
C THR A 48 -21.30 -11.22 -35.71
N THR A 49 -20.52 -12.31 -35.72
CA THR A 49 -20.43 -13.25 -34.59
C THR A 49 -19.38 -12.76 -33.59
N PRO A 50 -19.71 -12.69 -32.27
CA PRO A 50 -18.83 -12.15 -31.23
C PRO A 50 -17.51 -12.89 -30.99
N GLU A 51 -17.27 -14.04 -31.63
CA GLU A 51 -16.09 -14.90 -31.40
C GLU A 51 -15.18 -15.00 -32.65
N SER A 52 -15.45 -14.20 -33.69
CA SER A 52 -14.78 -14.36 -34.98
C SER A 52 -13.31 -13.92 -34.99
N GLY A 53 -12.87 -13.11 -34.00
CA GLY A 53 -11.51 -12.56 -33.93
C GLY A 53 -11.12 -11.70 -35.14
N GLN A 54 -12.09 -11.29 -35.95
CA GLN A 54 -11.90 -10.43 -37.12
C GLN A 54 -11.94 -8.95 -36.70
N ASN A 55 -11.24 -8.09 -37.44
CA ASN A 55 -11.31 -6.65 -37.21
C ASN A 55 -12.76 -6.15 -37.39
N PRO A 56 -13.24 -5.24 -36.52
CA PRO A 56 -14.60 -4.71 -36.63
C PRO A 56 -14.80 -4.07 -38.01
N VAL A 57 -15.82 -4.55 -38.72
CA VAL A 57 -16.13 -4.13 -40.10
C VAL A 57 -16.79 -2.75 -40.11
N PHE A 58 -17.55 -2.42 -39.05
CA PHE A 58 -18.30 -1.18 -38.95
C PHE A 58 -17.73 -0.27 -37.88
N MET A 59 -17.73 1.03 -38.15
CA MET A 59 -17.25 2.07 -37.24
C MET A 59 -18.24 3.22 -37.18
N ILE A 60 -18.52 3.69 -35.97
CA ILE A 60 -19.33 4.88 -35.69
C ILE A 60 -18.54 5.84 -34.81
N HIS A 61 -18.74 7.14 -35.00
CA HIS A 61 -18.07 8.18 -34.22
C HIS A 61 -19.04 8.81 -33.23
N VAL A 62 -18.57 9.08 -32.01
CA VAL A 62 -19.27 9.92 -31.04
C VAL A 62 -18.99 11.38 -31.34
N HIS A 63 -20.03 12.18 -31.47
CA HIS A 63 -19.93 13.60 -31.78
C HIS A 63 -20.87 14.42 -30.89
N LEU A 64 -20.42 15.61 -30.49
CA LEU A 64 -21.25 16.59 -29.79
C LEU A 64 -21.76 17.63 -30.80
N ASP A 65 -23.07 17.71 -30.97
CA ASP A 65 -23.73 18.71 -31.84
C ASP A 65 -24.60 19.65 -30.99
N THR A 66 -25.14 20.69 -31.59
CA THR A 66 -26.09 21.68 -31.01
C THR A 66 -27.26 21.08 -30.23
N PHE A 67 -27.60 19.81 -30.49
CA PHE A 67 -28.67 19.07 -29.82
C PHE A 67 -28.18 18.01 -28.82
N GLY A 68 -26.90 18.02 -28.46
CA GLY A 68 -26.28 17.10 -27.51
C GLY A 68 -25.48 15.96 -28.15
N LEU A 69 -25.16 14.96 -27.35
CA LEU A 69 -24.30 13.84 -27.69
C LEU A 69 -25.00 12.87 -28.66
N ARG A 70 -24.39 12.59 -29.81
CA ARG A 70 -24.98 11.73 -30.86
C ARG A 70 -23.93 10.89 -31.59
N PHE A 71 -24.38 9.80 -32.19
CA PHE A 71 -23.57 9.01 -33.12
C PHE A 71 -23.61 9.55 -34.55
N LYS A 72 -22.49 9.40 -35.26
CA LYS A 72 -22.38 9.63 -36.71
C LYS A 72 -21.82 8.36 -37.38
N PRO A 73 -22.57 7.68 -38.27
CA PRO A 73 -23.99 7.91 -38.61
C PRO A 73 -24.96 7.70 -37.41
N PRO A 74 -26.15 8.33 -37.43
CA PRO A 74 -27.12 8.20 -36.34
C PRO A 74 -27.76 6.80 -36.30
N LEU A 75 -28.22 6.38 -35.12
CA LEU A 75 -28.89 5.09 -34.92
C LEU A 75 -30.42 5.18 -35.13
N ASP A 76 -31.07 6.23 -34.63
CA ASP A 76 -32.55 6.26 -34.52
C ASP A 76 -33.32 7.11 -35.55
N LYS A 77 -32.66 7.98 -36.32
CA LYS A 77 -33.38 8.99 -37.14
C LYS A 77 -33.67 8.51 -38.57
N PRO A 78 -34.93 8.21 -38.94
CA PRO A 78 -35.28 7.60 -40.23
C PRO A 78 -35.08 8.50 -41.46
N LYS A 79 -34.88 9.82 -41.27
CA LYS A 79 -34.63 10.78 -42.37
C LYS A 79 -33.17 10.82 -42.83
N HIS A 80 -32.25 10.21 -42.08
CA HIS A 80 -30.83 10.15 -42.42
C HIS A 80 -30.41 8.70 -42.65
N MET A 81 -29.34 8.48 -43.41
CA MET A 81 -28.75 7.16 -43.60
C MET A 81 -28.23 6.64 -42.25
N THR A 82 -29.04 5.87 -41.54
CA THR A 82 -28.67 5.25 -40.26
C THR A 82 -27.82 4.01 -40.48
N LEU A 83 -27.07 3.58 -39.46
CA LEU A 83 -26.34 2.30 -39.51
C LEU A 83 -27.30 1.13 -39.82
N GLN A 84 -28.47 1.14 -39.19
CA GLN A 84 -29.52 0.15 -39.43
C GLN A 84 -30.02 0.19 -40.88
N HIS A 85 -30.28 1.38 -41.43
CA HIS A 85 -30.71 1.53 -42.82
C HIS A 85 -29.62 1.09 -43.81
N LEU A 86 -28.36 1.40 -43.54
CA LEU A 86 -27.23 0.98 -44.36
C LEU A 86 -27.11 -0.54 -44.41
N LEU A 87 -27.18 -1.22 -43.26
CA LEU A 87 -27.10 -2.67 -43.17
C LEU A 87 -28.33 -3.36 -43.79
N GLN A 88 -29.54 -2.83 -43.56
CA GLN A 88 -30.76 -3.35 -44.17
C GLN A 88 -30.76 -3.17 -45.69
N SER A 89 -30.24 -2.05 -46.19
CA SER A 89 -30.08 -1.80 -47.63
C SER A 89 -29.06 -2.74 -48.27
N MET A 90 -27.95 -3.05 -47.58
CA MET A 90 -27.00 -4.09 -48.03
C MET A 90 -27.66 -5.46 -48.12
N VAL A 91 -28.44 -5.86 -47.11
CA VAL A 91 -29.17 -7.13 -47.12
C VAL A 91 -30.21 -7.16 -48.24
N ALA A 92 -31.00 -6.09 -48.41
CA ALA A 92 -31.97 -5.98 -49.50
C ALA A 92 -31.29 -6.07 -50.89
N GLY A 93 -30.14 -5.41 -51.06
CA GLY A 93 -29.35 -5.47 -52.29
C GLY A 93 -28.89 -6.89 -52.67
N ILE A 94 -28.61 -7.76 -51.69
CA ILE A 94 -28.26 -9.17 -51.93
C ILE A 94 -29.43 -9.92 -52.58
N PHE A 95 -30.66 -9.69 -52.11
CA PHE A 95 -31.85 -10.30 -52.70
C PHE A 95 -32.17 -9.70 -54.08
N SER A 96 -32.12 -8.36 -54.20
CA SER A 96 -32.40 -7.67 -55.47
C SER A 96 -31.42 -8.03 -56.59
N ALA A 97 -30.19 -8.47 -56.27
CA ALA A 97 -29.22 -8.93 -57.27
C ALA A 97 -29.73 -10.14 -58.08
N THR A 98 -30.63 -10.96 -57.52
CA THR A 98 -31.24 -12.09 -58.25
C THR A 98 -32.23 -11.65 -59.32
N GLY A 99 -32.72 -10.40 -59.26
CA GLY A 99 -33.65 -9.81 -60.24
C GLY A 99 -32.96 -9.34 -61.50
N LEU A 100 -31.62 -9.31 -61.51
CA LEU A 100 -30.83 -9.05 -62.71
C LEU A 100 -30.80 -10.26 -63.65
N VAL A 101 -31.18 -11.45 -63.17
CA VAL A 101 -31.25 -12.67 -63.96
C VAL A 101 -32.72 -12.88 -64.39
N PRO A 102 -33.04 -12.76 -65.69
CA PRO A 102 -34.39 -13.05 -66.17
C PRO A 102 -34.69 -14.54 -66.03
N ARG A 103 -35.95 -14.89 -65.75
CA ARG A 103 -36.40 -16.28 -65.63
C ARG A 103 -36.10 -17.07 -66.90
N VAL A 104 -35.60 -18.28 -66.74
CA VAL A 104 -35.12 -19.11 -67.85
C VAL A 104 -36.29 -19.85 -68.49
N ASP A 105 -37.25 -20.29 -67.67
CA ASP A 105 -38.55 -20.78 -68.12
C ASP A 105 -39.54 -19.64 -68.36
N GLY A 106 -39.88 -19.41 -69.63
CA GLY A 106 -40.86 -18.41 -70.04
C GLY A 106 -42.30 -18.72 -69.59
N SER A 107 -42.61 -19.96 -69.21
CA SER A 107 -43.94 -20.35 -68.70
C SER A 107 -44.20 -19.80 -67.29
N GLN A 108 -43.13 -19.56 -66.52
CA GLN A 108 -43.16 -18.96 -65.18
C GLN A 108 -42.67 -17.51 -65.16
N ALA A 109 -42.61 -16.83 -66.31
CA ALA A 109 -42.06 -15.47 -66.44
C ALA A 109 -42.71 -14.41 -65.52
N ALA A 110 -43.91 -14.68 -64.99
CA ALA A 110 -44.58 -13.83 -64.01
C ALA A 110 -44.00 -13.92 -62.58
N LYS A 111 -43.21 -14.97 -62.28
CA LYS A 111 -42.49 -15.16 -61.02
C LYS A 111 -41.00 -14.93 -61.25
N GLU A 112 -40.55 -13.70 -61.00
CA GLU A 112 -39.12 -13.38 -60.99
C GLU A 112 -38.39 -14.21 -59.93
N TYR A 113 -37.12 -14.57 -60.17
CA TYR A 113 -36.32 -15.32 -59.19
C TYR A 113 -36.24 -14.61 -57.82
N VAL A 114 -36.29 -13.27 -57.80
CA VAL A 114 -36.30 -12.48 -56.54
C VAL A 114 -37.48 -12.84 -55.65
N ALA A 115 -38.69 -12.92 -56.24
CA ALA A 115 -39.91 -13.19 -55.48
C ALA A 115 -39.86 -14.60 -54.87
N GLU A 116 -39.34 -15.59 -55.61
CA GLU A 116 -39.13 -16.94 -55.09
C GLU A 116 -38.12 -16.94 -53.93
N MET A 117 -36.99 -16.24 -54.07
CA MET A 117 -35.96 -16.18 -53.03
C MET A 117 -36.45 -15.44 -51.76
N GLU A 118 -37.30 -14.43 -51.90
CA GLU A 118 -37.90 -13.71 -50.76
C GLU A 118 -38.91 -14.56 -49.98
N GLU A 119 -39.53 -15.56 -50.60
CA GLU A 119 -40.49 -16.48 -49.95
C GLU A 119 -39.83 -17.65 -49.21
N LEU A 120 -38.54 -17.93 -49.46
CA LEU A 120 -37.83 -19.05 -48.84
C LEU A 120 -37.57 -18.82 -47.34
N GLN A 121 -38.12 -19.70 -46.52
CA GLN A 121 -38.04 -19.63 -45.05
C GLN A 121 -36.59 -19.58 -44.53
N GLU A 122 -35.68 -20.40 -45.08
CA GLU A 122 -34.26 -20.42 -44.67
C GLU A 122 -33.60 -19.04 -44.84
N LEU A 123 -33.91 -18.34 -45.94
CA LEU A 123 -33.36 -17.01 -46.22
C LEU A 123 -34.01 -15.92 -45.36
N GLN A 124 -35.30 -16.05 -45.05
CA GLN A 124 -36.02 -15.17 -44.14
C GLN A 124 -35.47 -15.28 -42.71
N GLU A 125 -35.25 -16.49 -42.21
CA GLU A 125 -34.69 -16.73 -40.87
C GLU A 125 -33.29 -16.10 -40.72
N MET A 126 -32.40 -16.28 -41.71
CA MET A 126 -31.08 -15.64 -41.71
C MET A 126 -31.15 -14.10 -41.74
N ARG A 127 -32.12 -13.54 -42.47
CA ARG A 127 -32.37 -12.08 -42.52
C ARG A 127 -32.90 -11.54 -41.19
N GLU A 128 -33.83 -12.26 -40.57
CA GLU A 128 -34.36 -11.91 -39.24
C GLU A 128 -33.28 -11.98 -38.16
N GLU A 129 -32.42 -13.00 -38.21
CA GLU A 129 -31.29 -13.12 -37.30
C GLU A 129 -30.34 -11.93 -37.43
N LEU A 130 -29.95 -11.55 -38.65
CA LEU A 130 -29.13 -10.35 -38.89
C LEU A 130 -29.81 -9.09 -38.35
N ASN A 131 -31.10 -8.89 -38.59
CA ASN A 131 -31.85 -7.75 -38.07
C ASN A 131 -31.88 -7.71 -36.53
N SER A 132 -32.05 -8.87 -35.87
CA SER A 132 -32.04 -8.95 -34.41
C SER A 132 -30.69 -8.55 -33.81
N ARG A 133 -29.58 -8.93 -34.46
CA ARG A 133 -28.22 -8.55 -34.07
C ARG A 133 -27.99 -7.04 -34.22
N ILE A 134 -28.54 -6.43 -35.28
CA ILE A 134 -28.48 -4.99 -35.53
C ILE A 134 -29.28 -4.20 -34.49
N ILE A 135 -30.49 -4.65 -34.14
CA ILE A 135 -31.29 -3.98 -33.09
C ILE A 135 -30.56 -4.07 -31.74
N SER A 136 -30.00 -5.24 -31.43
CA SER A 136 -29.25 -5.42 -30.20
C SER A 136 -27.99 -4.55 -30.14
N ILE A 137 -27.24 -4.40 -31.24
CA ILE A 137 -26.01 -3.59 -31.23
C ILE A 137 -26.32 -2.10 -31.06
N ASN A 138 -27.43 -1.62 -31.64
CA ASN A 138 -27.82 -0.22 -31.51
C ASN A 138 -28.12 0.13 -30.04
N ARG A 139 -28.90 -0.72 -29.36
CA ARG A 139 -29.19 -0.55 -27.93
C ARG A 139 -27.91 -0.58 -27.09
N ASP A 140 -27.04 -1.56 -27.33
CA ASP A 140 -25.81 -1.73 -26.55
C ASP A 140 -24.79 -0.61 -26.84
N ALA A 141 -24.85 0.02 -28.03
CA ALA A 141 -24.08 1.23 -28.35
C ALA A 141 -24.63 2.48 -27.63
N GLU A 142 -25.95 2.64 -27.50
CA GLU A 142 -26.57 3.77 -26.78
C GLU A 142 -26.16 3.84 -25.31
N GLU A 143 -25.90 2.71 -24.65
CA GLU A 143 -25.40 2.67 -23.27
C GLU A 143 -24.07 3.45 -23.11
N ILE A 144 -23.22 3.49 -24.15
CA ILE A 144 -21.96 4.26 -24.13
C ILE A 144 -22.22 5.76 -24.01
N LEU A 145 -23.34 6.27 -24.54
CA LEU A 145 -23.69 7.68 -24.39
C LEU A 145 -24.11 8.03 -22.97
N LEU A 146 -24.65 7.07 -22.21
CA LEU A 146 -25.03 7.26 -20.80
C LEU A 146 -23.80 7.40 -19.91
N ASP A 147 -22.74 6.63 -20.18
CA ASP A 147 -21.46 6.72 -19.45
C ASP A 147 -20.81 8.11 -19.57
N LEU A 148 -21.11 8.85 -20.64
CA LEU A 148 -20.54 10.17 -20.92
C LEU A 148 -21.41 11.32 -20.37
N GLN A 149 -22.64 11.05 -19.90
CA GLN A 149 -23.54 12.08 -19.33
C GLN A 149 -23.01 12.83 -18.09
N PRO A 150 -22.25 12.23 -17.17
CA PRO A 150 -21.73 12.93 -15.99
C PRO A 150 -20.87 14.15 -16.35
N TYR A 151 -20.22 14.15 -17.52
CA TYR A 151 -19.41 15.27 -18.00
C TYR A 151 -20.25 16.39 -18.63
N SER A 152 -21.58 16.25 -18.69
CA SER A 152 -22.42 17.13 -19.50
C SER A 152 -22.49 18.58 -19.07
N TYR A 153 -22.14 18.90 -17.82
CA TYR A 153 -22.03 20.29 -17.36
C TYR A 153 -20.94 21.06 -18.11
N LEU A 154 -19.85 20.39 -18.53
CA LEU A 154 -18.71 21.06 -19.21
C LEU A 154 -19.11 21.76 -20.51
N TRP A 155 -20.13 21.25 -21.22
CA TRP A 155 -20.62 21.80 -22.48
C TRP A 155 -22.06 22.34 -22.42
N LYS A 156 -22.76 22.14 -21.29
CA LYS A 156 -24.11 22.69 -21.07
C LYS A 156 -24.07 23.99 -20.28
N GLU A 157 -23.13 24.13 -19.35
CA GLU A 157 -22.98 25.32 -18.53
C GLU A 157 -21.90 26.22 -19.12
N GLU A 158 -22.13 27.53 -19.06
CA GLU A 158 -21.13 28.51 -19.45
C GLU A 158 -20.24 28.86 -18.24
N PRO A 159 -18.90 28.87 -18.39
CA PRO A 159 -17.97 29.25 -17.31
C PRO A 159 -18.32 30.60 -16.66
N ASP A 160 -18.81 31.54 -17.47
CA ASP A 160 -19.16 32.90 -17.04
C ASP A 160 -20.34 32.94 -16.05
N SER A 161 -21.19 31.91 -16.01
CA SER A 161 -22.28 31.79 -15.03
C SER A 161 -21.74 31.46 -13.63
N VAL A 162 -20.80 30.52 -13.54
CA VAL A 162 -20.15 30.13 -12.29
C VAL A 162 -19.29 31.28 -11.75
N ILE A 163 -18.55 31.97 -12.64
CA ILE A 163 -17.73 33.14 -12.30
C ILE A 163 -18.58 34.26 -11.66
N LYS A 164 -19.78 34.52 -12.17
CA LYS A 164 -20.70 35.53 -11.61
C LYS A 164 -21.14 35.20 -10.18
N SER A 165 -21.29 33.92 -9.85
CA SER A 165 -21.65 33.52 -8.48
C SER A 165 -20.52 33.76 -7.47
N LEU A 166 -19.27 33.57 -7.90
CA LEU A 166 -18.06 33.72 -7.06
C LEU A 166 -17.65 35.19 -6.84
N THR A 167 -18.17 36.10 -7.67
CA THR A 167 -17.80 37.54 -7.69
C THR A 167 -18.92 38.46 -7.17
N ALA A 168 -19.96 37.91 -6.52
CA ALA A 168 -21.14 38.65 -6.09
C ALA A 168 -20.91 39.78 -5.06
N ASN A 169 -19.80 39.74 -4.29
CA ASN A 169 -19.40 40.77 -3.34
C ASN A 169 -18.12 41.51 -3.80
N PRO A 170 -18.24 42.75 -4.32
CA PRO A 170 -17.10 43.46 -4.91
C PRO A 170 -16.10 44.04 -3.90
N GLU A 171 -16.45 44.18 -2.61
CA GLU A 171 -15.57 44.74 -1.56
C GLU A 171 -14.50 43.75 -1.07
N ASP A 172 -14.65 42.44 -1.33
CA ASP A 172 -13.78 41.37 -0.83
C ASP A 172 -13.01 40.64 -1.96
N ALA A 173 -12.68 41.37 -3.03
CA ALA A 173 -12.12 40.82 -4.26
C ALA A 173 -10.82 39.99 -4.08
N LEU A 174 -10.04 40.27 -3.03
CA LEU A 174 -8.82 39.54 -2.67
C LEU A 174 -9.08 38.34 -1.74
N GLY A 175 -10.22 38.30 -1.04
CA GLY A 175 -10.61 37.23 -0.13
C GLY A 175 -11.00 35.93 -0.84
N ASN A 176 -11.56 36.02 -2.06
CA ASN A 176 -12.03 34.86 -2.82
C ASN A 176 -10.97 34.22 -3.72
N VAL A 177 -9.79 34.85 -3.86
CA VAL A 177 -8.68 34.34 -4.70
C VAL A 177 -8.23 32.92 -4.31
N PRO A 178 -8.13 32.53 -3.02
CA PRO A 178 -7.80 31.16 -2.63
C PRO A 178 -8.84 30.12 -3.10
N GLN A 179 -10.14 30.47 -3.10
CA GLN A 179 -11.20 29.58 -3.57
C GLN A 179 -11.16 29.39 -5.09
N ILE A 180 -10.81 30.44 -5.84
CA ILE A 180 -10.66 30.37 -7.31
C ILE A 180 -9.43 29.52 -7.68
N ILE A 181 -8.33 29.62 -6.93
CA ILE A 181 -7.14 28.76 -7.10
C ILE A 181 -7.50 27.28 -6.89
N GLU A 182 -8.36 26.97 -5.93
CA GLU A 182 -8.85 25.59 -5.71
C GLU A 182 -9.66 25.07 -6.91
N GLN A 183 -10.50 25.91 -7.53
CA GLN A 183 -11.22 25.53 -8.75
C GLN A 183 -10.27 25.24 -9.93
N ILE A 184 -9.16 25.96 -10.05
CA ILE A 184 -8.14 25.69 -11.08
C ILE A 184 -7.51 24.29 -10.86
N ARG A 185 -7.20 23.92 -9.61
CA ARG A 185 -6.68 22.58 -9.27
C ARG A 185 -7.71 21.47 -9.50
N ASN A 186 -9.00 21.76 -9.31
CA ASN A 186 -10.07 20.82 -9.64
C ASN A 186 -10.14 20.56 -11.16
N CYS A 187 -9.95 21.58 -12.00
CA CYS A 187 -9.86 21.40 -13.46
C CYS A 187 -8.68 20.52 -13.88
N GLU A 188 -7.51 20.67 -13.24
CA GLU A 188 -6.34 19.81 -13.49
C GLU A 188 -6.61 18.34 -13.14
N THR A 189 -7.27 18.13 -12.00
CA THR A 189 -7.68 16.79 -11.56
C THR A 189 -8.73 16.18 -12.50
N LEU A 190 -9.66 17.00 -13.00
CA LEU A 190 -10.65 16.54 -13.97
C LEU A 190 -10.01 16.20 -15.33
N ARG A 191 -8.99 16.96 -15.75
CA ARG A 191 -8.22 16.69 -16.97
C ARG A 191 -7.50 15.34 -16.91
N THR A 192 -6.88 15.01 -15.78
CA THR A 192 -6.24 13.69 -15.59
C THR A 192 -7.28 12.57 -15.58
N GLN A 193 -8.41 12.75 -14.88
CA GLN A 193 -9.52 11.79 -14.88
C GLN A 193 -10.08 11.52 -16.28
N ILE A 194 -10.31 12.55 -17.11
CA ILE A 194 -10.78 12.36 -18.49
C ILE A 194 -9.72 11.66 -19.34
N THR A 195 -8.45 11.97 -19.13
CA THR A 195 -7.34 11.35 -19.87
C THR A 195 -7.23 9.85 -19.56
N GLU A 196 -7.41 9.45 -18.31
CA GLU A 196 -7.29 8.06 -17.85
C GLU A 196 -8.57 7.24 -18.07
N ASN A 197 -9.75 7.82 -17.79
CA ASN A 197 -11.01 7.06 -17.76
C ASN A 197 -11.75 7.03 -19.10
N VAL A 198 -11.57 8.04 -19.97
CA VAL A 198 -12.21 8.06 -21.29
C VAL A 198 -11.31 7.37 -22.32
N GLN A 199 -11.76 6.23 -22.83
CA GLN A 199 -11.04 5.48 -23.86
C GLN A 199 -11.16 6.15 -25.23
N THR A 200 -10.16 5.99 -26.10
CA THR A 200 -10.19 6.56 -27.47
C THR A 200 -11.13 5.81 -28.39
N PHE A 201 -11.33 4.50 -28.18
CA PHE A 201 -12.35 3.71 -28.86
C PHE A 201 -12.85 2.59 -27.96
N ARG A 202 -14.07 2.12 -28.20
CA ARG A 202 -14.66 0.93 -27.55
C ARG A 202 -15.15 -0.04 -28.62
N LEU A 203 -15.05 -1.33 -28.34
CA LEU A 203 -15.60 -2.40 -29.19
C LEU A 203 -16.92 -2.88 -28.59
N VAL A 204 -17.98 -2.88 -29.39
CA VAL A 204 -19.30 -3.41 -29.01
C VAL A 204 -19.49 -4.74 -29.74
N LYS A 205 -19.62 -5.83 -28.97
CA LYS A 205 -19.72 -7.22 -29.47
C LYS A 205 -18.66 -7.62 -30.51
N GLU A 206 -17.49 -6.97 -30.44
CA GLU A 206 -16.31 -7.21 -31.30
C GLU A 206 -16.45 -6.86 -32.79
N TRP A 207 -17.66 -6.63 -33.32
CA TRP A 207 -17.86 -6.31 -34.74
C TRP A 207 -18.23 -4.84 -35.04
N LEU A 208 -18.55 -4.04 -34.01
CA LEU A 208 -18.77 -2.59 -34.12
C LEU A 208 -17.72 -1.81 -33.30
N ARG A 209 -16.98 -0.91 -33.94
CA ARG A 209 -16.05 0.02 -33.29
C ARG A 209 -16.72 1.37 -33.05
N VAL A 210 -16.77 1.80 -31.79
CA VAL A 210 -17.23 3.13 -31.40
C VAL A 210 -16.01 4.00 -31.13
N ASP A 211 -15.75 4.94 -32.02
CA ASP A 211 -14.64 5.88 -31.91
C ASP A 211 -15.05 7.11 -31.10
N GLN A 212 -14.27 7.39 -30.05
CA GLN A 212 -14.49 8.47 -29.09
C GLN A 212 -13.33 9.46 -29.08
N ALA A 213 -12.28 9.27 -29.90
CA ALA A 213 -11.07 10.08 -29.86
C ALA A 213 -11.38 11.57 -30.02
N HIS A 214 -12.15 11.94 -31.05
CA HIS A 214 -12.54 13.33 -31.29
C HIS A 214 -13.38 13.94 -30.16
N PHE A 215 -14.26 13.15 -29.54
CA PHE A 215 -15.06 13.62 -28.41
C PHE A 215 -14.21 13.83 -27.16
N LYS A 216 -13.27 12.92 -26.89
CA LYS A 216 -12.30 13.06 -25.81
C LYS A 216 -11.45 14.32 -25.98
N ASP A 217 -10.94 14.56 -27.19
CA ASP A 217 -10.18 15.77 -27.50
C ASP A 217 -11.02 17.03 -27.27
N HIS A 218 -12.30 16.98 -27.66
CA HIS A 218 -13.24 18.08 -27.40
C HIS A 218 -13.48 18.33 -25.91
N LEU A 219 -13.67 17.28 -25.10
CA LEU A 219 -13.82 17.42 -23.65
C LEU A 219 -12.58 18.01 -22.97
N LEU A 220 -11.40 17.55 -23.39
CA LEU A 220 -10.15 18.10 -22.88
C LEU A 220 -10.00 19.58 -23.26
N SER A 221 -10.41 19.95 -24.48
CA SER A 221 -10.47 21.36 -24.89
C SER A 221 -11.44 22.17 -24.02
N CYS A 222 -12.62 21.63 -23.67
CA CYS A 222 -13.54 22.33 -22.78
C CYS A 222 -12.93 22.55 -21.39
N VAL A 223 -12.30 21.53 -20.80
CA VAL A 223 -11.63 21.69 -19.49
C VAL A 223 -10.51 22.73 -19.57
N ASP A 224 -9.77 22.78 -20.67
CA ASP A 224 -8.73 23.77 -20.91
C ASP A 224 -9.31 25.20 -21.00
N ASP A 225 -10.47 25.35 -21.65
CA ASP A 225 -11.20 26.63 -21.71
C ASP A 225 -11.68 27.08 -20.32
N TRP A 226 -12.24 26.17 -19.52
CA TRP A 226 -12.67 26.44 -18.14
C TRP A 226 -11.48 26.85 -17.25
N GLN A 227 -10.38 26.08 -17.32
CA GLN A 227 -9.15 26.38 -16.59
C GLN A 227 -8.59 27.75 -16.97
N LYS A 228 -8.58 28.07 -18.28
CA LYS A 228 -8.13 29.36 -18.79
C LYS A 228 -8.98 30.51 -18.25
N ARG A 229 -10.31 30.40 -18.26
CA ARG A 229 -11.20 31.47 -17.74
C ARG A 229 -11.00 31.75 -16.26
N PHE A 230 -10.74 30.73 -15.44
CA PHE A 230 -10.41 30.95 -14.03
C PHE A 230 -9.05 31.63 -13.84
N LYS A 231 -8.06 31.27 -14.65
CA LYS A 231 -6.74 31.96 -14.65
C LYS A 231 -6.88 33.43 -15.05
N ASP A 232 -7.65 33.72 -16.09
CA ASP A 232 -7.93 35.09 -16.57
C ASP A 232 -8.59 35.94 -15.48
N LEU A 233 -9.50 35.38 -14.68
CA LEU A 233 -10.16 36.08 -13.58
C LEU A 233 -9.20 36.45 -12.43
N VAL A 234 -8.30 35.53 -12.07
CA VAL A 234 -7.25 35.80 -11.06
C VAL A 234 -6.32 36.90 -11.58
N LEU A 235 -5.95 36.83 -12.86
CA LEU A 235 -5.13 37.85 -13.52
C LEU A 235 -5.81 39.22 -13.51
N GLU A 236 -7.08 39.31 -13.91
CA GLU A 236 -7.86 40.56 -13.92
C GLU A 236 -7.99 41.17 -12.52
N SER A 237 -8.22 40.34 -11.50
CA SER A 237 -8.35 40.78 -10.10
C SER A 237 -7.03 41.37 -9.56
N VAL A 238 -5.90 40.72 -9.87
CA VAL A 238 -4.55 41.21 -9.52
C VAL A 238 -4.26 42.53 -10.24
N CYS A 239 -4.54 42.61 -11.54
CA CYS A 239 -4.37 43.83 -12.33
C CYS A 239 -5.19 44.99 -11.75
N ARG A 240 -6.47 44.78 -11.47
CA ARG A 240 -7.36 45.83 -10.94
C ARG A 240 -6.86 46.43 -9.63
N CYS A 241 -6.38 45.60 -8.69
CA CYS A 241 -5.87 46.08 -7.41
C CYS A 241 -4.57 46.89 -7.55
N LEU A 242 -3.68 46.47 -8.45
CA LEU A 242 -2.44 47.19 -8.71
C LEU A 242 -2.70 48.53 -9.39
N TYR A 243 -3.63 48.59 -10.34
CA TYR A 243 -3.99 49.84 -11.02
C TYR A 243 -4.76 50.84 -10.12
N ASP A 244 -5.66 50.38 -9.23
CA ASP A 244 -6.37 51.28 -8.27
C ASP A 244 -5.40 51.96 -7.31
N LEU A 245 -4.43 51.20 -6.79
CA LEU A 245 -3.42 51.75 -5.90
C LEU A 245 -2.51 52.75 -6.62
N ASP A 246 -2.17 52.49 -7.89
CA ASP A 246 -1.39 53.42 -8.71
C ASP A 246 -2.14 54.74 -8.96
N ALA A 247 -3.45 54.66 -9.22
CA ALA A 247 -4.32 55.82 -9.39
C ALA A 247 -4.37 56.68 -8.12
N PHE A 248 -4.57 56.07 -6.94
CA PHE A 248 -4.60 56.80 -5.67
C PHE A 248 -3.28 57.52 -5.34
N CYS A 249 -2.15 56.84 -5.57
CA CYS A 249 -0.84 57.45 -5.40
C CYS A 249 -0.68 58.65 -6.33
N THR A 250 -1.12 58.52 -7.58
CA THR A 250 -1.06 59.58 -8.57
C THR A 250 -1.95 60.78 -8.21
N ASP A 251 -3.20 60.56 -7.79
CA ASP A 251 -4.15 61.62 -7.40
C ASP A 251 -3.70 62.41 -6.16
N THR A 252 -3.15 61.70 -5.16
CA THR A 252 -2.59 62.34 -3.96
C THR A 252 -1.35 63.17 -4.32
N GLU A 253 -0.56 62.68 -5.28
CA GLU A 253 0.61 63.38 -5.77
C GLU A 253 0.26 64.61 -6.61
N THR A 254 -0.78 64.56 -7.44
CA THR A 254 -1.24 65.70 -8.25
C THR A 254 -1.90 66.80 -7.40
N GLU A 255 -2.82 66.48 -6.48
CA GLU A 255 -3.48 67.49 -5.61
C GLU A 255 -2.46 68.29 -4.78
N LEU A 256 -1.51 67.57 -4.16
CA LEU A 256 -0.41 68.18 -3.43
C LEU A 256 0.44 69.04 -4.39
N ASN A 257 0.77 68.58 -5.60
CA ASN A 257 1.57 69.38 -6.52
C ASN A 257 0.83 70.59 -7.14
N GLU A 258 -0.49 70.54 -7.34
CA GLU A 258 -1.31 71.65 -7.85
C GLU A 258 -1.48 72.79 -6.83
N THR A 259 -1.49 72.47 -5.52
CA THR A 259 -1.44 73.50 -4.47
C THR A 259 -0.16 74.35 -4.48
N VAL A 260 0.88 73.93 -5.22
CA VAL A 260 2.10 74.72 -5.47
C VAL A 260 1.85 75.81 -6.53
N THR A 261 1.02 75.53 -7.54
CA THR A 261 0.92 76.36 -8.75
C THR A 261 0.01 77.58 -8.56
N SER A 262 -0.91 77.54 -7.59
CA SER A 262 -1.92 78.59 -7.35
C SER A 262 -1.53 79.63 -6.29
N ALA A 263 -0.36 79.52 -5.65
CA ALA A 263 0.09 80.46 -4.61
C ALA A 263 1.55 80.92 -4.80
N PRO A 264 1.81 81.91 -5.68
CA PRO A 264 3.13 82.50 -5.80
C PRO A 264 3.27 83.67 -4.81
N THR A 265 3.46 83.39 -3.51
CA THR A 265 4.35 84.11 -2.57
C THR A 265 4.12 83.64 -1.13
N THR A 266 5.17 83.11 -0.54
CA THR A 266 5.24 82.39 0.74
C THR A 266 5.07 83.25 2.00
N GLU A 267 4.72 84.53 1.88
CA GLU A 267 4.72 85.46 3.02
C GLU A 267 3.34 85.78 3.59
N GLN A 268 2.25 85.41 2.92
CA GLN A 268 0.88 85.59 3.42
C GLN A 268 -0.01 84.40 3.07
N MET A 269 0.28 83.25 3.69
CA MET A 269 -0.57 82.08 3.59
C MET A 269 -1.63 82.12 4.70
N ASP A 270 -2.90 82.11 4.34
CA ASP A 270 -4.03 82.18 5.28
C ASP A 270 -4.10 80.94 6.19
N SER A 271 -4.49 81.13 7.45
CA SER A 271 -4.59 80.07 8.48
C SER A 271 -5.53 78.93 8.07
N ALA A 272 -6.50 79.18 7.17
CA ALA A 272 -7.44 78.19 6.64
C ALA A 272 -6.84 77.28 5.56
N THR A 273 -5.89 77.78 4.77
CA THR A 273 -5.16 77.02 3.74
C THR A 273 -4.11 76.12 4.38
N LEU A 274 -3.52 76.55 5.51
CA LEU A 274 -2.63 75.75 6.38
C LEU A 274 -3.32 74.48 6.91
N LEU A 275 -4.62 74.58 7.26
CA LEU A 275 -5.43 73.47 7.79
C LEU A 275 -5.84 72.43 6.73
N LYS A 276 -6.11 72.83 5.47
CA LYS A 276 -6.47 71.89 4.38
C LYS A 276 -5.33 70.95 3.99
N VAL A 277 -4.10 71.45 3.96
CA VAL A 277 -2.88 70.65 3.71
C VAL A 277 -2.65 69.66 4.86
N ILE A 278 -2.87 70.07 6.11
CA ILE A 278 -2.76 69.20 7.29
C ILE A 278 -3.78 68.03 7.26
N THR A 279 -4.94 68.22 6.61
CA THR A 279 -6.01 67.20 6.49
C THR A 279 -5.67 66.10 5.46
N ARG A 280 -5.06 66.42 4.31
CA ARG A 280 -4.62 65.41 3.32
C ARG A 280 -3.44 64.57 3.80
N ILE A 281 -2.58 65.17 4.61
CA ILE A 281 -1.51 64.45 5.34
C ILE A 281 -2.11 63.41 6.30
N GLN A 282 -3.29 63.67 6.88
CA GLN A 282 -3.99 62.71 7.73
C GLN A 282 -4.67 61.58 6.93
N ALA A 283 -5.25 61.82 5.75
CA ALA A 283 -5.86 60.76 4.92
C ALA A 283 -4.84 59.71 4.41
N VAL A 284 -3.59 60.12 4.17
CA VAL A 284 -2.46 59.21 3.86
C VAL A 284 -2.08 58.38 5.11
N GLN A 285 -2.28 58.90 6.32
CA GLN A 285 -2.06 58.14 7.56
C GLN A 285 -3.13 57.07 7.80
N ASP A 286 -4.39 57.32 7.43
CA ASP A 286 -5.51 56.39 7.68
C ASP A 286 -5.48 55.15 6.77
N ARG A 287 -5.13 55.30 5.49
CA ARG A 287 -5.07 54.19 4.51
C ARG A 287 -3.80 53.33 4.65
N ARG A 288 -2.90 53.68 5.59
CA ARG A 288 -1.57 53.08 5.73
C ARG A 288 -1.61 51.60 6.10
N ALA A 289 -2.46 51.22 7.04
CA ALA A 289 -2.53 49.84 7.53
C ALA A 289 -3.09 48.87 6.47
N THR A 290 -4.20 49.21 5.83
CA THR A 290 -4.85 48.35 4.83
C THR A 290 -4.00 48.12 3.58
N THR A 291 -3.33 49.17 3.08
CA THR A 291 -2.49 49.07 1.88
C THR A 291 -1.21 48.30 2.14
N ASP A 292 -0.61 48.41 3.34
CA ASP A 292 0.60 47.66 3.70
C ASP A 292 0.32 46.14 3.82
N ASP A 293 -0.91 45.72 4.18
CA ASP A 293 -1.31 44.31 4.32
C ASP A 293 -1.70 43.62 2.99
N MET A 294 -2.11 44.36 1.95
CA MET A 294 -2.55 43.82 0.64
C MET A 294 -1.42 43.20 -0.20
N PHE A 295 -0.16 43.61 -0.01
CA PHE A 295 0.96 43.19 -0.87
C PHE A 295 1.32 41.70 -0.74
N LYS A 296 1.12 41.09 0.45
CA LYS A 296 1.46 39.67 0.68
C LYS A 296 0.52 38.71 -0.08
N PRO A 297 -0.83 38.83 0.01
CA PRO A 297 -1.74 38.02 -0.80
C PRO A 297 -1.53 38.18 -2.31
N LEU A 298 -1.29 39.41 -2.79
CA LEU A 298 -1.00 39.68 -4.21
C LEU A 298 0.29 38.99 -4.68
N ALA A 299 1.35 39.02 -3.88
CA ALA A 299 2.60 38.32 -4.19
C ALA A 299 2.41 36.79 -4.25
N SER A 300 1.56 36.23 -3.39
CA SER A 300 1.25 34.80 -3.39
C SER A 300 0.45 34.39 -4.64
N ALA A 301 -0.56 35.17 -5.03
CA ALA A 301 -1.36 34.91 -6.23
C ALA A 301 -0.50 34.99 -7.52
N ILE A 302 0.38 35.99 -7.62
CA ILE A 302 1.32 36.13 -8.73
C ILE A 302 2.33 34.96 -8.77
N LYS A 303 2.80 34.50 -7.61
CA LYS A 303 3.69 33.34 -7.53
C LYS A 303 3.00 32.07 -8.02
N PHE A 304 1.73 31.84 -7.67
CA PHE A 304 0.95 30.72 -8.17
C PHE A 304 0.82 30.75 -9.70
N LEU A 305 0.45 31.91 -10.27
CA LEU A 305 0.34 32.09 -11.73
C LEU A 305 1.66 31.81 -12.46
N LYS A 306 2.81 32.23 -11.91
CA LYS A 306 4.14 32.01 -12.51
C LYS A 306 4.65 30.58 -12.34
N THR A 307 4.49 30.01 -11.15
CA THR A 307 5.21 28.78 -10.76
C THR A 307 4.37 27.54 -11.02
N GLU A 308 3.08 27.58 -10.70
CA GLU A 308 2.16 26.44 -10.83
C GLU A 308 1.42 26.47 -12.19
N CYS A 309 1.04 27.66 -12.69
CA CYS A 309 0.29 27.78 -13.95
C CYS A 309 1.14 28.12 -15.19
N HIS A 310 2.41 28.49 -15.01
CA HIS A 310 3.33 28.92 -16.08
C HIS A 310 2.79 30.05 -16.99
N GLU A 311 1.95 30.94 -16.45
CA GLU A 311 1.39 32.06 -17.22
C GLU A 311 2.40 33.23 -17.33
N GLU A 312 2.53 33.77 -18.53
CA GLU A 312 3.34 34.96 -18.79
C GLU A 312 2.56 36.23 -18.41
N LEU A 313 2.87 36.79 -17.24
CA LEU A 313 2.32 38.07 -16.79
C LEU A 313 2.89 39.22 -17.62
N ASP A 314 2.02 40.15 -18.02
CA ASP A 314 2.40 41.37 -18.75
C ASP A 314 3.54 42.11 -18.01
N ALA A 315 4.51 42.58 -18.79
CA ALA A 315 5.70 43.25 -18.29
C ALA A 315 5.34 44.47 -17.41
N GLN A 316 4.24 45.17 -17.73
CA GLN A 316 3.75 46.30 -16.91
C GLN A 316 3.31 45.87 -15.51
N VAL A 317 2.60 44.74 -15.38
CA VAL A 317 2.12 44.23 -14.08
C VAL A 317 3.29 43.78 -13.21
N GLN A 318 4.32 43.20 -13.82
CA GLN A 318 5.54 42.81 -13.11
C GLN A 318 6.34 44.03 -12.63
N VAL A 319 6.41 45.08 -13.45
CA VAL A 319 7.03 46.35 -13.06
C VAL A 319 6.23 47.00 -11.93
N LEU A 320 4.90 47.07 -12.05
CA LEU A 320 4.03 47.65 -11.03
C LEU A 320 4.10 46.90 -9.70
N GLN A 321 4.15 45.56 -9.70
CA GLN A 321 4.33 44.77 -8.48
C GLN A 321 5.61 45.16 -7.71
N GLN A 322 6.68 45.45 -8.44
CA GLN A 322 7.97 45.82 -7.85
C GLN A 322 8.06 47.31 -7.50
N SER A 323 7.45 48.19 -8.29
CA SER A 323 7.57 49.64 -8.14
C SER A 323 6.49 50.29 -7.28
N LEU A 324 5.28 49.74 -7.20
CA LEU A 324 4.19 50.30 -6.39
C LEU A 324 4.51 50.40 -4.89
N PRO A 325 5.20 49.43 -4.26
CA PRO A 325 5.67 49.60 -2.88
C PRO A 325 6.58 50.83 -2.71
N GLU A 326 7.42 51.12 -3.71
CA GLU A 326 8.30 52.28 -3.73
C GLU A 326 7.55 53.59 -4.04
N ARG A 327 6.52 53.53 -4.89
CA ARG A 327 5.70 54.67 -5.26
C ARG A 327 4.75 55.08 -4.14
N TRP A 328 4.14 54.11 -3.45
CA TRP A 328 3.42 54.34 -2.20
C TRP A 328 4.32 54.96 -1.13
N LEU A 329 5.60 54.56 -1.10
CA LEU A 329 6.61 55.19 -0.25
C LEU A 329 6.92 56.63 -0.71
N HIS A 330 6.90 56.92 -2.00
CA HIS A 330 7.06 58.27 -2.55
C HIS A 330 5.87 59.18 -2.22
N THR A 331 4.64 58.71 -2.36
CA THR A 331 3.44 59.48 -1.98
C THR A 331 3.44 59.80 -0.48
N LYS A 332 3.86 58.85 0.37
CA LYS A 332 4.12 59.10 1.81
C LYS A 332 5.15 60.23 1.99
N LYS A 333 6.24 60.22 1.21
CA LYS A 333 7.26 61.29 1.23
C LYS A 333 6.73 62.63 0.73
N LEU A 334 5.86 62.68 -0.28
CA LEU A 334 5.29 63.93 -0.78
C LEU A 334 4.34 64.57 0.25
N SER A 335 3.55 63.74 0.95
CA SER A 335 2.75 64.21 2.09
C SER A 335 3.64 64.83 3.19
N GLU A 336 4.84 64.28 3.39
CA GLU A 336 5.86 64.83 4.30
C GLU A 336 6.53 66.08 3.73
N GLN A 337 6.71 66.23 2.41
CA GLN A 337 7.20 67.46 1.77
C GLN A 337 6.22 68.62 1.92
N TRP A 338 4.92 68.36 1.83
CA TRP A 338 3.93 69.41 2.04
C TRP A 338 3.78 69.84 3.48
N ARG A 339 3.97 68.92 4.43
CA ARG A 339 4.21 69.25 5.84
C ARG A 339 5.38 70.24 6.00
N GLN A 340 6.33 70.26 5.06
CA GLN A 340 7.47 71.18 5.04
C GLN A 340 7.20 72.50 4.33
N GLN A 341 6.33 72.59 3.31
CA GLN A 341 6.05 73.86 2.64
C GLN A 341 5.21 74.81 3.51
N ILE A 342 4.28 74.25 4.27
CA ILE A 342 3.48 74.98 5.27
C ILE A 342 4.29 75.31 6.55
N SER A 343 5.57 74.91 6.60
CA SER A 343 6.47 75.08 7.73
C SER A 343 6.70 76.53 8.08
N THR A 344 6.98 77.45 7.14
CA THR A 344 7.44 78.83 7.45
C THR A 344 6.45 79.66 8.30
N PRO A 345 5.14 79.74 7.97
CA PRO A 345 4.15 80.43 8.81
C PRO A 345 3.87 79.68 10.13
N MET A 346 3.90 78.35 10.14
CA MET A 346 3.87 77.55 11.37
C MET A 346 5.16 77.72 12.19
N ALA A 347 6.26 78.08 11.52
CA ALA A 347 7.60 78.13 12.08
C ALA A 347 7.97 79.47 12.63
N LYS A 348 7.37 80.59 12.21
CA LYS A 348 7.64 81.91 12.82
C LYS A 348 7.26 81.92 14.30
N GLU A 349 6.07 81.44 14.61
CA GLU A 349 5.51 81.43 15.97
C GLU A 349 6.11 80.32 16.82
N ALA A 350 6.35 79.17 16.21
CA ALA A 350 7.05 78.09 16.88
C ALA A 350 8.58 78.34 17.00
N SER A 351 9.20 79.21 16.20
CA SER A 351 10.65 79.53 16.24
C SER A 351 11.04 80.34 17.48
N CYS A 352 10.21 81.30 17.91
CA CYS A 352 10.48 82.11 19.10
C CYS A 352 10.59 81.23 20.37
N VAL A 353 9.65 80.29 20.54
CA VAL A 353 9.66 79.32 21.65
C VAL A 353 10.77 78.28 21.48
N ARG A 354 11.04 77.84 20.24
CA ARG A 354 12.17 76.92 19.96
C ARG A 354 13.53 77.54 20.25
N MET A 355 13.72 78.85 20.07
CA MET A 355 15.04 79.49 20.21
C MET A 355 15.55 79.45 21.67
N GLN A 356 14.66 79.64 22.65
CA GLN A 356 14.99 79.56 24.07
C GLN A 356 15.21 78.11 24.55
N VAL A 357 14.37 77.19 24.05
CA VAL A 357 14.54 75.74 24.30
C VAL A 357 15.87 75.24 23.70
N THR A 358 16.29 75.78 22.56
CA THR A 358 17.54 75.41 21.87
C THR A 358 18.80 75.98 22.53
N ALA A 359 18.73 77.21 23.06
CA ALA A 359 19.85 77.83 23.78
C ALA A 359 20.23 77.01 25.03
N PHE A 360 19.24 76.59 25.80
CA PHE A 360 19.46 75.73 26.96
C PHE A 360 19.81 74.28 26.57
N SER A 361 19.19 73.75 25.51
CA SER A 361 19.54 72.43 24.96
C SER A 361 21.02 72.35 24.54
N SER A 362 21.60 73.42 23.99
CA SER A 362 23.03 73.46 23.63
C SER A 362 23.95 73.45 24.86
N LYS A 363 23.55 74.15 25.92
CA LYS A 363 24.31 74.25 27.18
C LYS A 363 24.42 72.90 27.88
N GLN A 364 23.33 72.13 27.95
CA GLN A 364 23.38 70.76 28.50
C GLN A 364 24.22 69.79 27.63
N ILE A 365 24.26 69.97 26.30
CA ILE A 365 25.02 69.10 25.39
C ILE A 365 26.53 69.39 25.49
N GLN A 366 26.92 70.66 25.58
CA GLN A 366 28.33 71.03 25.78
C GLN A 366 28.88 70.44 27.08
N PHE A 367 28.08 70.48 28.14
CA PHE A 367 28.42 69.85 29.40
C PHE A 367 28.49 68.32 29.29
N ARG A 368 27.52 67.69 28.61
CA ARG A 368 27.46 66.25 28.32
C ARG A 368 28.68 65.73 27.56
N GLU A 369 29.15 66.47 26.56
CA GLU A 369 30.34 66.09 25.79
C GLU A 369 31.61 66.13 26.64
N GLN A 370 31.76 67.17 27.46
CA GLN A 370 32.88 67.29 28.38
C GLN A 370 32.85 66.17 29.43
N PHE A 371 31.66 65.82 29.92
CA PHE A 371 31.44 64.71 30.83
C PHE A 371 31.85 63.35 30.21
N ARG A 372 31.45 63.06 28.97
CA ARG A 372 31.80 61.80 28.28
C ARG A 372 33.23 61.70 27.75
N LYS A 373 33.88 62.83 27.44
CA LYS A 373 35.30 62.89 27.05
C LYS A 373 36.25 62.73 28.25
N SER A 374 35.71 62.65 29.46
CA SER A 374 36.47 62.32 30.66
C SER A 374 37.22 61.00 30.50
N SER A 375 38.46 60.95 30.99
CA SER A 375 39.26 59.72 31.07
C SER A 375 38.61 58.64 31.95
N ALA A 376 37.57 58.98 32.71
CA ALA A 376 36.82 58.05 33.55
C ALA A 376 35.98 57.04 32.75
N PHE A 377 35.70 57.27 31.46
CA PHE A 377 34.94 56.34 30.60
C PHE A 377 35.82 55.38 29.78
N HIS A 378 37.16 55.50 29.86
CA HIS A 378 38.11 54.79 28.99
C HIS A 378 38.88 53.70 29.74
N ARG A 379 39.27 52.63 29.02
CA ARG A 379 40.03 51.50 29.59
C ARG A 379 41.42 51.87 30.15
N ASP A 380 42.05 52.89 29.59
CA ASP A 380 43.44 53.32 29.85
C ASP A 380 43.50 54.56 30.77
N CYS A 381 42.78 54.53 31.90
CA CYS A 381 42.76 55.64 32.85
C CYS A 381 44.13 55.75 33.58
N PRO A 382 44.88 56.87 33.45
CA PRO A 382 46.26 56.96 33.94
C PRO A 382 46.40 57.29 35.44
N MET A 383 45.28 57.60 36.14
CA MET A 383 45.22 57.97 37.56
C MET A 383 44.18 57.08 38.28
N PRO A 384 44.21 56.96 39.62
CA PRO A 384 43.18 56.23 40.37
C PRO A 384 41.78 56.76 40.03
N ALA A 385 40.89 55.91 39.52
CA ALA A 385 39.58 56.29 38.98
C ALA A 385 38.68 57.06 39.98
N VAL A 386 38.94 56.91 41.28
CA VAL A 386 38.19 57.49 42.39
C VAL A 386 38.23 59.03 42.40
N ASP A 387 39.40 59.66 42.18
CA ASP A 387 39.56 61.12 42.30
C ASP A 387 38.87 61.90 41.16
N MET A 388 38.65 61.26 40.01
CA MET A 388 38.02 61.88 38.83
C MET A 388 36.49 61.91 38.94
N LEU A 389 35.91 60.91 39.61
CA LEU A 389 34.46 60.77 39.79
C LEU A 389 33.87 61.86 40.69
N ASP A 390 34.59 62.26 41.73
CA ASP A 390 34.13 63.30 42.68
C ASP A 390 34.03 64.71 42.07
N LYS A 391 34.85 65.01 41.05
CA LYS A 391 34.83 66.30 40.36
C LYS A 391 33.56 66.46 39.50
N LEU A 392 33.19 65.42 38.76
CA LEU A 392 32.05 65.43 37.84
C LEU A 392 30.69 65.57 38.56
N ARG A 393 30.62 65.14 39.83
CA ARG A 393 29.39 65.24 40.66
C ARG A 393 28.96 66.68 40.92
N LYS A 394 29.94 67.58 41.13
CA LYS A 394 29.67 68.97 41.50
C LYS A 394 29.12 69.80 40.33
N ASP A 395 29.46 69.46 39.10
CA ASP A 395 29.07 70.26 37.93
C ASP A 395 27.64 69.97 37.41
N ILE A 396 27.10 68.77 37.65
CA ILE A 396 25.74 68.37 37.22
C ILE A 396 24.64 69.13 38.00
N GLN A 397 24.86 69.36 39.30
CA GLN A 397 23.87 69.96 40.20
C GLN A 397 23.47 71.40 39.77
N ALA A 398 24.38 72.15 39.17
CA ALA A 398 24.16 73.56 38.80
C ALA A 398 23.26 73.77 37.56
N LEU A 399 23.07 72.76 36.69
CA LEU A 399 22.32 72.90 35.44
C LEU A 399 20.83 72.52 35.56
N GLN A 400 20.41 71.82 36.62
CA GLN A 400 19.04 71.31 36.75
C GLN A 400 18.03 72.41 37.10
N GLU A 401 18.50 73.48 37.74
CA GLU A 401 17.68 74.61 38.18
C GLU A 401 17.11 75.43 37.01
N GLU A 402 17.75 75.43 35.82
CA GLU A 402 17.41 76.27 34.65
C GLU A 402 16.44 75.58 33.65
N VAL A 403 16.22 74.26 33.78
CA VAL A 403 15.32 73.41 32.96
C VAL A 403 13.83 73.72 33.16
N GLN A 404 13.42 73.94 34.40
CA GLN A 404 12.01 73.90 34.81
C GLN A 404 11.19 75.09 34.26
N GLU A 405 11.86 76.15 33.83
CA GLU A 405 11.23 77.39 33.36
C GLU A 405 10.77 77.30 31.88
N LEU A 406 11.42 76.47 31.06
CA LEU A 406 11.17 76.36 29.60
C LEU A 406 9.94 75.50 29.23
N THR A 407 9.54 74.51 30.03
CA THR A 407 8.54 73.48 29.62
C THR A 407 7.11 73.99 29.44
N LYS A 408 6.76 75.12 30.05
CA LYS A 408 5.39 75.67 30.04
C LYS A 408 4.99 76.35 28.73
N SER A 409 5.93 76.87 27.93
CA SER A 409 5.66 77.63 26.69
C SER A 409 5.47 76.77 25.43
N GLY A 410 5.77 75.47 25.52
CA GLY A 410 5.84 74.58 24.36
C GLY A 410 4.53 73.99 23.81
N LYS A 411 3.66 73.48 24.69
CA LYS A 411 2.49 72.67 24.29
C LYS A 411 1.47 73.37 23.36
N LEU A 412 1.46 74.71 23.30
CA LEU A 412 0.43 75.50 22.61
C LEU A 412 0.68 75.69 21.10
N PHE A 413 1.94 75.66 20.66
CA PHE A 413 2.33 75.84 19.25
C PHE A 413 2.89 74.53 18.67
N GLU A 414 2.50 73.41 19.28
CA GLU A 414 3.11 72.09 19.08
C GLU A 414 4.65 72.14 19.21
N VAL A 415 5.16 73.08 20.01
CA VAL A 415 6.59 73.22 20.30
C VAL A 415 6.90 72.34 21.48
N HIS A 416 7.33 71.13 21.19
CA HIS A 416 7.77 70.23 22.23
C HIS A 416 8.91 70.86 23.05
N VAL A 417 8.66 71.18 24.34
CA VAL A 417 9.76 71.47 25.27
C VAL A 417 10.20 70.15 25.87
N PRO A 418 11.42 69.68 25.57
CA PRO A 418 11.89 68.41 26.05
C PRO A 418 12.17 68.47 27.55
N GLU A 419 11.97 67.34 28.23
CA GLU A 419 12.77 67.08 29.43
C GLU A 419 14.23 67.06 29.01
N PHE A 420 15.07 67.86 29.67
CA PHE A 420 16.48 68.00 29.35
C PHE A 420 17.25 66.75 29.80
N SER A 421 17.11 65.71 28.98
CA SER A 421 17.49 64.35 29.25
C SER A 421 19.00 64.19 29.46
N GLN A 422 19.83 64.99 28.79
CA GLN A 422 21.29 64.85 28.83
C GLN A 422 21.84 65.12 30.22
N LEU A 423 21.26 66.08 30.93
CA LEU A 423 21.71 66.44 32.26
C LEU A 423 21.31 65.40 33.31
N LYS A 424 20.06 64.93 33.23
CA LYS A 424 19.54 63.85 34.08
C LYS A 424 20.27 62.53 33.83
N GLN A 425 20.69 62.30 32.58
CA GLN A 425 21.58 61.20 32.21
C GLN A 425 22.97 61.34 32.80
N CYS A 426 23.61 62.52 32.76
CA CYS A 426 24.93 62.70 33.40
C CYS A 426 24.90 62.33 34.90
N GLU A 427 23.82 62.65 35.61
CA GLU A 427 23.65 62.32 37.03
C GLU A 427 23.57 60.81 37.26
N ASN A 428 22.72 60.14 36.48
CA ASN A 428 22.57 58.69 36.53
C ASN A 428 23.88 58.01 36.14
N GLU A 429 24.49 58.40 35.01
CA GLU A 429 25.72 57.81 34.50
C GLU A 429 26.90 57.95 35.48
N LEU A 430 26.96 59.03 36.28
CA LEU A 430 28.03 59.19 37.25
C LEU A 430 27.94 58.18 38.40
N VAL A 431 26.74 57.94 38.93
CA VAL A 431 26.50 56.92 39.96
C VAL A 431 26.90 55.54 39.44
N LEU A 432 26.53 55.29 38.19
CA LEU A 432 26.80 54.04 37.51
C LEU A 432 28.31 53.84 37.19
N LEU A 433 29.06 54.91 36.87
CA LEU A 433 30.49 54.83 36.59
C LEU A 433 31.31 54.40 37.83
N VAL A 434 30.90 54.84 39.01
CA VAL A 434 31.53 54.45 40.29
C VAL A 434 31.40 52.95 40.54
N GLU A 435 30.19 52.43 40.32
CA GLU A 435 29.88 51.01 40.51
C GLU A 435 30.68 50.13 39.55
N LEU A 436 30.79 50.54 38.28
CA LEU A 436 31.51 49.78 37.25
C LEU A 436 33.01 49.64 37.54
N TRP A 437 33.68 50.72 37.94
CA TRP A 437 35.13 50.69 38.19
C TRP A 437 35.51 49.80 39.38
N GLN A 438 34.72 49.82 40.46
CA GLN A 438 34.93 48.92 41.60
C GLN A 438 34.85 47.44 41.19
N TYR A 439 33.98 47.14 40.22
CA TYR A 439 33.79 45.79 39.72
C TYR A 439 34.87 45.34 38.73
N ILE A 440 35.35 46.26 37.88
CA ILE A 440 36.49 46.02 36.97
C ILE A 440 37.74 45.61 37.76
N ASP A 441 38.04 46.30 38.86
CA ASP A 441 39.20 45.99 39.70
C ASP A 441 39.10 44.60 40.34
N LYS A 442 37.89 44.21 40.78
CA LYS A 442 37.61 42.87 41.32
C LYS A 442 37.91 41.76 40.29
N VAL A 443 37.49 41.94 39.04
CA VAL A 443 37.68 40.94 37.97
C VAL A 443 39.14 40.85 37.53
N LYS A 444 39.84 41.98 37.37
CA LYS A 444 41.27 42.00 36.98
C LYS A 444 42.16 41.22 37.95
N ILE A 445 41.90 41.33 39.25
CA ILE A 445 42.66 40.61 40.28
C ILE A 445 42.46 39.08 40.14
N GLN A 446 41.24 38.64 39.81
CA GLN A 446 40.92 37.21 39.71
C GLN A 446 41.42 36.58 38.41
N LEU A 447 41.38 37.30 37.28
CA LEU A 447 41.91 36.81 36.00
C LEU A 447 43.40 36.47 36.08
N LYS A 448 44.17 37.30 36.77
CA LYS A 448 45.60 37.07 36.97
C LYS A 448 45.90 35.78 37.75
N VAL A 449 45.01 35.39 38.67
CA VAL A 449 45.12 34.12 39.41
C VAL A 449 44.84 32.92 38.50
N TRP A 450 43.94 33.05 37.52
CA TRP A 450 43.59 31.97 36.60
C TRP A 450 44.67 31.72 35.54
N GLU A 451 45.32 32.76 35.03
CA GLU A 451 46.38 32.64 34.01
C GLU A 451 47.57 31.77 34.48
N ASP A 452 47.86 31.78 35.78
CA ASP A 452 48.97 31.05 36.41
C ASP A 452 48.64 29.58 36.75
N THR A 453 47.41 29.09 36.50
CA THR A 453 46.99 27.72 36.89
C THR A 453 47.31 26.63 35.84
N PRO A 454 47.88 25.46 36.22
CA PRO A 454 48.21 24.36 35.28
C PRO A 454 46.99 23.59 34.72
N TRP A 455 47.01 23.18 33.44
CA TRP A 455 45.92 22.50 32.71
C TRP A 455 45.26 21.32 33.44
N THR A 456 46.02 20.53 34.19
CA THR A 456 45.53 19.36 34.95
C THR A 456 44.88 19.74 36.28
N GLN A 457 45.25 20.88 36.87
CA GLN A 457 44.73 21.39 38.16
C GLN A 457 43.60 22.40 37.97
N VAL A 458 43.29 22.76 36.73
CA VAL A 458 42.19 23.66 36.37
C VAL A 458 40.85 22.95 36.49
N ASP A 459 40.05 23.40 37.45
CA ASP A 459 38.63 23.10 37.59
C ASP A 459 37.81 24.01 36.65
N LEU A 460 37.50 23.48 35.46
CA LEU A 460 36.76 24.20 34.43
C LEU A 460 35.33 24.54 34.86
N ASP A 461 34.70 23.72 35.70
CA ASP A 461 33.32 23.91 36.14
C ASP A 461 33.24 25.03 37.19
N ALA A 462 34.20 25.08 38.12
CA ALA A 462 34.33 26.18 39.07
C ALA A 462 34.61 27.52 38.38
N LEU A 463 35.50 27.53 37.37
CA LEU A 463 35.83 28.72 36.59
C LEU A 463 34.65 29.18 35.71
N GLU A 464 33.96 28.25 35.03
CA GLU A 464 32.77 28.61 34.25
C GLU A 464 31.64 29.12 35.16
N MET A 465 31.47 28.55 36.36
CA MET A 465 30.52 29.05 37.35
C MET A 465 30.88 30.47 37.81
N GLN A 466 32.15 30.75 38.08
CA GLN A 466 32.62 32.11 38.44
C GLN A 466 32.43 33.10 37.28
N CYS A 467 32.76 32.75 36.03
CA CYS A 467 32.47 33.58 34.86
C CYS A 467 30.96 33.81 34.66
N LYS A 468 30.10 32.79 34.90
CA LYS A 468 28.63 32.91 34.85
C LYS A 468 28.10 33.83 35.95
N VAL A 469 28.68 33.81 37.15
CA VAL A 469 28.38 34.76 38.23
C VAL A 469 28.78 36.16 37.78
N TYR A 470 29.99 36.35 37.22
CA TYR A 470 30.40 37.67 36.74
C TYR A 470 29.54 38.18 35.58
N MET A 471 29.12 37.33 34.65
CA MET A 471 28.18 37.68 33.59
C MET A 471 26.78 37.99 34.12
N ARG A 472 26.35 37.34 35.21
CA ARG A 472 25.06 37.64 35.86
C ARG A 472 25.12 39.00 36.53
N ASP A 473 26.18 39.27 37.27
CA ASP A 473 26.42 40.55 37.95
C ASP A 473 26.52 41.69 36.91
N ILE A 474 27.26 41.52 35.81
CA ILE A 474 27.33 42.49 34.69
C ILE A 474 25.98 42.68 33.98
N LYS A 475 25.14 41.64 33.91
CA LYS A 475 23.78 41.76 33.35
C LYS A 475 22.81 42.49 34.28
N LEU A 476 23.02 42.38 35.59
CA LEU A 476 22.25 43.07 36.64
C LEU A 476 22.65 44.54 36.77
N MET A 477 23.87 44.91 36.32
CA MET A 477 24.29 46.30 36.17
C MET A 477 23.42 47.05 35.15
N ASP A 478 23.32 48.36 35.35
CA ASP A 478 22.43 49.22 34.57
C ASP A 478 22.76 49.18 33.06
N LYS A 479 21.71 49.25 32.24
CA LYS A 479 21.82 49.18 30.78
C LYS A 479 22.58 50.36 30.19
N GLU A 480 22.61 51.51 30.86
CA GLU A 480 23.33 52.71 30.40
C GLU A 480 24.85 52.49 30.35
N MET A 481 25.40 51.67 31.26
CA MET A 481 26.83 51.38 31.33
C MET A 481 27.35 50.63 30.09
N ARG A 482 26.47 49.92 29.38
CA ARG A 482 26.84 48.97 28.31
C ARG A 482 27.53 49.59 27.11
N SER A 483 27.37 50.90 26.94
CA SER A 483 27.95 51.66 25.83
C SER A 483 29.34 52.19 26.12
N TRP A 484 29.80 52.05 27.37
CA TRP A 484 31.08 52.60 27.80
C TRP A 484 32.20 51.62 27.47
N ASP A 485 33.33 52.16 27.03
CA ASP A 485 34.48 51.39 26.58
C ASP A 485 34.98 50.42 27.68
N ASN A 486 34.97 50.88 28.93
CA ASN A 486 35.32 50.05 30.09
C ASN A 486 34.32 48.92 30.39
N PHE A 487 33.02 49.09 30.13
CA PHE A 487 32.01 48.02 30.26
C PHE A 487 32.10 47.02 29.12
N ILE A 488 32.19 47.50 27.88
CA ILE A 488 32.32 46.65 26.69
C ILE A 488 33.55 45.78 26.83
N TRP A 489 34.67 46.37 27.21
CA TRP A 489 35.90 45.65 27.49
C TRP A 489 35.71 44.57 28.56
N LEU A 490 35.06 44.88 29.69
CA LEU A 490 34.81 43.92 30.76
C LEU A 490 33.90 42.76 30.30
N GLN A 491 32.82 43.10 29.61
CA GLN A 491 31.84 42.13 29.11
C GLN A 491 32.43 41.21 28.03
N GLU A 492 33.17 41.78 27.07
CA GLU A 492 33.85 41.01 26.03
C GLU A 492 34.93 40.11 26.62
N THR A 493 35.71 40.61 27.58
CA THR A 493 36.75 39.81 28.25
C THR A 493 36.14 38.57 28.92
N ILE A 494 35.08 38.73 29.71
CA ILE A 494 34.44 37.59 30.39
C ILE A 494 33.70 36.68 29.40
N LYS A 495 33.05 37.24 28.37
CA LYS A 495 32.37 36.45 27.34
C LYS A 495 33.36 35.60 26.54
N ASN A 496 34.49 36.19 26.14
CA ASN A 496 35.55 35.49 25.40
C ASN A 496 36.16 34.38 26.25
N ILE A 497 36.36 34.61 27.55
CA ILE A 497 36.84 33.55 28.47
C ILE A 497 35.80 32.44 28.62
N LEU A 498 34.52 32.77 28.75
CA LEU A 498 33.45 31.77 28.91
C LEU A 498 33.30 30.88 27.66
N VAL A 499 33.43 31.46 26.47
CA VAL A 499 33.45 30.70 25.20
C VAL A 499 34.72 29.85 25.10
N ALA A 500 35.89 30.41 25.43
CA ALA A 500 37.14 29.66 25.42
C ALA A 500 37.11 28.47 26.42
N LEU A 501 36.52 28.64 27.61
CA LEU A 501 36.38 27.56 28.60
C LEU A 501 35.48 26.42 28.11
N ARG A 502 34.42 26.71 27.35
CA ARG A 502 33.56 25.67 26.74
C ARG A 502 34.29 24.89 25.66
N ALA A 503 34.99 25.58 24.77
CA ALA A 503 35.83 24.94 23.76
C ALA A 503 36.91 24.06 24.43
N ILE A 504 37.54 24.55 25.50
CA ILE A 504 38.49 23.80 26.32
C ILE A 504 37.85 22.56 26.96
N HIS A 505 36.61 22.67 27.47
CA HIS A 505 35.88 21.54 28.04
C HIS A 505 35.59 20.46 26.99
N GLN A 506 35.17 20.84 25.78
CA GLN A 506 34.97 19.91 24.67
C GLN A 506 36.27 19.24 24.23
N LEU A 507 37.38 19.96 24.24
CA LEU A 507 38.71 19.43 23.89
C LEU A 507 39.29 18.42 24.89
N ARG A 508 38.70 18.27 26.09
CA ARG A 508 39.00 17.18 27.03
C ARG A 508 38.31 15.84 26.69
N ASN A 509 37.51 15.79 25.62
CA ASN A 509 36.82 14.56 25.21
C ASN A 509 37.83 13.44 24.84
N PRO A 510 37.73 12.23 25.45
CA PRO A 510 38.65 11.12 25.19
C PRO A 510 38.62 10.58 23.75
N ALA A 511 37.61 10.93 22.95
CA ALA A 511 37.54 10.59 21.53
C ALA A 511 38.57 11.39 20.68
N ILE A 512 39.12 12.48 21.22
CA ILE A 512 40.12 13.29 20.56
C ILE A 512 41.47 12.57 20.55
N LYS A 513 42.09 12.49 19.37
CA LYS A 513 43.35 11.81 19.09
C LYS A 513 44.26 12.78 18.34
N GLU A 514 45.53 12.43 18.17
CA GLU A 514 46.55 13.30 17.53
C GLU A 514 46.08 13.94 16.21
N ARG A 515 45.37 13.19 15.36
CA ARG A 515 44.77 13.68 14.10
C ARG A 515 43.78 14.85 14.25
N HIS A 516 43.09 14.92 15.39
CA HIS A 516 42.12 15.97 15.71
C HIS A 516 42.85 17.25 16.18
N TRP A 517 43.97 17.10 16.90
CA TRP A 517 44.86 18.20 17.27
C TRP A 517 45.56 18.82 16.05
N THR A 518 45.97 18.01 15.08
CA THR A 518 46.54 18.51 13.82
C THR A 518 45.52 19.33 13.02
N ARG A 519 44.25 18.89 13.00
CA ARG A 519 43.15 19.64 12.36
C ARG A 519 42.87 20.97 13.07
N LEU A 520 42.84 20.97 14.40
CA LEU A 520 42.69 22.20 15.19
C LEU A 520 43.82 23.19 14.91
N SER A 521 45.07 22.72 14.88
CA SER A 521 46.25 23.54 14.57
C SER A 521 46.23 24.12 13.15
N SER A 522 45.72 23.37 12.17
CA SER A 522 45.57 23.86 10.80
C SER A 522 44.49 24.93 10.66
N ALA A 523 43.47 24.91 11.54
CA ALA A 523 42.39 25.87 11.54
C ALA A 523 42.72 27.17 12.29
N THR A 524 43.53 27.12 13.35
CA THR A 524 43.84 28.30 14.20
C THR A 524 45.02 29.14 13.71
N GLN A 525 45.91 28.60 12.85
CA GLN A 525 47.10 29.27 12.30
C GLN A 525 48.05 29.93 13.33
N LYS A 526 47.90 29.65 14.63
CA LYS A 526 48.74 30.19 15.72
C LYS A 526 49.55 29.08 16.38
N VAL A 527 50.85 29.31 16.55
CA VAL A 527 51.78 28.43 17.29
C VAL A 527 52.10 29.08 18.64
N PRO A 528 51.87 28.41 19.79
CA PRO A 528 52.32 28.94 21.07
C PRO A 528 53.85 28.99 21.12
N GLN A 529 54.43 30.10 21.59
CA GLN A 529 55.89 30.20 21.77
C GLN A 529 56.33 29.34 22.97
N PRO A 530 57.25 28.37 22.80
CA PRO A 530 57.74 27.59 23.92
C PRO A 530 58.66 28.44 24.80
N GLN A 531 58.25 28.73 26.03
CA GLN A 531 59.15 29.17 27.08
C GLN A 531 59.90 27.96 27.66
N SER A 532 60.85 27.40 26.92
CA SER A 532 61.95 26.67 27.56
C SER A 532 63.22 26.76 26.73
N LYS A 533 64.24 27.40 27.31
CA LYS A 533 65.61 27.46 26.81
C LYS A 533 66.29 26.09 26.96
N GLN A 534 65.90 25.08 26.20
CA GLN A 534 66.65 23.82 26.10
C GLN A 534 66.29 23.14 24.78
N ASN A 535 67.02 23.44 23.70
CA ASN A 535 67.35 22.54 22.58
C ASN A 535 68.15 23.31 21.51
N THR A 536 69.35 23.72 21.88
CA THR A 536 70.33 24.39 21.00
C THR A 536 70.89 23.44 19.91
N LEU A 537 70.54 22.15 19.93
CA LEU A 537 71.05 21.15 18.97
C LEU A 537 70.28 21.13 17.63
N THR A 538 68.99 21.49 17.62
CA THR A 538 68.16 21.42 16.40
C THR A 538 68.46 22.56 15.42
N LEU A 539 68.82 23.74 15.93
CA LEU A 539 69.22 24.90 15.11
C LEU A 539 70.57 24.68 14.40
N VAL A 540 71.50 23.93 15.02
CA VAL A 540 72.81 23.64 14.42
C VAL A 540 72.70 22.66 13.25
N ILE A 541 71.76 21.70 13.29
CA ILE A 541 71.56 20.75 12.18
C ILE A 541 70.99 21.48 10.95
N ILE A 542 70.10 22.45 11.13
CA ILE A 542 69.51 23.22 10.02
C ILE A 542 70.57 24.09 9.32
N GLU A 543 71.51 24.68 10.08
CA GLU A 543 72.57 25.51 9.51
C GLU A 543 73.66 24.69 8.77
N VAL A 544 73.92 23.46 9.22
CA VAL A 544 74.83 22.53 8.54
C VAL A 544 74.21 21.97 7.25
N THR A 545 72.91 21.68 7.23
CA THR A 545 72.25 21.10 6.04
C THR A 545 72.16 22.10 4.88
N ASN A 546 71.99 23.40 5.18
CA ASN A 546 71.96 24.45 4.16
C ASN A 546 73.33 24.77 3.52
N LYS A 547 74.46 24.39 4.15
CA LYS A 547 75.80 24.58 3.57
C LYS A 547 76.21 23.50 2.56
N PHE A 548 75.54 22.35 2.52
CA PHE A 548 75.92 21.21 1.66
C PHE A 548 75.09 21.05 0.37
N ALA A 549 74.09 21.90 0.13
CA ALA A 549 73.19 21.75 -1.03
C ALA A 549 73.66 22.40 -2.34
N VAL A 550 74.88 22.95 -2.41
CA VAL A 550 75.43 23.55 -3.64
C VAL A 550 76.70 22.82 -4.08
N SER A 551 76.56 21.62 -4.65
CA SER A 551 77.46 21.06 -5.69
C SER A 551 77.20 19.57 -5.94
N SER A 552 76.38 19.22 -6.94
CA SER A 552 76.54 17.95 -7.67
C SER A 552 75.84 18.02 -9.03
N PRO A 553 76.50 17.64 -10.14
CA PRO A 553 75.97 17.78 -11.50
C PRO A 553 75.60 16.42 -12.11
N TYR A 554 74.34 15.97 -11.98
CA TYR A 554 73.76 14.94 -12.87
C TYR A 554 72.22 15.07 -12.89
N PRO A 555 71.57 15.04 -14.07
CA PRO A 555 70.11 15.07 -14.20
C PRO A 555 69.55 13.65 -14.33
N ASP A 556 68.50 13.30 -13.58
CA ASP A 556 67.33 12.58 -14.10
C ASP A 556 66.24 12.31 -13.03
N ASP A 557 65.00 12.36 -13.53
CA ASP A 557 63.66 12.35 -12.96
C ASP A 557 63.35 11.54 -11.67
N ASN A 558 62.86 12.26 -10.66
CA ASN A 558 61.76 11.97 -9.70
C ASN A 558 62.03 12.61 -8.33
N ARG A 559 62.01 13.94 -8.25
CA ARG A 559 61.91 14.66 -6.99
C ARG A 559 60.80 15.68 -7.06
N SER A 560 59.70 15.37 -6.38
CA SER A 560 58.70 16.35 -5.94
C SER A 560 59.43 17.48 -5.23
N TYR A 561 59.32 18.69 -5.77
CA TYR A 561 59.68 19.91 -5.07
C TYR A 561 58.95 19.92 -3.73
N LEU A 562 59.68 19.79 -2.62
CA LEU A 562 59.15 20.10 -1.30
C LEU A 562 58.97 21.61 -1.25
N ASP A 563 57.71 22.04 -1.17
CA ASP A 563 57.36 23.43 -0.94
C ASP A 563 58.04 23.92 0.36
N PRO A 564 58.73 25.07 0.35
CA PRO A 564 59.35 25.64 1.54
C PRO A 564 58.36 25.94 2.68
N GLU A 565 57.04 25.96 2.39
CA GLU A 565 55.97 26.16 3.37
C GLU A 565 55.65 24.92 4.24
N LEU A 566 56.09 23.72 3.85
CA LEU A 566 55.85 22.48 4.60
C LEU A 566 56.84 22.22 5.75
N LEU A 567 57.83 23.11 5.96
CA LEU A 567 58.84 22.98 7.02
C LEU A 567 58.51 23.74 8.32
N PHE A 568 57.32 24.35 8.44
CA PHE A 568 56.91 25.16 9.59
C PHE A 568 55.64 24.68 10.32
N GLN A 569 55.43 23.37 10.46
CA GLN A 569 54.38 22.84 11.34
C GLN A 569 54.96 21.90 12.38
N VAL A 570 55.39 22.46 13.52
CA VAL A 570 55.58 21.68 14.74
C VAL A 570 54.17 21.31 15.25
N PRO A 571 53.83 20.02 15.40
CA PRO A 571 52.51 19.62 15.89
C PRO A 571 52.31 20.13 17.32
N LEU A 572 51.12 20.69 17.57
CA LEU A 572 50.71 21.21 18.86
C LEU A 572 50.53 20.03 19.84
N SER A 573 51.55 19.73 20.66
CA SER A 573 51.46 18.71 21.72
C SER A 573 51.12 19.39 23.04
N VAL A 574 49.83 19.47 23.38
CA VAL A 574 49.41 19.88 24.73
C VAL A 574 49.87 18.80 25.71
N THR A 575 50.82 19.13 26.59
CA THR A 575 51.28 18.26 27.68
C THR A 575 50.63 18.66 29.01
N ASP A 576 50.64 17.74 29.97
CA ASP A 576 49.95 17.86 31.27
C ASP A 576 50.39 19.07 32.14
N GLU A 577 51.48 19.77 31.77
CA GLU A 577 52.07 20.92 32.50
C GLU A 577 51.76 22.30 31.91
N THR A 578 51.01 22.37 30.80
CA THR A 578 50.69 23.64 30.12
C THR A 578 49.80 24.56 30.98
N PRO A 579 50.17 25.84 31.21
CA PRO A 579 49.34 26.76 31.99
C PRO A 579 48.10 27.22 31.19
N LEU A 580 47.00 27.50 31.89
CA LEU A 580 45.74 27.94 31.27
C LEU A 580 45.92 29.23 30.45
N GLY A 581 46.85 30.11 30.85
CA GLY A 581 47.21 31.30 30.10
C GLY A 581 47.72 31.01 28.68
N GLU A 582 48.47 29.92 28.46
CA GLU A 582 48.94 29.53 27.11
C GLU A 582 47.79 29.06 26.22
N LEU A 583 46.77 28.41 26.77
CA LEU A 583 45.59 27.95 26.02
C LEU A 583 44.60 29.09 25.75
N LEU A 584 44.47 30.05 26.66
CA LEU A 584 43.70 31.27 26.44
C LEU A 584 44.34 32.16 25.35
N SER A 585 45.66 32.10 25.19
CA SER A 585 46.39 32.81 24.13
C SER A 585 46.07 32.31 22.71
N LEU A 586 45.52 31.09 22.59
CA LEU A 586 45.07 30.51 21.31
C LEU A 586 43.77 31.15 20.79
N GLU A 587 43.13 32.04 21.55
CA GLU A 587 41.87 32.70 21.18
C GLU A 587 40.77 31.70 20.76
N LEU A 588 40.64 30.59 21.49
CA LEU A 588 39.69 29.51 21.17
C LEU A 588 38.23 29.98 21.02
N HIS A 589 37.89 31.12 21.62
CA HIS A 589 36.60 31.78 21.46
C HIS A 589 36.25 32.21 20.02
N ARG A 590 37.24 32.29 19.12
CA ARG A 590 37.03 32.63 17.70
C ARG A 590 36.83 31.40 16.82
N PHE A 591 36.99 30.20 17.37
CA PHE A 591 36.99 28.93 16.64
C PHE A 591 36.10 27.87 17.32
N GLU A 592 35.08 28.28 18.08
CA GLU A 592 34.16 27.39 18.81
C GLU A 592 33.48 26.37 17.88
N ASP A 593 32.92 26.83 16.76
CA ASP A 593 32.25 25.96 15.76
C ASP A 593 33.19 24.89 15.18
N VAL A 594 34.48 25.24 15.04
CA VAL A 594 35.50 24.31 14.53
C VAL A 594 35.84 23.26 15.58
N VAL A 595 35.94 23.65 16.85
CA VAL A 595 36.16 22.72 17.96
C VAL A 595 34.97 21.78 18.11
N GLU A 596 33.74 22.30 18.09
CA GLU A 596 32.52 21.49 18.22
C GLU A 596 32.40 20.47 17.08
N SER A 597 32.63 20.89 15.83
CA SER A 597 32.64 20.00 14.66
C SER A 597 33.71 18.89 14.77
N ILE A 598 34.91 19.22 15.27
CA ILE A 598 35.98 18.24 15.47
C ILE A 598 35.60 17.23 16.56
N VAL A 599 34.99 17.68 17.66
CA VAL A 599 34.60 16.82 18.79
C VAL A 599 33.43 15.91 18.43
N GLU A 600 32.44 16.43 17.71
CA GLU A 600 31.29 15.65 17.23
C GLU A 600 31.76 14.56 16.26
N ARG A 601 32.63 14.92 15.32
CA ARG A 601 33.22 13.97 14.37
C ARG A 601 34.06 12.91 15.08
N ALA A 602 34.90 13.30 16.04
CA ALA A 602 35.70 12.37 16.83
C ALA A 602 34.83 11.37 17.62
N SER A 603 33.71 11.84 18.16
CA SER A 603 32.76 11.01 18.92
C SER A 603 32.02 10.01 18.02
N LYS A 604 31.58 10.44 16.83
CA LYS A 604 30.99 9.56 15.81
C LYS A 604 32.00 8.52 15.31
N GLU A 605 33.25 8.92 15.06
CA GLU A 605 34.33 7.99 14.67
C GLU A 605 34.57 6.91 15.74
N LEU A 606 34.54 7.26 17.03
CA LEU A 606 34.75 6.30 18.12
C LEU A 606 33.65 5.23 18.21
N VAL A 607 32.39 5.60 17.98
CA VAL A 607 31.27 4.65 17.95
C VAL A 607 31.43 3.66 16.80
N THR A 608 31.78 4.15 15.62
CA THR A 608 32.02 3.30 14.43
C THR A 608 33.25 2.39 14.64
N GLU A 609 34.32 2.89 15.25
CA GLU A 609 35.50 2.07 15.61
C GLU A 609 35.12 0.93 16.57
N ARG A 610 34.22 1.16 17.55
CA ARG A 610 33.73 0.11 18.47
C ARG A 610 32.89 -0.95 17.76
N ILE A 611 31.92 -0.53 16.95
CA ILE A 611 31.05 -1.45 16.19
C ILE A 611 31.90 -2.38 15.31
N LEU A 612 32.94 -1.85 14.64
CA LEU A 612 33.83 -2.67 13.81
C LEU A 612 34.68 -3.64 14.63
N ALA A 613 35.20 -3.21 15.78
CA ALA A 613 35.97 -4.08 16.66
C ALA A 613 35.11 -5.25 17.19
N GLU A 614 33.85 -4.99 17.53
CA GLU A 614 32.88 -6.02 17.95
C GLU A 614 32.53 -6.98 16.81
N LEU A 615 32.31 -6.47 15.60
CA LEU A 615 32.08 -7.29 14.40
C LEU A 615 33.28 -8.18 14.07
N GLU A 616 34.50 -7.62 14.09
CA GLU A 616 35.72 -8.40 13.86
C GLU A 616 35.93 -9.47 14.93
N ALA A 617 35.66 -9.17 16.20
CA ALA A 617 35.73 -10.14 17.29
C ALA A 617 34.70 -11.28 17.10
N THR A 618 33.46 -10.93 16.76
CA THR A 618 32.37 -11.90 16.56
C THR A 618 32.70 -12.90 15.44
N TRP A 619 33.14 -12.41 14.28
CA TRP A 619 33.45 -13.26 13.12
C TRP A 619 34.81 -13.97 13.19
N ALA A 620 35.69 -13.55 14.11
CA ALA A 620 36.90 -14.28 14.45
C ALA A 620 36.60 -15.56 15.26
N GLU A 621 35.54 -15.58 16.06
CA GLU A 621 35.16 -16.72 16.92
C GLU A 621 34.19 -17.70 16.26
N ILE A 622 33.27 -17.23 15.41
CA ILE A 622 32.26 -18.09 14.76
C ILE A 622 32.92 -19.15 13.88
N ALA A 623 32.46 -20.40 13.98
CA ALA A 623 32.92 -21.54 13.19
C ALA A 623 31.75 -22.32 12.58
N PHE A 624 31.97 -22.95 11.43
CA PHE A 624 30.95 -23.80 10.81
C PHE A 624 30.74 -25.10 11.59
N GLU A 625 29.50 -25.31 12.01
CA GLU A 625 29.09 -26.57 12.61
C GLU A 625 29.00 -27.69 11.56
N HIS A 626 29.22 -28.92 11.98
CA HIS A 626 29.14 -30.09 11.11
C HIS A 626 28.25 -31.16 11.75
N SER A 627 27.28 -31.64 10.99
CA SER A 627 26.42 -32.77 11.36
C SER A 627 26.86 -34.03 10.64
N THR A 628 27.01 -35.13 11.37
CA THR A 628 27.36 -36.42 10.76
C THR A 628 26.12 -37.08 10.17
N HIS A 629 26.14 -37.39 8.88
CA HIS A 629 25.06 -38.11 8.23
C HIS A 629 24.99 -39.57 8.74
N GLN A 630 23.91 -39.90 9.45
CA GLN A 630 23.74 -41.16 10.21
C GLN A 630 24.03 -42.45 9.43
N ARG A 631 23.79 -42.47 8.10
CA ARG A 631 23.95 -43.69 7.28
C ARG A 631 25.34 -43.87 6.67
N THR A 632 26.11 -42.79 6.52
CA THR A 632 27.36 -42.81 5.74
C THR A 632 28.56 -42.28 6.48
N GLY A 633 28.36 -41.69 7.66
CA GLY A 633 29.45 -41.12 8.45
C GLY A 633 30.04 -39.82 7.87
N TYR A 634 29.49 -39.30 6.77
CA TYR A 634 29.97 -38.04 6.18
C TYR A 634 29.61 -36.85 7.05
N LYS A 635 30.56 -35.96 7.28
CA LYS A 635 30.32 -34.66 7.90
C LYS A 635 29.67 -33.73 6.87
N LEU A 636 28.44 -33.32 7.12
CA LEU A 636 27.69 -32.33 6.35
C LEU A 636 27.71 -31.01 7.12
N LEU A 637 27.96 -29.89 6.44
CA LEU A 637 27.82 -28.55 6.99
C LEU A 637 26.44 -28.38 7.68
N HIS A 638 26.41 -28.06 8.96
CA HIS A 638 25.20 -27.66 9.66
C HIS A 638 25.18 -26.14 9.71
N ILE A 639 24.10 -25.54 9.22
CA ILE A 639 23.89 -24.09 9.25
C ILE A 639 22.73 -23.86 10.20
N SER A 640 23.01 -23.23 11.33
CA SER A 640 21.99 -22.88 12.32
C SER A 640 21.24 -21.62 11.89
N ASP A 641 19.98 -21.50 12.30
CA ASP A 641 19.18 -20.29 12.05
C ASP A 641 19.81 -19.06 12.73
N VAL A 642 20.51 -19.27 13.86
CA VAL A 642 21.28 -18.25 14.57
C VAL A 642 22.41 -17.69 13.70
N LEU A 643 23.13 -18.53 12.96
CA LEU A 643 24.20 -18.08 12.06
C LEU A 643 23.65 -17.23 10.90
N ILE A 644 22.46 -17.57 10.39
CA ILE A 644 21.81 -16.82 9.30
C ILE A 644 21.34 -15.45 9.81
N ALA A 645 20.62 -15.41 10.93
CA ALA A 645 20.18 -14.16 11.55
C ALA A 645 21.38 -13.25 11.87
N THR A 646 22.44 -13.80 12.46
CA THR A 646 23.68 -13.06 12.77
C THR A 646 24.38 -12.54 11.50
N LEU A 647 24.30 -13.26 10.38
CA LEU A 647 24.85 -12.81 9.10
C LEU A 647 24.04 -11.65 8.51
N GLU A 648 22.72 -11.76 8.50
CA GLU A 648 21.81 -10.73 7.97
C GLU A 648 21.89 -9.44 8.81
N ASP A 649 21.86 -9.55 10.15
CA ASP A 649 21.98 -8.42 11.07
C ASP A 649 23.32 -7.69 10.88
N ASN A 650 24.43 -8.43 10.78
CA ASN A 650 25.75 -7.85 10.60
C ASN A 650 25.95 -7.24 9.20
N GLN A 651 25.32 -7.79 8.16
CA GLN A 651 25.30 -7.17 6.82
C GLN A 651 24.54 -5.84 6.83
N ASN A 652 23.39 -5.79 7.52
CA ASN A 652 22.61 -4.56 7.67
C ASN A 652 23.39 -3.50 8.47
N LEU A 653 24.07 -3.90 9.56
CA LEU A 653 24.93 -3.01 10.36
C LEU A 653 26.08 -2.42 9.53
N VAL A 654 26.78 -3.26 8.74
CA VAL A 654 27.86 -2.80 7.85
C VAL A 654 27.33 -1.87 6.76
N SER A 655 26.17 -2.18 6.16
CA SER A 655 25.55 -1.32 5.15
C SER A 655 25.11 0.03 5.72
N GLY A 656 24.50 0.04 6.91
CA GLY A 656 24.10 1.25 7.62
C GLY A 656 25.30 2.14 7.97
N ALA A 657 26.36 1.55 8.53
CA ALA A 657 27.62 2.26 8.82
C ALA A 657 28.31 2.82 7.56
N THR A 658 28.06 2.24 6.37
CA THR A 658 28.65 2.70 5.10
C THR A 658 27.90 3.89 4.50
N SER A 659 26.63 4.08 4.87
CA SER A 659 25.74 5.13 4.34
C SER A 659 25.81 6.47 5.06
N GLU A 660 26.53 6.58 6.19
CA GLU A 660 26.58 7.79 7.00
C GLU A 660 27.50 8.87 6.38
N PRO A 661 26.99 10.08 6.06
CA PRO A 661 27.70 11.09 5.26
C PRO A 661 28.90 11.73 5.96
N ASP A 662 28.89 11.88 7.29
CA ASP A 662 29.99 12.50 8.06
C ASP A 662 31.30 11.67 8.02
N VAL A 663 31.19 10.39 7.69
CA VAL A 663 32.31 9.44 7.59
C VAL A 663 32.90 9.43 6.16
N VAL A 664 32.27 10.11 5.19
CA VAL A 664 32.64 10.06 3.76
C VAL A 664 33.86 10.91 3.43
N GLU A 665 34.09 12.02 4.13
CA GLU A 665 35.17 12.97 3.81
C GLU A 665 36.52 12.59 4.47
N ALA A 666 36.51 11.80 5.54
CA ALA A 666 37.72 11.29 6.22
C ALA A 666 38.31 10.00 5.59
N ARG A 667 37.80 9.58 4.41
CA ARG A 667 37.81 8.19 3.90
C ARG A 667 39.13 7.50 3.52
N ARG A 668 40.33 8.08 3.64
CA ARG A 668 41.56 7.35 3.19
C ARG A 668 41.99 6.16 4.07
N PRO A 669 41.90 6.21 5.42
CA PRO A 669 42.36 5.08 6.26
C PRO A 669 41.31 3.99 6.53
N PHE A 670 40.01 4.34 6.51
CA PHE A 670 38.93 3.46 7.01
C PHE A 670 38.20 2.64 5.94
N LEU A 671 38.25 3.01 4.65
CA LEU A 671 37.60 2.24 3.56
C LEU A 671 38.13 0.80 3.44
N GLY A 672 39.40 0.57 3.76
CA GLY A 672 40.05 -0.75 3.63
C GLY A 672 39.41 -1.84 4.50
N PRO A 673 39.32 -1.66 5.83
CA PRO A 673 38.65 -2.62 6.73
C PRO A 673 37.17 -2.87 6.40
N HIS A 674 36.35 -1.83 6.19
CA HIS A 674 34.91 -1.96 5.92
C HIS A 674 34.59 -2.75 4.65
N HIS A 675 35.24 -2.42 3.52
CA HIS A 675 35.04 -3.15 2.27
C HIS A 675 35.53 -4.61 2.38
N ARG A 676 36.60 -4.85 3.15
CA ARG A 676 37.09 -6.21 3.39
C ARG A 676 36.08 -7.04 4.18
N LEU A 677 35.51 -6.50 5.25
CA LEU A 677 34.55 -7.19 6.11
C LEU A 677 33.23 -7.43 5.37
N GLY A 678 32.68 -6.41 4.69
CA GLY A 678 31.48 -6.57 3.84
C GLY A 678 31.67 -7.62 2.75
N ALA A 679 32.81 -7.61 2.05
CA ALA A 679 33.13 -8.64 1.06
C ALA A 679 33.34 -10.03 1.69
N GLN A 680 33.81 -10.14 2.93
CA GLN A 680 33.88 -11.41 3.65
C GLN A 680 32.49 -11.96 3.97
N LEU A 681 31.58 -11.13 4.50
CA LEU A 681 30.21 -11.55 4.82
C LEU A 681 29.43 -12.00 3.57
N SER A 682 29.50 -11.26 2.46
CA SER A 682 28.87 -11.69 1.20
C SER A 682 29.48 -12.98 0.63
N ARG A 683 30.77 -13.24 0.87
CA ARG A 683 31.40 -14.53 0.50
C ARG A 683 30.90 -15.68 1.37
N VAL A 684 30.70 -15.45 2.67
CA VAL A 684 30.11 -16.44 3.59
C VAL A 684 28.70 -16.82 3.14
N GLU A 685 27.87 -15.82 2.79
CA GLU A 685 26.52 -16.03 2.26
C GLU A 685 26.53 -16.90 0.98
N SER A 686 27.43 -16.58 0.04
CA SER A 686 27.59 -17.35 -1.19
C SER A 686 27.97 -18.81 -0.93
N VAL A 687 28.85 -19.05 0.06
CA VAL A 687 29.25 -20.41 0.48
C VAL A 687 28.10 -21.17 1.15
N ILE A 688 27.33 -20.51 2.00
CA ILE A 688 26.14 -21.07 2.65
C ILE A 688 25.13 -21.54 1.58
N GLY A 689 24.82 -20.67 0.61
CA GLY A 689 23.92 -21.00 -0.50
C GLY A 689 24.43 -22.14 -1.39
N ALA A 690 25.72 -22.17 -1.70
CA ALA A 690 26.34 -23.26 -2.44
C ALA A 690 26.34 -24.59 -1.66
N GLY A 691 26.61 -24.53 -0.35
CA GLY A 691 26.60 -25.67 0.56
C GLY A 691 25.25 -26.39 0.57
N TRP A 692 24.14 -25.66 0.67
CA TRP A 692 22.79 -26.23 0.60
C TRP A 692 22.53 -26.97 -0.72
N GLY A 693 22.93 -26.38 -1.86
CA GLY A 693 22.78 -27.01 -3.18
C GLY A 693 23.53 -28.34 -3.30
N VAL A 694 24.78 -28.39 -2.82
CA VAL A 694 25.60 -29.61 -2.88
C VAL A 694 25.14 -30.66 -1.87
N GLN A 695 24.72 -30.28 -0.67
CA GLN A 695 24.14 -31.22 0.30
C GLN A 695 22.87 -31.89 -0.20
N GLY A 696 22.00 -31.15 -0.91
CA GLY A 696 20.85 -31.72 -1.60
C GLY A 696 21.26 -32.81 -2.59
N LEU A 697 22.35 -32.61 -3.33
CA LEU A 697 22.91 -33.58 -4.26
C LEU A 697 23.60 -34.77 -3.58
N VAL A 698 24.27 -34.57 -2.45
CA VAL A 698 24.89 -35.65 -1.66
C VAL A 698 23.81 -36.53 -1.03
N LYS A 699 22.78 -35.95 -0.40
CA LYS A 699 21.60 -36.68 0.10
C LYS A 699 20.93 -37.49 -1.03
N TRP A 700 20.81 -36.89 -2.22
CA TRP A 700 20.35 -37.57 -3.44
C TRP A 700 21.22 -38.77 -3.85
N ARG A 701 22.55 -38.59 -3.96
CA ARG A 701 23.49 -39.67 -4.33
C ARG A 701 23.43 -40.84 -3.36
N LEU A 702 23.37 -40.55 -2.07
CA LEU A 702 23.33 -41.56 -1.03
C LEU A 702 22.06 -42.41 -1.12
N PHE A 703 20.92 -41.83 -1.49
CA PHE A 703 19.67 -42.56 -1.68
C PHE A 703 19.74 -43.57 -2.86
N TRP A 704 20.47 -43.22 -3.92
CA TRP A 704 20.49 -44.01 -5.17
C TRP A 704 21.65 -44.98 -5.35
N GLY A 705 22.76 -44.77 -4.64
CA GLY A 705 24.05 -45.44 -4.88
C GLY A 705 24.05 -46.97 -4.90
N ARG A 706 23.09 -47.65 -4.25
CA ARG A 706 22.94 -49.13 -4.34
C ARG A 706 21.86 -49.59 -5.34
N ARG A 707 20.74 -48.87 -5.49
CA ARG A 707 19.63 -49.30 -6.37
C ARG A 707 19.93 -49.12 -7.87
N TYR A 708 20.87 -48.24 -8.22
CA TYR A 708 21.32 -48.02 -9.61
C TYR A 708 22.47 -48.93 -10.06
N GLN A 709 23.12 -49.68 -9.15
CA GLN A 709 24.22 -50.59 -9.52
C GLN A 709 23.77 -51.73 -10.45
N ASN A 710 22.47 -52.09 -10.43
CA ASN A 710 21.89 -53.21 -11.19
C ASN A 710 21.17 -52.81 -12.51
N LYS A 711 21.34 -51.57 -13.00
CA LYS A 711 20.70 -51.09 -14.26
C LYS A 711 21.74 -50.81 -15.38
N PRO A 712 21.35 -50.85 -16.67
CA PRO A 712 22.28 -50.86 -17.80
C PRO A 712 23.19 -49.62 -17.91
N PRO A 713 24.39 -49.75 -18.51
CA PRO A 713 25.48 -48.79 -18.45
C PRO A 713 25.20 -47.41 -19.08
N LYS A 714 24.20 -47.29 -19.98
CA LYS A 714 23.83 -46.01 -20.63
C LYS A 714 23.31 -44.93 -19.66
N PHE A 715 22.93 -45.30 -18.43
CA PHE A 715 22.49 -44.37 -17.38
C PHE A 715 23.58 -43.99 -16.35
N ARG A 716 24.81 -44.54 -16.47
CA ARG A 716 25.94 -44.17 -15.59
C ARG A 716 26.52 -42.82 -15.99
N THR A 717 26.08 -41.73 -15.36
CA THR A 717 26.73 -40.41 -15.51
C THR A 717 27.96 -40.31 -14.58
N ARG A 718 29.00 -39.59 -15.03
CA ARG A 718 30.29 -39.40 -14.30
C ARG A 718 30.15 -38.98 -12.82
N PHE A 719 29.04 -38.35 -12.44
CA PHE A 719 28.75 -37.88 -11.08
C PHE A 719 28.65 -38.95 -9.98
N ILE A 720 28.50 -40.23 -10.33
CA ILE A 720 28.26 -41.29 -9.33
C ILE A 720 29.58 -41.78 -8.68
N HIS A 721 30.74 -41.55 -9.29
CA HIS A 721 32.01 -42.16 -8.87
C HIS A 721 32.97 -41.27 -8.05
N ASP A 722 32.92 -39.93 -8.14
CA ASP A 722 33.88 -39.09 -7.39
C ASP A 722 33.51 -38.99 -5.89
N PRO A 723 34.46 -39.12 -4.95
CA PRO A 723 34.18 -38.97 -3.51
C PRO A 723 33.80 -37.51 -3.17
N PRO A 724 32.98 -37.26 -2.13
CA PRO A 724 32.62 -35.91 -1.70
C PRO A 724 33.84 -35.00 -1.47
N SER A 725 34.96 -35.59 -1.03
CA SER A 725 36.26 -34.93 -0.85
C SER A 725 36.89 -34.38 -2.14
N LYS A 726 36.49 -34.87 -3.33
CA LYS A 726 36.86 -34.26 -4.63
C LYS A 726 35.92 -33.13 -5.06
N ILE A 727 34.72 -33.07 -4.49
CA ILE A 727 33.71 -32.03 -4.78
C ILE A 727 33.94 -30.80 -3.86
N PHE A 728 34.41 -31.04 -2.63
CA PHE A 728 34.93 -30.03 -1.71
C PHE A 728 36.37 -30.37 -1.28
N PRO A 729 37.41 -29.97 -2.04
CA PRO A 729 38.78 -30.11 -1.58
C PRO A 729 39.04 -29.13 -0.42
N GLY A 730 39.24 -29.66 0.80
CA GLY A 730 39.77 -28.89 1.94
C GLY A 730 38.82 -28.61 3.13
N ALA A 731 37.60 -29.14 3.16
CA ALA A 731 36.70 -28.95 4.32
C ALA A 731 37.06 -29.82 5.55
N GLU A 732 38.00 -30.77 5.43
CA GLU A 732 38.32 -31.74 6.49
C GLU A 732 39.52 -31.35 7.37
N SER A 733 40.24 -30.26 7.07
CA SER A 733 41.42 -29.85 7.85
C SER A 733 41.51 -28.34 8.03
N GLU A 734 40.89 -27.80 9.07
CA GLU A 734 41.34 -26.57 9.75
C GLU A 734 40.55 -26.46 11.07
N SER A 735 41.00 -27.20 12.07
CA SER A 735 40.66 -26.96 13.48
C SER A 735 41.49 -25.78 13.97
N GLY A 736 40.94 -24.57 13.85
CA GLY A 736 41.50 -23.37 14.48
C GLY A 736 41.10 -22.04 13.83
N GLY A 737 40.10 -21.36 14.41
CA GLY A 737 39.91 -19.89 14.37
C GLY A 737 39.41 -19.25 13.06
N GLY A 738 38.14 -18.83 13.06
CA GLY A 738 37.56 -17.85 12.14
C GLY A 738 37.11 -18.36 10.76
N VAL A 739 35.96 -17.90 10.28
CA VAL A 739 35.44 -18.19 8.92
C VAL A 739 36.27 -17.45 7.85
N ARG A 740 37.48 -17.94 7.52
CA ARG A 740 38.23 -17.49 6.34
C ARG A 740 37.88 -18.33 5.12
N VAL A 741 36.85 -17.92 4.37
CA VAL A 741 36.51 -18.53 3.08
C VAL A 741 37.63 -18.28 2.06
N ARG A 742 38.25 -19.35 1.52
CA ARG A 742 39.24 -19.23 0.43
C ARG A 742 38.55 -18.89 -0.92
N PRO A 743 39.20 -18.11 -1.80
CA PRO A 743 38.67 -17.77 -3.14
C PRO A 743 38.37 -18.98 -4.05
N SER A 744 38.93 -20.16 -3.76
CA SER A 744 38.81 -21.36 -4.59
C SER A 744 37.44 -22.05 -4.55
N TRP A 745 36.52 -21.63 -3.67
CA TRP A 745 35.22 -22.30 -3.46
C TRP A 745 34.16 -21.92 -4.51
N GLY A 746 34.39 -20.88 -5.33
CA GLY A 746 33.42 -20.37 -6.30
C GLY A 746 33.31 -21.11 -7.64
N HIS A 747 34.32 -21.89 -8.05
CA HIS A 747 34.37 -22.49 -9.40
C HIS A 747 33.74 -23.89 -9.53
N GLY A 748 33.52 -24.63 -8.43
CA GLY A 748 32.97 -26.00 -8.46
C GLY A 748 31.44 -26.10 -8.60
N THR A 749 30.73 -24.98 -8.50
CA THR A 749 29.27 -24.92 -8.28
C THR A 749 28.44 -24.90 -9.58
N TYR A 750 28.97 -24.32 -10.67
CA TYR A 750 28.27 -24.22 -11.96
C TYR A 750 28.03 -25.57 -12.65
N PHE A 751 28.91 -26.56 -12.45
CA PHE A 751 28.78 -27.88 -13.09
C PHE A 751 27.75 -28.81 -12.42
N CYS A 752 27.49 -28.65 -11.12
CA CYS A 752 26.62 -29.55 -10.35
C CYS A 752 25.11 -29.31 -10.56
N ASN A 753 24.70 -28.06 -10.80
CA ASN A 753 23.27 -27.70 -10.88
C ASN A 753 22.58 -28.15 -12.19
N ASN A 754 23.33 -28.24 -13.31
CA ASN A 754 22.77 -28.53 -14.63
C ASN A 754 22.71 -30.02 -14.98
N GLY A 755 23.65 -30.84 -14.47
CA GLY A 755 23.71 -32.29 -14.79
C GLY A 755 22.62 -33.13 -14.13
N GLY A 756 22.26 -32.83 -12.87
CA GLY A 756 21.29 -33.62 -12.10
C GLY A 756 19.82 -33.43 -12.50
N LYS A 757 19.46 -32.34 -13.20
CA LYS A 757 18.07 -32.06 -13.64
C LYS A 757 17.59 -32.98 -14.77
N ARG A 758 18.49 -33.53 -15.60
CA ARG A 758 18.11 -34.31 -16.81
C ARG A 758 17.73 -35.78 -16.56
N ALA A 759 18.15 -36.40 -15.45
CA ALA A 759 17.93 -37.84 -15.20
C ALA A 759 16.73 -38.19 -14.27
N ARG A 760 16.03 -37.19 -13.73
CA ARG A 760 14.96 -37.33 -12.71
C ARG A 760 13.55 -37.70 -13.22
N PRO A 761 13.07 -37.23 -14.40
CA PRO A 761 11.64 -37.36 -14.76
C PRO A 761 11.07 -38.79 -14.93
N PRO A 762 11.75 -39.74 -15.60
CA PRO A 762 11.12 -41.04 -15.92
C PRO A 762 10.87 -41.94 -14.71
N TYR A 763 11.75 -41.87 -13.70
CA TYR A 763 11.61 -42.66 -12.49
C TYR A 763 10.46 -42.16 -11.61
N LEU A 764 10.34 -40.84 -11.43
CA LEU A 764 9.25 -40.25 -10.67
C LEU A 764 7.91 -40.62 -11.28
N GLU A 765 7.83 -40.64 -12.61
CA GLU A 765 6.63 -41.07 -13.31
C GLU A 765 6.27 -42.54 -13.06
N THR A 766 7.28 -43.42 -12.97
CA THR A 766 7.05 -44.83 -12.59
C THR A 766 6.48 -44.93 -11.17
N LYS A 767 6.97 -44.12 -10.23
CA LYS A 767 6.47 -44.11 -8.84
C LYS A 767 5.06 -43.54 -8.73
N ARG A 768 4.74 -42.50 -9.51
CA ARG A 768 3.38 -41.96 -9.62
C ARG A 768 2.39 -42.99 -10.14
N ARG A 769 2.78 -43.82 -11.11
CA ARG A 769 1.93 -44.91 -11.60
C ARG A 769 1.62 -45.99 -10.56
N ILE A 770 2.56 -46.28 -9.65
CA ILE A 770 2.37 -47.28 -8.60
C ILE A 770 1.46 -46.75 -7.50
N PHE A 771 1.65 -45.49 -7.09
CA PHE A 771 0.79 -44.81 -6.12
C PHE A 771 0.28 -43.48 -6.69
N PRO A 772 -0.91 -43.49 -7.33
CA PRO A 772 -1.44 -42.36 -8.10
C PRO A 772 -1.62 -41.05 -7.33
N ARG A 773 -1.76 -41.07 -6.00
CA ARG A 773 -1.83 -39.84 -5.20
C ARG A 773 -0.54 -39.01 -5.27
N PHE A 774 0.58 -39.59 -5.71
CA PHE A 774 1.81 -38.84 -5.99
C PHE A 774 1.72 -37.87 -7.17
N TYR A 775 0.66 -37.92 -7.98
CA TYR A 775 0.40 -36.88 -9.00
C TYR A 775 0.05 -35.53 -8.37
N PHE A 776 -0.41 -35.49 -7.11
CA PHE A 776 -0.88 -34.27 -6.44
C PHE A 776 0.15 -33.62 -5.51
N VAL A 777 1.37 -34.17 -5.43
CA VAL A 777 2.47 -33.60 -4.64
C VAL A 777 3.57 -33.03 -5.54
N SER A 778 4.28 -32.03 -5.03
CA SER A 778 5.40 -31.44 -5.75
C SER A 778 6.50 -32.49 -6.01
N SER A 779 7.27 -32.32 -7.08
CA SER A 779 8.38 -33.24 -7.34
C SER A 779 9.43 -33.21 -6.22
N ALA A 780 9.60 -32.09 -5.52
CA ALA A 780 10.50 -31.98 -4.38
C ALA A 780 10.01 -32.79 -3.17
N ASP A 781 8.72 -32.66 -2.83
CA ASP A 781 8.09 -33.45 -1.76
C ASP A 781 8.12 -34.94 -2.08
N LEU A 782 7.81 -35.32 -3.33
CA LEU A 782 7.89 -36.71 -3.77
C LEU A 782 9.30 -37.28 -3.61
N LEU A 783 10.32 -36.51 -3.97
CA LEU A 783 11.71 -36.93 -3.80
C LEU A 783 12.06 -37.09 -2.31
N ASP A 784 11.57 -36.20 -1.45
CA ASP A 784 11.77 -36.30 0.00
C ASP A 784 11.07 -37.53 0.61
N ILE A 785 9.80 -37.77 0.25
CA ILE A 785 9.02 -38.96 0.63
C ILE A 785 9.75 -40.24 0.21
N LEU A 786 10.20 -40.31 -1.05
CA LEU A 786 10.92 -41.46 -1.56
C LEU A 786 12.28 -41.61 -0.84
N SER A 787 12.99 -40.52 -0.59
CA SER A 787 14.32 -40.52 0.05
C SER A 787 14.29 -41.02 1.49
N ASN A 788 13.24 -40.68 2.21
CA ASN A 788 13.00 -41.10 3.59
C ASN A 788 12.04 -42.30 3.69
N GLY A 789 11.77 -43.00 2.58
CA GLY A 789 10.77 -44.07 2.48
C GLY A 789 10.89 -45.21 3.49
N THR A 790 12.09 -45.41 4.06
CA THR A 790 12.38 -46.43 5.10
C THR A 790 12.24 -45.90 6.53
N ARG A 791 11.81 -44.65 6.71
CA ARG A 791 11.61 -43.99 8.02
C ARG A 791 10.23 -43.35 8.05
N PRO A 792 9.15 -44.11 8.31
CA PRO A 792 7.78 -43.63 8.27
C PRO A 792 7.54 -42.36 9.08
N ARG A 793 8.19 -42.22 10.24
CA ARG A 793 8.08 -41.04 11.09
C ARG A 793 8.50 -39.72 10.43
N THR A 794 9.51 -39.76 9.57
CA THR A 794 9.95 -38.58 8.81
C THR A 794 8.96 -38.22 7.69
N ILE A 795 8.16 -39.20 7.24
CA ILE A 795 7.20 -39.06 6.14
C ILE A 795 5.85 -38.51 6.63
N ILE A 796 5.53 -38.65 7.93
CA ILE A 796 4.26 -38.18 8.54
C ILE A 796 3.92 -36.75 8.14
N ARG A 797 4.91 -35.85 8.09
CA ARG A 797 4.74 -34.44 7.70
C ARG A 797 4.11 -34.24 6.31
N HIS A 798 4.18 -35.26 5.45
CA HIS A 798 3.62 -35.24 4.09
C HIS A 798 2.26 -35.92 3.97
N LEU A 799 1.78 -36.63 5.01
CA LEU A 799 0.46 -37.28 4.97
C LEU A 799 -0.69 -36.30 4.71
N PRO A 800 -0.72 -35.08 5.29
CA PRO A 800 -1.71 -34.08 4.91
C PRO A 800 -1.73 -33.79 3.40
N LYS A 801 -0.61 -33.88 2.69
CA LYS A 801 -0.59 -33.62 1.24
C LYS A 801 -1.18 -34.76 0.41
N LEU A 802 -1.28 -35.97 0.98
CA LEU A 802 -1.73 -37.19 0.29
C LEU A 802 -3.16 -37.59 0.66
N PHE A 803 -3.63 -37.24 1.85
CA PHE A 803 -4.93 -37.61 2.40
C PHE A 803 -5.69 -36.36 2.88
N ASP A 804 -7.03 -36.38 2.84
CA ASP A 804 -7.83 -35.19 3.19
C ASP A 804 -7.64 -34.80 4.66
N SER A 805 -7.83 -35.76 5.57
CA SER A 805 -7.91 -35.44 7.00
C SER A 805 -6.84 -36.11 7.85
N VAL A 806 -5.95 -36.92 7.29
CA VAL A 806 -4.86 -37.58 8.04
C VAL A 806 -3.73 -36.59 8.30
N ALA A 807 -3.43 -36.32 9.57
CA ALA A 807 -2.32 -35.46 9.97
C ALA A 807 -1.13 -36.24 10.54
N GLN A 808 -1.37 -37.16 11.47
CA GLN A 808 -0.33 -37.96 12.11
C GLN A 808 -0.74 -39.43 12.30
N LEU A 809 0.26 -40.27 12.59
CA LEU A 809 0.09 -41.68 12.94
C LEU A 809 0.69 -41.94 14.32
N ILE A 810 -0.03 -42.67 15.16
CA ILE A 810 0.45 -43.18 16.43
C ILE A 810 0.97 -44.60 16.20
N PHE A 811 2.23 -44.83 16.52
CA PHE A 811 2.91 -46.12 16.37
C PHE A 811 2.86 -46.93 17.67
N GLU A 812 2.94 -48.25 17.57
CA GLU A 812 2.93 -49.15 18.72
C GLU A 812 4.09 -48.91 19.69
N SER A 813 5.29 -48.60 19.19
CA SER A 813 6.46 -48.29 20.01
C SER A 813 7.48 -47.42 19.25
N ASP A 814 8.51 -46.94 19.96
CA ASP A 814 9.61 -46.19 19.36
C ASP A 814 10.47 -47.01 18.39
N THR A 815 10.35 -48.33 18.39
CA THR A 815 11.12 -49.21 17.49
C THR A 815 10.27 -49.92 16.45
N ASN A 816 8.94 -50.00 16.64
CA ASN A 816 8.03 -50.63 15.69
C ASN A 816 7.31 -49.59 14.82
N ASP A 817 7.49 -49.69 13.51
CA ASP A 817 6.84 -48.84 12.49
C ASP A 817 5.40 -49.31 12.15
N THR A 818 4.70 -49.91 13.11
CA THR A 818 3.30 -50.33 12.96
C THR A 818 2.36 -49.25 13.48
N ALA A 819 1.51 -48.72 12.59
CA ALA A 819 0.54 -47.69 12.93
C ALA A 819 -0.71 -48.30 13.61
N MET A 820 -1.03 -47.77 14.79
CA MET A 820 -2.14 -48.20 15.66
C MET A 820 -3.34 -47.25 15.61
N SER A 821 -3.09 -45.96 15.38
CA SER A 821 -4.14 -44.94 15.35
C SER A 821 -3.74 -43.78 14.44
N VAL A 822 -4.74 -43.06 13.97
CA VAL A 822 -4.60 -41.90 13.10
C VAL A 822 -5.05 -40.67 13.87
N ILE A 823 -4.28 -39.59 13.79
CA ILE A 823 -4.70 -38.27 14.27
C ILE A 823 -5.10 -37.45 13.05
N SER A 824 -6.29 -36.90 13.09
CA SER A 824 -6.81 -36.06 12.01
C SER A 824 -6.24 -34.63 12.07
N ARG A 825 -6.39 -33.87 10.99
CA ARG A 825 -6.04 -32.43 10.96
C ARG A 825 -6.83 -31.61 11.98
N ASP A 826 -8.01 -32.09 12.34
CA ASP A 826 -8.89 -31.45 13.31
C ASP A 826 -8.59 -31.89 14.75
N GLY A 827 -7.63 -32.82 14.94
CA GLY A 827 -7.17 -33.34 16.23
C GLY A 827 -7.77 -34.69 16.63
N GLU A 828 -8.82 -35.13 15.93
CA GLU A 828 -9.53 -36.38 16.23
C GLU A 828 -8.60 -37.60 16.15
N VAL A 829 -8.62 -38.42 17.20
CA VAL A 829 -7.87 -39.67 17.25
C VAL A 829 -8.76 -40.84 16.86
N LEU A 830 -8.49 -41.47 15.73
CA LEU A 830 -9.15 -42.67 15.25
C LEU A 830 -8.28 -43.90 15.46
N LYS A 831 -8.74 -44.86 16.28
CA LYS A 831 -8.03 -46.13 16.49
C LYS A 831 -8.21 -47.06 15.29
N LEU A 832 -7.11 -47.57 14.75
CA LEU A 832 -7.14 -48.51 13.63
C LEU A 832 -7.54 -49.90 14.11
N LYS A 833 -8.49 -50.55 13.42
CA LYS A 833 -8.91 -51.92 13.74
C LYS A 833 -7.89 -52.95 13.30
N GLU A 834 -7.36 -52.80 12.10
CA GLU A 834 -6.23 -53.58 11.59
C GLU A 834 -5.00 -52.69 11.57
N THR A 835 -3.97 -53.09 12.31
CA THR A 835 -2.73 -52.33 12.44
C THR A 835 -2.00 -52.31 11.10
N CYS A 836 -1.59 -51.13 10.63
CA CYS A 836 -0.92 -50.99 9.35
C CYS A 836 0.60 -50.97 9.54
N SER A 837 1.29 -52.02 9.08
CA SER A 837 2.76 -52.06 9.08
C SER A 837 3.34 -51.13 8.01
N CYS A 838 3.97 -50.02 8.43
CA CYS A 838 4.61 -49.03 7.55
C CYS A 838 6.03 -49.45 7.12
N THR A 839 6.26 -50.74 6.93
CA THR A 839 7.55 -51.31 6.51
C THR A 839 7.58 -51.57 4.99
N GLY A 840 8.77 -51.48 4.39
CA GLY A 840 8.98 -51.75 2.96
C GLY A 840 9.01 -50.49 2.08
N ALA A 841 8.64 -50.63 0.80
CA ALA A 841 8.60 -49.50 -0.11
C ALA A 841 7.45 -48.54 0.23
N VAL A 842 7.71 -47.24 0.19
CA VAL A 842 6.78 -46.22 0.70
C VAL A 842 5.45 -46.23 -0.03
N GLU A 843 5.48 -46.37 -1.35
CA GLU A 843 4.30 -46.48 -2.20
C GLU A 843 3.41 -47.68 -1.84
N THR A 844 4.00 -48.78 -1.38
CA THR A 844 3.27 -50.04 -1.10
C THR A 844 2.56 -50.00 0.24
N TRP A 845 3.17 -49.41 1.28
CA TRP A 845 2.46 -49.26 2.55
C TRP A 845 1.47 -48.09 2.52
N LEU A 846 1.74 -47.02 1.75
CA LEU A 846 0.76 -45.96 1.51
C LEU A 846 -0.46 -46.46 0.73
N ASP A 847 -0.33 -47.44 -0.16
CA ASP A 847 -1.47 -48.08 -0.83
C ASP A 847 -2.28 -49.01 0.10
N ARG A 848 -1.62 -49.64 1.09
CA ARG A 848 -2.29 -50.48 2.10
C ARG A 848 -3.01 -49.65 3.17
N PHE A 849 -2.48 -48.48 3.50
CA PHE A 849 -2.98 -47.65 4.60
C PHE A 849 -4.48 -47.27 4.47
N PRO A 850 -4.99 -46.79 3.32
CA PRO A 850 -6.43 -46.52 3.13
C PRO A 850 -7.32 -47.73 3.34
N LYS A 851 -6.85 -48.92 2.93
CA LYS A 851 -7.58 -50.19 3.11
C LYS A 851 -7.69 -50.56 4.59
N GLY A 852 -6.65 -50.25 5.40
CA GLY A 852 -6.68 -50.39 6.86
C GLY A 852 -7.53 -49.33 7.58
N CYS A 853 -7.69 -48.14 6.97
CA CYS A 853 -8.59 -47.08 7.44
C CYS A 853 -10.06 -47.29 7.06
N ALA A 854 -10.40 -48.30 6.22
CA ALA A 854 -11.77 -48.69 5.86
C ALA A 854 -12.54 -49.35 7.03
N ILE A 855 -12.31 -48.85 8.25
CA ILE A 855 -12.95 -49.21 9.52
C ILE A 855 -14.46 -48.90 9.48
N LEU A 856 -14.88 -48.01 8.58
CA LEU A 856 -16.27 -47.67 8.31
C LEU A 856 -17.15 -48.86 7.92
N LYS A 857 -16.59 -49.91 7.30
CA LYS A 857 -17.36 -51.09 6.88
C LYS A 857 -17.95 -51.90 8.04
N ARG A 858 -17.47 -51.74 9.28
CA ARG A 858 -17.87 -52.64 10.39
C ARG A 858 -18.21 -51.96 11.71
N ALA A 859 -17.97 -50.65 11.86
CA ALA A 859 -18.54 -49.87 12.97
C ALA A 859 -20.07 -49.74 12.89
N LEU A 860 -20.66 -50.11 11.74
CA LEU A 860 -22.07 -49.93 11.39
C LEU A 860 -22.78 -51.25 11.04
N SER A 861 -22.29 -52.41 11.52
CA SER A 861 -23.14 -53.62 11.55
C SER A 861 -24.46 -53.27 12.25
N PRO A 862 -25.62 -53.77 11.80
CA PRO A 862 -26.93 -53.29 12.25
C PRO A 862 -26.98 -53.32 13.77
N PHE A 863 -26.92 -52.14 14.37
CA PHE A 863 -27.02 -51.96 15.80
C PHE A 863 -28.38 -52.52 16.23
N SER A 864 -28.36 -53.64 16.96
CA SER A 864 -29.58 -54.27 17.49
C SER A 864 -30.19 -53.44 18.63
N ASP A 865 -29.41 -52.51 19.20
CA ASP A 865 -29.81 -51.50 20.18
C ASP A 865 -29.46 -50.10 19.68
N PRO A 866 -30.31 -49.07 19.87
CA PRO A 866 -30.03 -47.71 19.41
C PRO A 866 -28.72 -47.20 20.06
N PRO A 867 -27.70 -46.82 19.26
CA PRO A 867 -26.41 -46.41 19.81
C PRO A 867 -26.56 -45.14 20.65
N GLN A 868 -25.83 -45.05 21.76
CA GLN A 868 -25.57 -43.75 22.38
C GLN A 868 -24.79 -42.90 21.35
N ARG A 869 -25.42 -41.84 20.83
CA ARG A 869 -24.94 -40.99 19.71
C ARG A 869 -23.49 -40.45 19.86
N GLY A 870 -22.89 -40.52 21.06
CA GLY A 870 -21.52 -40.09 21.34
C GLY A 870 -20.43 -40.94 20.68
N GLU A 871 -20.61 -42.26 20.53
CA GLU A 871 -19.59 -43.13 19.92
C GLU A 871 -19.63 -43.11 18.39
N THR A 872 -20.79 -42.80 17.81
CA THR A 872 -21.05 -42.74 16.36
C THR A 872 -20.59 -41.43 15.68
N ALA A 873 -20.30 -40.39 16.46
CA ALA A 873 -19.78 -39.12 15.95
C ALA A 873 -18.33 -39.20 15.44
N ASN A 874 -17.62 -40.31 15.71
CA ASN A 874 -16.24 -40.56 15.24
C ASN A 874 -16.13 -40.90 13.74
N PHE A 875 -17.25 -41.06 13.04
CA PHE A 875 -17.26 -41.65 11.70
C PHE A 875 -17.67 -40.70 10.58
N GLY A 876 -17.92 -39.42 10.87
CA GLY A 876 -18.38 -38.44 9.87
C GLY A 876 -19.68 -38.85 9.14
N PHE A 877 -20.37 -39.86 9.67
CA PHE A 877 -21.30 -40.69 8.91
C PHE A 877 -22.75 -40.22 9.00
N TRP A 878 -23.09 -39.40 9.98
CA TRP A 878 -24.46 -38.91 10.15
C TRP A 878 -24.54 -37.46 9.64
N GLY A 879 -24.34 -37.33 8.32
CA GLY A 879 -24.80 -36.18 7.54
C GLY A 879 -26.30 -36.27 7.19
N ASN A 880 -26.84 -37.48 7.20
CA ASN A 880 -28.28 -37.79 7.16
C ASN A 880 -28.48 -39.05 8.01
N PRO A 881 -29.44 -39.09 8.96
CA PRO A 881 -29.77 -40.35 9.58
C PRO A 881 -30.20 -41.38 8.51
N PRO A 882 -29.73 -42.65 8.51
CA PRO A 882 -30.45 -43.74 7.86
C PRO A 882 -31.91 -43.59 8.26
N TRP A 883 -32.69 -43.15 7.29
CA TRP A 883 -34.12 -43.10 7.41
C TRP A 883 -34.55 -44.53 7.74
N PRO A 884 -35.35 -44.74 8.81
CA PRO A 884 -35.77 -46.08 9.16
C PRO A 884 -36.39 -46.73 7.91
N PRO A 885 -36.16 -48.03 7.67
CA PRO A 885 -36.67 -48.74 6.50
C PRO A 885 -38.21 -48.76 6.36
N GLU A 886 -38.94 -48.08 7.26
CA GLU A 886 -40.40 -48.13 7.43
C GLU A 886 -41.16 -46.82 7.12
N THR A 887 -40.51 -45.74 6.66
CA THR A 887 -41.23 -44.54 6.20
C THR A 887 -41.42 -44.58 4.69
N PRO A 888 -42.40 -45.38 4.18
CA PRO A 888 -43.80 -44.97 4.12
C PRO A 888 -44.83 -46.11 4.34
N ARG A 889 -44.60 -47.01 5.32
CA ARG A 889 -45.59 -48.09 5.62
C ARG A 889 -46.62 -47.76 6.68
N SER A 890 -46.48 -46.68 7.43
CA SER A 890 -47.48 -46.27 8.44
C SER A 890 -48.66 -45.50 7.82
N GLY A 891 -49.45 -46.19 7.00
CA GLY A 891 -50.80 -45.77 6.67
C GLY A 891 -51.70 -45.95 7.89
N GLY A 892 -51.80 -44.92 8.74
CA GLY A 892 -52.70 -44.93 9.89
C GLY A 892 -52.20 -44.08 11.06
N THR A 893 -52.78 -42.89 11.24
CA THR A 893 -52.80 -42.09 12.48
C THR A 893 -51.48 -41.68 13.18
N GLY A 894 -50.30 -42.20 12.81
CA GLY A 894 -49.03 -42.01 13.52
C GLY A 894 -48.19 -40.79 13.11
N LYS A 895 -48.50 -40.09 12.01
CA LYS A 895 -47.69 -38.96 11.50
C LYS A 895 -47.59 -37.76 12.45
N LYS A 896 -48.48 -37.64 13.44
CA LYS A 896 -48.45 -36.55 14.45
C LYS A 896 -47.45 -36.80 15.61
N ASN A 897 -46.94 -38.01 15.79
CA ASN A 897 -46.10 -38.38 16.95
C ASN A 897 -44.59 -38.50 16.64
N LEU A 898 -44.15 -38.25 15.40
CA LEU A 898 -42.72 -38.28 15.05
C LEU A 898 -41.98 -36.97 15.39
N CYS A 899 -42.69 -35.83 15.40
CA CYS A 899 -42.12 -34.50 15.62
C CYS A 899 -41.65 -34.18 17.08
N PRO A 900 -42.30 -34.68 18.16
CA PRO A 900 -41.95 -34.27 19.53
C PRO A 900 -40.55 -34.69 20.06
N PRO A 901 -40.06 -35.94 19.85
CA PRO A 901 -38.78 -36.37 20.43
C PRO A 901 -37.56 -35.72 19.75
N GLU A 902 -37.64 -35.42 18.44
CA GLU A 902 -36.55 -34.82 17.66
C GLU A 902 -36.29 -33.35 18.06
N MET A 903 -37.34 -32.59 18.41
CA MET A 903 -37.20 -31.20 18.86
C MET A 903 -36.59 -31.09 20.27
N GLN A 904 -36.89 -32.00 21.19
CA GLN A 904 -36.29 -32.01 22.54
C GLN A 904 -34.79 -32.34 22.49
N GLN A 905 -34.40 -33.23 21.56
CA GLN A 905 -33.01 -33.62 21.37
C GLN A 905 -32.15 -32.50 20.79
N LEU A 906 -32.67 -31.72 19.84
CA LEU A 906 -31.95 -30.57 19.28
C LEU A 906 -31.66 -29.50 20.34
N HIS A 907 -32.63 -29.17 21.20
CA HIS A 907 -32.41 -28.22 22.32
C HIS A 907 -31.34 -28.72 23.30
N HIS A 908 -31.26 -30.03 23.55
CA HIS A 908 -30.20 -30.60 24.37
C HIS A 908 -28.81 -30.45 23.71
N LEU A 909 -28.70 -30.71 22.41
CA LEU A 909 -27.45 -30.53 21.65
C LEU A 909 -27.00 -29.05 21.61
N ILE A 910 -27.95 -28.12 21.46
CA ILE A 910 -27.68 -26.67 21.55
C ILE A 910 -27.15 -26.32 22.96
N GLY A 911 -27.77 -26.87 24.01
CA GLY A 911 -27.30 -26.70 25.39
C GLY A 911 -25.87 -27.23 25.60
N LEU A 912 -25.53 -28.38 25.01
CA LEU A 912 -24.18 -28.95 25.07
C LEU A 912 -23.13 -28.04 24.43
N LEU A 913 -23.45 -27.30 23.35
CA LEU A 913 -22.51 -26.38 22.71
C LEU A 913 -22.05 -25.22 23.60
N LEU A 914 -22.88 -24.87 24.60
CA LEU A 914 -22.58 -23.84 25.60
C LEU A 914 -21.76 -24.36 26.78
N THR A 915 -21.59 -25.68 26.89
CA THR A 915 -20.74 -26.31 27.93
C THR A 915 -19.26 -26.33 27.52
N ASP A 916 -18.39 -26.70 28.46
CA ASP A 916 -16.96 -26.80 28.20
C ASP A 916 -16.62 -28.09 27.43
N LEU A 917 -16.69 -27.99 26.10
CA LEU A 917 -16.30 -29.06 25.18
C LEU A 917 -14.89 -28.82 24.60
N SER A 918 -14.18 -29.92 24.33
CA SER A 918 -12.97 -29.85 23.49
C SER A 918 -13.32 -29.29 22.10
N ARG A 919 -12.34 -28.70 21.41
CA ARG A 919 -12.54 -28.15 20.05
C ARG A 919 -13.12 -29.20 19.09
N GLU A 920 -12.60 -30.41 19.17
CA GLU A 920 -13.03 -31.57 18.37
C GLU A 920 -14.48 -31.96 18.67
N SER A 921 -14.82 -32.20 19.93
CA SER A 921 -16.16 -32.61 20.33
C SER A 921 -17.19 -31.53 20.02
N ARG A 922 -16.83 -30.26 20.19
CA ARG A 922 -17.70 -29.14 19.79
C ARG A 922 -17.99 -29.16 18.30
N GLN A 923 -16.96 -29.29 17.45
CA GLN A 923 -17.15 -29.36 16.00
C GLN A 923 -18.04 -30.56 15.60
N LYS A 924 -17.95 -31.70 16.30
CA LYS A 924 -18.87 -32.84 16.09
C LYS A 924 -20.31 -32.46 16.36
N VAL A 925 -20.57 -31.86 17.52
CA VAL A 925 -21.93 -31.43 17.91
C VAL A 925 -22.46 -30.37 16.95
N MET A 926 -21.65 -29.39 16.55
CA MET A 926 -22.04 -28.36 15.57
C MET A 926 -22.46 -28.98 14.22
N THR A 927 -21.66 -29.95 13.75
CA THR A 927 -21.95 -30.69 12.52
C THR A 927 -23.27 -31.45 12.64
N ILE A 928 -23.49 -32.17 13.74
CA ILE A 928 -24.76 -32.88 13.99
C ILE A 928 -25.94 -31.91 14.03
N CYS A 929 -25.83 -30.79 14.77
CA CYS A 929 -26.88 -29.78 14.82
C CYS A 929 -27.27 -29.26 13.43
N THR A 930 -26.28 -28.99 12.58
CA THR A 930 -26.51 -28.48 11.21
C THR A 930 -27.33 -29.47 10.38
N MET A 931 -27.04 -30.77 10.51
CA MET A 931 -27.72 -31.84 9.76
C MET A 931 -29.09 -32.17 10.35
N ASP A 932 -29.22 -32.19 11.68
CA ASP A 932 -30.49 -32.43 12.37
C ASP A 932 -31.52 -31.31 12.08
N VAL A 933 -31.07 -30.06 11.95
CA VAL A 933 -31.96 -28.95 11.53
C VAL A 933 -32.45 -29.15 10.09
N HIS A 934 -31.57 -29.55 9.16
CA HIS A 934 -31.98 -29.87 7.80
C HIS A 934 -32.98 -31.04 7.77
N ALA A 935 -32.71 -32.12 8.50
CA ALA A 935 -33.61 -33.27 8.59
C ALA A 935 -34.98 -32.88 9.13
N ARG A 936 -35.05 -32.08 10.21
CA ARG A 936 -36.29 -31.51 10.75
C ARG A 936 -37.08 -30.75 9.69
N ASP A 937 -36.41 -29.89 8.92
CA ASP A 937 -37.05 -29.06 7.90
C ASP A 937 -37.57 -29.91 6.72
N VAL A 938 -36.84 -30.95 6.33
CA VAL A 938 -37.28 -31.95 5.33
C VAL A 938 -38.49 -32.71 5.84
N VAL A 939 -38.47 -33.23 7.07
CA VAL A 939 -39.62 -33.94 7.67
C VAL A 939 -40.85 -33.03 7.72
N SER A 940 -40.69 -31.79 8.20
CA SER A 940 -41.78 -30.80 8.23
C SER A 940 -42.38 -30.56 6.85
N ARG A 941 -41.54 -30.48 5.81
CA ARG A 941 -41.97 -30.36 4.41
C ARG A 941 -42.68 -31.61 3.90
N LEU A 942 -42.21 -32.81 4.21
CA LEU A 942 -42.87 -34.06 3.81
C LEU A 942 -44.25 -34.22 4.48
N VAL A 943 -44.36 -33.79 5.74
CA VAL A 943 -45.63 -33.78 6.49
C VAL A 943 -46.60 -32.77 5.88
N SER A 944 -46.15 -31.55 5.55
CA SER A 944 -47.01 -30.52 4.96
C SER A 944 -47.50 -30.91 3.55
N LEU A 945 -46.64 -31.55 2.75
CA LEU A 945 -46.98 -32.10 1.44
C LEU A 945 -47.76 -33.43 1.50
N ARG A 946 -47.96 -33.99 2.70
CA ARG A 946 -48.65 -35.27 2.93
C ARG A 946 -48.09 -36.42 2.09
N VAL A 947 -46.78 -36.53 2.01
CA VAL A 947 -46.12 -37.61 1.25
C VAL A 947 -46.44 -38.97 1.86
N GLU A 948 -46.90 -39.92 1.05
CA GLU A 948 -47.30 -41.28 1.48
C GLU A 948 -46.57 -42.42 0.77
N ALA A 949 -45.80 -42.14 -0.29
CA ALA A 949 -45.13 -43.16 -1.08
C ALA A 949 -43.63 -42.88 -1.23
N GLU A 950 -42.82 -43.93 -1.24
CA GLU A 950 -41.38 -43.90 -1.53
C GLU A 950 -41.09 -43.45 -2.98
N SER A 951 -42.08 -43.56 -3.87
CA SER A 951 -41.99 -43.09 -5.25
C SER A 951 -42.24 -41.59 -5.41
N ASP A 952 -42.65 -40.89 -4.35
CA ASP A 952 -42.91 -39.46 -4.41
C ASP A 952 -41.62 -38.66 -4.64
N PHE A 953 -41.64 -37.75 -5.61
CA PHE A 953 -40.49 -36.92 -5.94
C PHE A 953 -39.96 -36.12 -4.75
N ALA A 954 -40.83 -35.63 -3.86
CA ALA A 954 -40.39 -34.87 -2.69
C ALA A 954 -39.48 -35.70 -1.78
N TRP A 955 -39.77 -37.00 -1.64
CA TRP A 955 -38.90 -37.96 -0.96
C TRP A 955 -37.69 -38.35 -1.81
N GLN A 956 -37.91 -38.69 -3.09
CA GLN A 956 -36.87 -39.16 -4.00
C GLN A 956 -35.78 -38.10 -4.26
N SER A 957 -36.13 -36.82 -4.22
CA SER A 957 -35.21 -35.70 -4.42
C SER A 957 -34.14 -35.54 -3.34
N GLN A 958 -34.33 -36.16 -2.17
CA GLN A 958 -33.39 -36.09 -1.05
C GLN A 958 -32.21 -37.05 -1.23
N LEU A 959 -31.05 -36.72 -0.64
CA LEU A 959 -29.91 -37.63 -0.59
C LEU A 959 -30.12 -38.69 0.50
N ARG A 960 -30.24 -39.96 0.12
CA ARG A 960 -30.59 -41.06 1.03
C ARG A 960 -29.47 -42.10 1.10
N HIS A 961 -29.12 -42.52 2.30
CA HIS A 961 -28.15 -43.59 2.53
C HIS A 961 -28.88 -44.86 2.93
N ARG A 962 -28.63 -45.96 2.22
CA ARG A 962 -29.22 -47.28 2.51
C ARG A 962 -28.12 -48.26 2.86
N TRP A 963 -28.31 -48.94 3.98
CA TRP A 963 -27.38 -49.92 4.52
C TRP A 963 -27.96 -51.32 4.34
N GLU A 964 -27.31 -52.12 3.50
CA GLU A 964 -27.56 -53.56 3.36
C GLU A 964 -26.30 -54.30 3.81
N GLU A 965 -25.48 -54.81 2.89
CA GLU A 965 -24.14 -55.34 3.19
C GLU A 965 -23.04 -54.25 3.14
N ASP A 966 -23.22 -53.25 2.28
CA ASP A 966 -22.38 -52.05 2.16
C ASP A 966 -23.30 -50.83 1.99
N CYS A 967 -22.77 -49.61 2.16
CA CYS A 967 -23.56 -48.38 2.08
C CYS A 967 -23.73 -47.94 0.63
N SER A 968 -24.96 -47.89 0.14
CA SER A 968 -25.31 -47.26 -1.15
C SER A 968 -26.04 -45.94 -0.93
N VAL A 969 -25.70 -44.93 -1.72
CA VAL A 969 -26.28 -43.58 -1.69
C VAL A 969 -27.20 -43.40 -2.88
N TYR A 970 -28.42 -42.95 -2.62
CA TYR A 970 -29.50 -42.77 -3.58
C TYR A 970 -29.94 -41.31 -3.63
N ILE A 971 -30.17 -40.80 -4.82
CA ILE A 971 -30.81 -39.50 -5.05
C ILE A 971 -31.53 -39.54 -6.39
N CYS A 972 -32.82 -39.21 -6.37
CA CYS A 972 -33.75 -39.53 -7.45
C CYS A 972 -33.58 -41.01 -7.87
N ASP A 973 -33.25 -41.24 -9.13
CA ASP A 973 -32.97 -42.53 -9.77
C ASP A 973 -31.46 -42.86 -9.87
N ALA A 974 -30.58 -42.02 -9.33
CA ALA A 974 -29.14 -42.27 -9.29
C ALA A 974 -28.73 -43.07 -8.04
N ARG A 975 -27.79 -44.01 -8.24
CA ARG A 975 -27.21 -44.86 -7.19
C ARG A 975 -25.69 -44.80 -7.27
N PHE A 976 -25.05 -44.58 -6.13
CA PHE A 976 -23.60 -44.60 -5.96
C PHE A 976 -23.23 -45.49 -4.77
N ASP A 977 -22.08 -46.14 -4.83
CA ASP A 977 -21.51 -46.81 -3.66
C ASP A 977 -20.71 -45.80 -2.84
N TYR A 978 -20.80 -45.89 -1.51
CA TYR A 978 -20.04 -45.03 -0.62
C TYR A 978 -18.55 -45.38 -0.67
N CYS A 979 -17.67 -44.39 -0.83
CA CYS A 979 -16.25 -44.62 -1.12
C CYS A 979 -15.38 -44.92 0.14
N HIS A 980 -15.91 -44.74 1.35
CA HIS A 980 -15.24 -45.08 2.62
C HIS A 980 -13.89 -44.39 2.90
N GLU A 981 -13.60 -43.24 2.27
CA GLU A 981 -12.40 -42.45 2.61
C GLU A 981 -12.56 -41.82 4.00
N TYR A 982 -11.48 -41.79 4.79
CA TYR A 982 -11.47 -41.06 6.06
C TYR A 982 -11.35 -39.55 5.84
N LEU A 983 -12.46 -38.84 6.02
CA LEU A 983 -12.60 -37.41 5.76
C LEU A 983 -12.59 -36.55 7.04
N GLY A 984 -12.37 -37.17 8.21
CA GLY A 984 -12.29 -36.48 9.50
C GLY A 984 -13.56 -35.74 9.93
N ASN A 985 -13.47 -35.03 11.06
CA ASN A 985 -14.56 -34.26 11.64
C ASN A 985 -14.59 -32.82 11.07
N THR A 986 -14.84 -32.72 9.77
CA THR A 986 -14.92 -31.43 9.08
C THR A 986 -16.30 -30.78 9.21
N PRO A 987 -16.40 -29.44 9.23
CA PRO A 987 -17.69 -28.75 9.23
C PRO A 987 -18.48 -29.06 7.95
N ARG A 988 -19.78 -29.31 8.12
CA ARG A 988 -20.73 -29.52 7.01
C ARG A 988 -21.27 -28.20 6.47
N LEU A 989 -21.57 -28.16 5.17
CA LEU A 989 -22.26 -27.03 4.56
C LEU A 989 -23.73 -27.02 4.99
N VAL A 990 -24.30 -25.83 5.16
CA VAL A 990 -25.74 -25.68 5.36
C VAL A 990 -26.47 -26.06 4.07
N VAL A 991 -27.37 -27.04 4.15
CA VAL A 991 -28.13 -27.53 3.01
C VAL A 991 -29.36 -26.64 2.79
N THR A 992 -29.39 -25.96 1.65
CA THR A 992 -30.49 -25.07 1.23
C THR A 992 -31.23 -25.69 0.03
N PRO A 993 -32.44 -25.19 -0.33
CA PRO A 993 -33.12 -25.63 -1.56
C PRO A 993 -32.32 -25.42 -2.85
N LEU A 994 -31.34 -24.49 -2.85
CA LEU A 994 -30.39 -24.33 -3.95
C LEU A 994 -29.33 -25.44 -3.95
N THR A 995 -28.81 -25.79 -2.77
CA THR A 995 -27.87 -26.89 -2.57
C THR A 995 -28.48 -28.22 -3.00
N ASP A 996 -29.74 -28.50 -2.62
CA ASP A 996 -30.46 -29.72 -3.03
C ASP A 996 -30.58 -29.84 -4.54
N ARG A 997 -30.97 -28.74 -5.22
CA ARG A 997 -31.04 -28.70 -6.69
C ARG A 997 -29.66 -28.94 -7.32
N CYS A 998 -28.61 -28.42 -6.72
CA CYS A 998 -27.24 -28.67 -7.15
C CYS A 998 -26.87 -30.15 -6.96
N PHE A 999 -27.16 -30.75 -5.81
CA PHE A 999 -26.91 -32.16 -5.55
C PHE A 999 -27.61 -33.06 -6.57
N ILE A 1000 -28.89 -32.80 -6.87
CA ILE A 1000 -29.63 -33.54 -7.91
C ILE A 1000 -28.93 -33.36 -9.26
N THR A 1001 -28.60 -32.14 -9.67
CA THR A 1001 -27.98 -31.89 -10.98
C THR A 1001 -26.62 -32.57 -11.14
N LEU A 1002 -25.77 -32.48 -10.11
CA LEU A 1002 -24.42 -33.04 -10.11
C LEU A 1002 -24.44 -34.57 -10.05
N THR A 1003 -25.35 -35.16 -9.29
CA THR A 1003 -25.46 -36.63 -9.23
C THR A 1003 -26.07 -37.20 -10.50
N GLN A 1004 -27.00 -36.49 -11.14
CA GLN A 1004 -27.49 -36.85 -12.47
C GLN A 1004 -26.40 -36.73 -13.55
N SER A 1005 -25.54 -35.72 -13.49
CA SER A 1005 -24.41 -35.62 -14.43
C SER A 1005 -23.43 -36.78 -14.26
N LEU A 1006 -23.10 -37.14 -13.02
CA LEU A 1006 -22.23 -38.28 -12.72
C LEU A 1006 -22.83 -39.62 -13.20
N LYS A 1007 -24.14 -39.83 -13.03
CA LYS A 1007 -24.83 -41.01 -13.56
C LYS A 1007 -24.69 -41.11 -15.08
N LEU A 1008 -24.69 -39.97 -15.78
CA LEU A 1008 -24.52 -39.88 -17.23
C LEU A 1008 -23.04 -39.88 -17.66
N MET A 1009 -22.09 -40.09 -16.74
CA MET A 1009 -20.64 -40.01 -17.00
C MET A 1009 -20.19 -38.64 -17.54
N MET A 1010 -20.92 -37.58 -17.17
CA MET A 1010 -20.61 -36.19 -17.50
C MET A 1010 -20.07 -35.44 -16.28
N GLY A 1011 -19.28 -34.39 -16.54
CA GLY A 1011 -18.86 -33.48 -15.49
C GLY A 1011 -19.98 -32.54 -15.03
N GLY A 1012 -19.80 -31.90 -13.88
CA GLY A 1012 -20.71 -30.86 -13.39
C GLY A 1012 -20.09 -29.46 -13.47
N ALA A 1013 -20.83 -28.47 -13.94
CA ALA A 1013 -20.37 -27.08 -14.00
C ALA A 1013 -21.22 -26.14 -13.14
N PRO A 1014 -21.00 -26.06 -11.82
CA PRO A 1014 -21.61 -25.02 -11.00
C PRO A 1014 -21.13 -23.62 -11.43
N THR A 1015 -22.07 -22.75 -11.81
CA THR A 1015 -21.80 -21.39 -12.29
C THR A 1015 -22.57 -20.35 -11.48
N GLY A 1016 -21.99 -19.19 -11.23
CA GLY A 1016 -22.69 -18.09 -10.54
C GLY A 1016 -21.75 -17.08 -9.90
N PRO A 1017 -22.27 -16.03 -9.25
CA PRO A 1017 -21.47 -14.97 -8.64
C PRO A 1017 -20.44 -15.47 -7.61
N ALA A 1018 -19.39 -14.68 -7.35
CA ALA A 1018 -18.42 -15.00 -6.30
C ALA A 1018 -19.12 -15.14 -4.93
N GLY A 1019 -18.65 -16.09 -4.10
CA GLY A 1019 -19.19 -16.26 -2.74
C GLY A 1019 -20.49 -17.04 -2.61
N THR A 1020 -21.04 -17.63 -3.68
CA THR A 1020 -22.31 -18.42 -3.62
C THR A 1020 -22.16 -19.89 -3.21
N GLY A 1021 -21.00 -20.30 -2.69
CA GLY A 1021 -20.80 -21.67 -2.16
C GLY A 1021 -20.55 -22.78 -3.19
N LYS A 1022 -20.26 -22.46 -4.46
CA LYS A 1022 -20.04 -23.44 -5.55
C LYS A 1022 -19.05 -24.56 -5.22
N THR A 1023 -17.81 -24.22 -4.89
CA THR A 1023 -16.75 -25.21 -4.60
C THR A 1023 -17.04 -25.97 -3.31
N GLU A 1024 -17.59 -25.29 -2.29
CA GLU A 1024 -17.96 -25.92 -1.02
C GLU A 1024 -19.11 -26.91 -1.19
N THR A 1025 -20.05 -26.65 -2.11
CA THR A 1025 -21.14 -27.59 -2.45
C THR A 1025 -20.59 -28.88 -3.07
N VAL A 1026 -19.62 -28.78 -3.99
CA VAL A 1026 -18.95 -29.95 -4.58
C VAL A 1026 -18.19 -30.74 -3.51
N LYS A 1027 -17.48 -30.06 -2.60
CA LYS A 1027 -16.80 -30.70 -1.47
C LYS A 1027 -17.78 -31.41 -0.55
N ASP A 1028 -18.88 -30.76 -0.19
CA ASP A 1028 -19.87 -31.31 0.74
C ASP A 1028 -20.58 -32.54 0.16
N LEU A 1029 -20.90 -32.52 -1.14
CA LEU A 1029 -21.41 -33.69 -1.88
C LEU A 1029 -20.39 -34.83 -1.93
N GLY A 1030 -19.12 -34.52 -2.25
CA GLY A 1030 -18.05 -35.52 -2.24
C GLY A 1030 -17.89 -36.18 -0.87
N ARG A 1031 -17.96 -35.39 0.21
CA ARG A 1031 -17.96 -35.93 1.57
C ARG A 1031 -19.19 -36.79 1.88
N ALA A 1032 -20.37 -36.40 1.37
CA ALA A 1032 -21.59 -37.19 1.55
C ALA A 1032 -21.55 -38.56 0.84
N LEU A 1033 -20.73 -38.67 -0.22
CA LEU A 1033 -20.43 -39.92 -0.93
C LEU A 1033 -19.17 -40.63 -0.41
N GLY A 1034 -18.48 -40.05 0.58
CA GLY A 1034 -17.27 -40.63 1.17
C GLY A 1034 -16.04 -40.55 0.28
N THR A 1035 -15.99 -39.62 -0.69
CA THR A 1035 -14.89 -39.46 -1.65
C THR A 1035 -14.07 -38.19 -1.41
N LEU A 1036 -12.78 -38.25 -1.73
CA LEU A 1036 -11.86 -37.13 -1.63
C LEU A 1036 -12.03 -36.16 -2.82
N VAL A 1037 -12.11 -34.87 -2.52
CA VAL A 1037 -12.24 -33.81 -3.53
C VAL A 1037 -10.97 -32.95 -3.55
N TYR A 1038 -10.20 -33.02 -4.63
CA TYR A 1038 -9.08 -32.12 -4.88
C TYR A 1038 -9.56 -30.84 -5.55
N VAL A 1039 -9.22 -29.69 -4.97
CA VAL A 1039 -9.51 -28.38 -5.55
C VAL A 1039 -8.25 -27.83 -6.21
N PHE A 1040 -8.33 -27.55 -7.50
CA PHE A 1040 -7.22 -27.00 -8.28
C PHE A 1040 -7.54 -25.55 -8.67
N ASN A 1041 -6.63 -24.64 -8.29
CA ASN A 1041 -6.70 -23.25 -8.71
C ASN A 1041 -6.03 -23.10 -10.08
N CYS A 1042 -6.83 -22.90 -11.14
CA CYS A 1042 -6.33 -22.87 -12.52
C CYS A 1042 -5.76 -21.50 -12.87
N SER A 1043 -4.44 -21.33 -12.85
CA SER A 1043 -3.75 -20.08 -13.25
C SER A 1043 -3.27 -20.09 -14.71
N GLU A 1044 -2.99 -18.93 -15.28
CA GLU A 1044 -2.33 -18.80 -16.61
C GLU A 1044 -1.02 -19.60 -16.75
N GLN A 1045 -0.27 -19.77 -15.65
CA GLN A 1045 0.98 -20.53 -15.63
C GLN A 1045 0.80 -22.05 -15.70
N MET A 1046 -0.44 -22.57 -15.63
CA MET A 1046 -0.68 -24.01 -15.72
C MET A 1046 -0.52 -24.51 -17.16
N ASP A 1047 0.45 -25.38 -17.37
CA ASP A 1047 0.66 -26.02 -18.66
C ASP A 1047 -0.24 -27.26 -18.86
N TYR A 1048 -0.45 -27.63 -20.12
CA TYR A 1048 -1.26 -28.80 -20.47
C TYR A 1048 -0.71 -30.12 -19.90
N ARG A 1049 0.61 -30.19 -19.60
CA ARG A 1049 1.24 -31.37 -19.00
C ARG A 1049 0.87 -31.52 -17.53
N SER A 1050 0.80 -30.42 -16.79
CA SER A 1050 0.31 -30.39 -15.41
C SER A 1050 -1.16 -30.81 -15.36
N CYS A 1051 -2.01 -30.29 -16.26
CA CYS A 1051 -3.40 -30.72 -16.39
C CYS A 1051 -3.51 -32.21 -16.70
N ALA A 1052 -2.73 -32.73 -17.65
CA ALA A 1052 -2.72 -34.16 -17.97
C ALA A 1052 -2.33 -35.01 -16.75
N ASN A 1053 -1.31 -34.61 -15.99
CA ASN A 1053 -0.91 -35.31 -14.76
C ASN A 1053 -2.00 -35.30 -13.68
N ILE A 1054 -2.73 -34.20 -13.53
CA ILE A 1054 -3.90 -34.12 -12.64
C ILE A 1054 -4.96 -35.14 -13.08
N TYR A 1055 -5.32 -35.18 -14.37
CA TYR A 1055 -6.31 -36.13 -14.87
C TYR A 1055 -5.85 -37.59 -14.72
N LYS A 1056 -4.57 -37.90 -14.94
CA LYS A 1056 -4.02 -39.24 -14.68
C LYS A 1056 -4.16 -39.62 -13.21
N GLY A 1057 -3.81 -38.72 -12.30
CA GLY A 1057 -3.98 -38.92 -10.87
C GLY A 1057 -5.44 -39.14 -10.47
N LEU A 1058 -6.35 -38.32 -10.96
CA LEU A 1058 -7.78 -38.43 -10.64
C LEU A 1058 -8.38 -39.74 -11.19
N ALA A 1059 -8.08 -40.09 -12.43
CA ALA A 1059 -8.61 -41.28 -13.08
C ALA A 1059 -8.16 -42.59 -12.40
N GLN A 1060 -6.91 -42.66 -11.95
CA GLN A 1060 -6.37 -43.83 -11.26
C GLN A 1060 -6.72 -43.90 -9.77
N THR A 1061 -7.05 -42.76 -9.14
CA THR A 1061 -7.51 -42.74 -7.73
C THR A 1061 -9.01 -42.88 -7.59
N GLY A 1062 -9.79 -42.56 -8.61
CA GLY A 1062 -11.24 -42.43 -8.51
C GLY A 1062 -11.69 -41.24 -7.64
N ALA A 1063 -10.77 -40.32 -7.34
CA ALA A 1063 -11.05 -39.12 -6.58
C ALA A 1063 -11.72 -38.04 -7.46
N TRP A 1064 -12.29 -37.03 -6.82
CA TRP A 1064 -12.97 -35.94 -7.52
C TRP A 1064 -12.03 -34.75 -7.71
N GLY A 1065 -12.14 -34.10 -8.87
CA GLY A 1065 -11.38 -32.88 -9.18
C GLY A 1065 -12.32 -31.70 -9.39
N ALA A 1066 -12.16 -30.64 -8.60
CA ALA A 1066 -12.85 -29.37 -8.77
C ALA A 1066 -11.88 -28.30 -9.29
N LEU A 1067 -12.00 -27.97 -10.57
CA LEU A 1067 -11.20 -26.97 -11.26
C LEU A 1067 -11.85 -25.59 -11.09
N THR A 1068 -11.16 -24.65 -10.45
CA THR A 1068 -11.69 -23.30 -10.24
C THR A 1068 -11.14 -22.35 -11.30
N ASN A 1069 -12.02 -21.68 -12.04
CA ASN A 1069 -11.61 -20.71 -13.06
C ASN A 1069 -10.99 -19.47 -12.39
N SER A 1070 -9.68 -19.28 -12.55
CA SER A 1070 -8.93 -18.08 -12.13
C SER A 1070 -8.40 -17.35 -13.37
N THR A 1071 -8.01 -16.09 -13.22
CA THR A 1071 -7.74 -15.19 -14.35
C THR A 1071 -6.66 -15.73 -15.30
N GLY A 1072 -6.91 -15.66 -16.62
CA GLY A 1072 -5.91 -15.97 -17.66
C GLY A 1072 -5.73 -17.45 -18.05
N PHE A 1073 -6.51 -18.40 -17.51
CA PHE A 1073 -6.38 -19.81 -17.90
C PHE A 1073 -6.91 -20.07 -19.32
N GLN A 1074 -6.10 -20.68 -20.18
CA GLN A 1074 -6.52 -21.13 -21.51
C GLN A 1074 -6.98 -22.59 -21.48
N TRP A 1075 -8.25 -22.83 -21.77
CA TRP A 1075 -8.85 -24.15 -21.85
C TRP A 1075 -8.36 -24.94 -23.07
N ARG A 1076 -7.17 -25.54 -22.98
CA ARG A 1076 -6.59 -26.37 -24.04
C ARG A 1076 -6.53 -27.82 -23.58
N PHE A 1077 -7.55 -28.59 -23.97
CA PHE A 1077 -7.55 -30.04 -23.75
C PHE A 1077 -6.89 -30.73 -24.93
N TYR A 1078 -5.83 -31.50 -24.68
CA TYR A 1078 -5.15 -32.31 -25.69
C TYR A 1078 -5.36 -33.80 -25.37
N PRO A 1079 -6.39 -34.44 -25.96
CA PRO A 1079 -6.67 -35.85 -25.72
C PRO A 1079 -5.46 -36.75 -26.00
N SER A 1080 -4.63 -36.38 -26.98
CA SER A 1080 -3.44 -37.11 -27.43
C SER A 1080 -2.36 -37.35 -26.36
N LEU A 1081 -2.36 -36.62 -25.24
CA LEU A 1081 -1.41 -36.82 -24.13
C LEU A 1081 -1.88 -37.83 -23.08
N LEU A 1082 -3.19 -38.11 -23.02
CA LEU A 1082 -3.74 -39.20 -22.21
C LEU A 1082 -3.64 -40.53 -22.97
N TYR A 1083 -3.88 -40.54 -24.28
CA TYR A 1083 -3.81 -41.74 -25.13
C TYR A 1083 -2.41 -42.33 -25.34
N ARG A 1084 -1.33 -41.67 -24.88
CA ARG A 1084 0.04 -42.20 -25.00
C ARG A 1084 0.40 -43.23 -23.93
N ASP A 1085 -0.39 -43.32 -22.86
CA ASP A 1085 -0.13 -44.19 -21.72
C ASP A 1085 -1.36 -45.05 -21.40
N ASP A 1086 -1.18 -46.36 -21.22
CA ASP A 1086 -2.23 -47.25 -20.72
C ASP A 1086 -2.40 -47.03 -19.20
N ILE A 1087 -3.61 -46.63 -18.78
CA ILE A 1087 -3.91 -46.20 -17.41
C ILE A 1087 -5.17 -46.91 -16.90
N PRO A 1088 -5.14 -47.55 -15.70
CA PRO A 1088 -6.35 -48.12 -15.09
C PRO A 1088 -7.32 -47.01 -14.65
N LEU A 1089 -8.60 -47.20 -14.93
CA LEU A 1089 -9.67 -46.25 -14.60
C LEU A 1089 -10.52 -46.78 -13.44
N ILE A 1090 -10.82 -45.90 -12.49
CA ILE A 1090 -11.80 -46.16 -11.41
C ILE A 1090 -13.08 -45.36 -11.72
N SER A 1091 -14.22 -46.05 -11.76
CA SER A 1091 -15.51 -45.49 -12.21
C SER A 1091 -16.11 -44.42 -11.29
N THR A 1092 -15.58 -44.24 -10.08
CA THR A 1092 -16.05 -43.22 -9.11
C THR A 1092 -15.56 -41.80 -9.42
N LEU A 1093 -14.78 -41.63 -10.50
CA LEU A 1093 -14.23 -40.36 -10.95
C LEU A 1093 -15.34 -39.30 -11.17
N GLY A 1094 -15.12 -38.11 -10.62
CA GLY A 1094 -15.96 -36.93 -10.85
C GLY A 1094 -15.11 -35.71 -11.20
N ILE A 1095 -15.47 -35.00 -12.27
CA ILE A 1095 -14.81 -33.75 -12.68
C ILE A 1095 -15.81 -32.61 -12.62
N PHE A 1096 -15.43 -31.54 -11.93
CA PHE A 1096 -16.26 -30.38 -11.74
C PHE A 1096 -15.51 -29.12 -12.14
N ILE A 1097 -16.21 -28.17 -12.77
CA ILE A 1097 -15.67 -26.87 -13.11
C ILE A 1097 -16.51 -25.80 -12.44
N THR A 1098 -15.91 -25.00 -11.56
CA THR A 1098 -16.62 -23.88 -10.93
C THR A 1098 -16.22 -22.56 -11.57
N MET A 1099 -17.20 -21.83 -12.10
CA MET A 1099 -16.98 -20.57 -12.81
C MET A 1099 -17.73 -19.39 -12.17
N ASN A 1100 -17.10 -18.22 -12.23
CA ASN A 1100 -17.76 -16.93 -11.97
C ASN A 1100 -17.83 -16.17 -13.30
N PRO A 1101 -18.92 -16.27 -14.06
CA PRO A 1101 -19.07 -15.53 -15.31
C PRO A 1101 -19.07 -14.00 -15.04
N GLY A 1102 -18.55 -13.21 -15.98
CA GLY A 1102 -18.56 -11.74 -15.92
C GLY A 1102 -17.47 -11.07 -15.06
N TYR A 1103 -16.54 -11.82 -14.46
CA TYR A 1103 -15.39 -11.25 -13.73
C TYR A 1103 -14.23 -10.96 -14.69
N ALA A 1104 -13.66 -9.74 -14.61
CA ALA A 1104 -12.54 -9.32 -15.43
C ALA A 1104 -11.36 -10.32 -15.41
N GLY A 1105 -10.81 -10.61 -16.59
CA GLY A 1105 -9.68 -11.53 -16.77
C GLY A 1105 -10.01 -13.02 -16.74
N ARG A 1106 -11.29 -13.43 -16.62
CA ARG A 1106 -11.70 -14.85 -16.71
C ARG A 1106 -12.22 -15.18 -18.11
N THR A 1107 -11.77 -16.30 -18.65
CA THR A 1107 -12.19 -16.82 -19.95
C THR A 1107 -13.45 -17.66 -19.82
N GLU A 1108 -14.36 -17.55 -20.79
CA GLU A 1108 -15.47 -18.48 -20.91
C GLU A 1108 -14.97 -19.88 -21.29
N LEU A 1109 -15.80 -20.87 -21.00
CA LEU A 1109 -15.52 -22.26 -21.36
C LEU A 1109 -15.77 -22.45 -22.87
N PRO A 1110 -14.85 -23.03 -23.64
CA PRO A 1110 -15.09 -23.40 -25.04
C PRO A 1110 -16.32 -24.30 -25.22
N GLU A 1111 -17.06 -24.16 -26.33
CA GLU A 1111 -18.27 -24.96 -26.61
C GLU A 1111 -18.04 -26.47 -26.57
N ASN A 1112 -16.92 -26.95 -27.10
CA ASN A 1112 -16.56 -28.36 -27.07
C ASN A 1112 -16.31 -28.90 -25.65
N LEU A 1113 -15.98 -28.04 -24.69
CA LEU A 1113 -15.92 -28.41 -23.28
C LEU A 1113 -17.28 -28.25 -22.62
N LYS A 1114 -18.08 -27.22 -22.96
CA LYS A 1114 -19.44 -27.04 -22.41
C LYS A 1114 -20.30 -28.30 -22.64
N THR A 1115 -20.15 -28.98 -23.77
CA THR A 1115 -20.89 -30.24 -24.04
C THR A 1115 -20.55 -31.39 -23.09
N LEU A 1116 -19.38 -31.39 -22.45
CA LEU A 1116 -18.95 -32.44 -21.51
C LEU A 1116 -19.45 -32.21 -20.08
N PHE A 1117 -19.97 -31.02 -19.78
CA PHE A 1117 -20.38 -30.63 -18.44
C PHE A 1117 -21.85 -30.19 -18.40
N ARG A 1118 -22.57 -30.65 -17.38
CA ARG A 1118 -23.93 -30.17 -17.11
C ARG A 1118 -23.87 -28.87 -16.30
N PRO A 1119 -24.40 -27.74 -16.81
CA PRO A 1119 -24.39 -26.48 -16.08
C PRO A 1119 -25.34 -26.51 -14.87
N CYS A 1120 -24.94 -25.86 -13.77
CA CYS A 1120 -25.76 -25.70 -12.57
C CYS A 1120 -25.66 -24.26 -12.06
N ALA A 1121 -26.71 -23.45 -12.28
CA ALA A 1121 -26.72 -22.05 -11.88
C ALA A 1121 -26.92 -21.90 -10.35
N MET A 1122 -25.95 -21.27 -9.69
CA MET A 1122 -25.92 -20.95 -8.26
C MET A 1122 -25.88 -19.43 -8.06
N VAL A 1123 -27.03 -18.79 -8.31
CA VAL A 1123 -27.15 -17.32 -8.41
C VAL A 1123 -27.28 -16.65 -7.05
N ALA A 1124 -28.25 -17.05 -6.23
CA ALA A 1124 -28.54 -16.41 -4.95
C ALA A 1124 -28.83 -17.47 -3.86
N PRO A 1125 -27.96 -17.61 -2.84
CA PRO A 1125 -28.22 -18.48 -1.70
C PRO A 1125 -29.24 -17.86 -0.75
N ASP A 1126 -30.00 -18.70 -0.03
CA ASP A 1126 -30.90 -18.27 1.03
C ASP A 1126 -30.10 -17.91 2.28
N ILE A 1127 -29.76 -16.63 2.40
CA ILE A 1127 -28.92 -16.12 3.50
C ILE A 1127 -29.65 -16.24 4.84
N GLN A 1128 -30.98 -16.08 4.88
CA GLN A 1128 -31.74 -16.12 6.13
C GLN A 1128 -31.73 -17.52 6.72
N LEU A 1129 -31.98 -18.54 5.90
CA LEU A 1129 -31.89 -19.93 6.32
C LEU A 1129 -30.47 -20.30 6.77
N ILE A 1130 -29.46 -19.84 6.03
CA ILE A 1130 -28.06 -20.06 6.41
C ILE A 1130 -27.74 -19.43 7.77
N CYS A 1131 -28.17 -18.20 8.01
CA CYS A 1131 -27.97 -17.52 9.29
C CYS A 1131 -28.67 -18.24 10.44
N GLU A 1132 -29.94 -18.66 10.26
CA GLU A 1132 -30.68 -19.42 11.26
C GLU A 1132 -29.92 -20.69 11.66
N ILE A 1133 -29.55 -21.53 10.69
CA ILE A 1133 -28.90 -22.82 10.94
C ILE A 1133 -27.52 -22.63 11.57
N MET A 1134 -26.75 -21.64 11.10
CA MET A 1134 -25.45 -21.32 11.67
C MET A 1134 -25.55 -20.81 13.12
N LEU A 1135 -26.55 -19.99 13.44
CA LEU A 1135 -26.80 -19.54 14.81
C LEU A 1135 -27.16 -20.72 15.73
N VAL A 1136 -28.00 -21.65 15.26
CA VAL A 1136 -28.29 -22.90 15.99
C VAL A 1136 -27.01 -23.69 16.27
N ALA A 1137 -26.17 -23.85 15.24
CA ALA A 1137 -24.88 -24.53 15.36
C ALA A 1137 -23.89 -23.80 16.29
N GLU A 1138 -24.06 -22.50 16.52
CA GLU A 1138 -23.23 -21.72 17.46
C GLU A 1138 -23.78 -21.69 18.89
N GLY A 1139 -24.94 -22.30 19.14
CA GLY A 1139 -25.56 -22.42 20.47
C GLY A 1139 -26.71 -21.46 20.75
N PHE A 1140 -27.31 -20.85 19.71
CA PHE A 1140 -28.45 -19.95 19.85
C PHE A 1140 -29.78 -20.71 19.78
N VAL A 1141 -30.70 -20.39 20.68
CA VAL A 1141 -32.06 -20.96 20.71
C VAL A 1141 -33.03 -20.09 19.90
N GLU A 1142 -32.90 -18.76 19.95
CA GLU A 1142 -33.77 -17.79 19.24
C GLU A 1142 -33.27 -17.50 17.81
N ALA A 1143 -32.59 -18.47 17.19
CA ALA A 1143 -31.87 -18.30 15.93
C ALA A 1143 -32.73 -17.82 14.75
N ARG A 1144 -34.03 -18.18 14.69
CA ARG A 1144 -34.92 -17.79 13.58
C ARG A 1144 -35.20 -16.29 13.54
N SER A 1145 -35.60 -15.69 14.67
CA SER A 1145 -35.88 -14.25 14.75
C SER A 1145 -34.60 -13.44 14.57
N LEU A 1146 -33.51 -13.91 15.18
CA LEU A 1146 -32.20 -13.29 15.08
C LEU A 1146 -31.60 -13.36 13.66
N GLY A 1147 -31.78 -14.49 12.96
CA GLY A 1147 -31.40 -14.64 11.56
C GLY A 1147 -32.13 -13.66 10.64
N GLN A 1148 -33.42 -13.44 10.86
CA GLN A 1148 -34.20 -12.44 10.12
C GLN A 1148 -33.64 -11.03 10.37
N LYS A 1149 -33.46 -10.61 11.62
CA LYS A 1149 -32.86 -9.31 11.98
C LYS A 1149 -31.48 -9.12 11.34
N PHE A 1150 -30.64 -10.14 11.39
CA PHE A 1150 -29.32 -10.13 10.76
C PHE A 1150 -29.42 -9.85 9.25
N THR A 1151 -30.26 -10.61 8.54
CA THR A 1151 -30.41 -10.45 7.09
C THR A 1151 -31.03 -9.13 6.69
N THR A 1152 -32.00 -8.63 7.47
CA THR A 1152 -32.61 -7.32 7.26
C THR A 1152 -31.55 -6.22 7.40
N LEU A 1153 -30.72 -6.27 8.45
CA LEU A 1153 -29.63 -5.31 8.62
C LEU A 1153 -28.68 -5.31 7.41
N TYR A 1154 -28.17 -6.48 7.01
CA TYR A 1154 -27.21 -6.57 5.89
C TYR A 1154 -27.84 -6.13 4.55
N SER A 1155 -29.13 -6.41 4.35
CA SER A 1155 -29.87 -5.94 3.17
C SER A 1155 -30.01 -4.41 3.16
N LEU A 1156 -30.38 -3.82 4.30
CA LEU A 1156 -30.50 -2.37 4.46
C LEU A 1156 -29.15 -1.67 4.36
N CYS A 1157 -28.09 -2.21 4.98
CA CYS A 1157 -26.73 -1.67 4.85
C CYS A 1157 -26.28 -1.64 3.39
N LYS A 1158 -26.57 -2.69 2.62
CA LYS A 1158 -26.25 -2.74 1.18
C LYS A 1158 -27.03 -1.70 0.35
N GLN A 1159 -28.23 -1.31 0.77
CA GLN A 1159 -29.09 -0.38 0.05
C GLN A 1159 -28.88 1.09 0.44
N LEU A 1160 -28.59 1.35 1.72
CA LEU A 1160 -28.63 2.69 2.32
C LEU A 1160 -27.24 3.29 2.57
N LEU A 1161 -26.20 2.48 2.79
CA LEU A 1161 -24.85 3.00 2.99
C LEU A 1161 -24.23 3.40 1.65
N SER A 1162 -23.24 4.29 1.70
CA SER A 1162 -22.50 4.70 0.51
C SER A 1162 -21.85 3.51 -0.22
N LYS A 1163 -21.70 3.62 -1.54
CA LYS A 1163 -21.06 2.56 -2.33
C LYS A 1163 -19.54 2.65 -2.17
N GLN A 1164 -19.00 1.78 -1.33
CA GLN A 1164 -17.56 1.63 -1.13
C GLN A 1164 -17.07 0.28 -1.64
N ASP A 1165 -15.90 0.24 -2.29
CA ASP A 1165 -15.33 -1.01 -2.85
C ASP A 1165 -15.01 -2.06 -1.78
N HIS A 1166 -14.70 -1.61 -0.56
CA HIS A 1166 -14.33 -2.47 0.57
C HIS A 1166 -15.53 -2.96 1.39
N TYR A 1167 -16.75 -2.51 1.09
CA TYR A 1167 -17.97 -2.99 1.74
C TYR A 1167 -18.35 -4.40 1.22
N ASP A 1168 -18.19 -5.40 2.07
CA ASP A 1168 -18.57 -6.79 1.78
C ASP A 1168 -19.74 -7.25 2.64
N TRP A 1169 -20.91 -7.36 2.02
CA TRP A 1169 -22.15 -7.89 2.61
C TRP A 1169 -22.43 -9.35 2.17
N GLY A 1170 -21.45 -10.02 1.56
CA GLY A 1170 -21.57 -11.39 1.06
C GLY A 1170 -21.44 -12.47 2.15
N LEU A 1171 -21.69 -13.74 1.77
CA LEU A 1171 -21.70 -14.88 2.70
C LEU A 1171 -20.41 -15.06 3.51
N ARG A 1172 -19.25 -14.64 2.99
CA ARG A 1172 -17.97 -14.75 3.71
C ARG A 1172 -17.93 -13.80 4.92
N ALA A 1173 -18.39 -12.56 4.74
CA ALA A 1173 -18.52 -11.60 5.82
C ALA A 1173 -19.54 -12.07 6.86
N ILE A 1174 -20.68 -12.58 6.39
CA ILE A 1174 -21.77 -13.11 7.22
C ILE A 1174 -21.29 -14.25 8.12
N LYS A 1175 -20.66 -15.29 7.53
CA LYS A 1175 -20.10 -16.41 8.27
C LYS A 1175 -19.14 -15.96 9.37
N SER A 1176 -18.32 -14.95 9.09
CA SER A 1176 -17.34 -14.44 10.05
C SER A 1176 -18.02 -13.80 11.27
N VAL A 1177 -19.09 -13.04 11.07
CA VAL A 1177 -19.86 -12.45 12.19
C VAL A 1177 -20.53 -13.52 13.04
N LEU A 1178 -21.16 -14.52 12.41
CA LEU A 1178 -21.87 -15.57 13.13
C LEU A 1178 -20.94 -16.41 14.02
N VAL A 1179 -19.74 -16.74 13.54
CA VAL A 1179 -18.72 -17.43 14.35
C VAL A 1179 -18.25 -16.57 15.54
N VAL A 1180 -18.10 -15.25 15.34
CA VAL A 1180 -17.77 -14.31 16.43
C VAL A 1180 -18.91 -14.25 17.45
N ALA A 1181 -20.17 -14.18 17.00
CA ALA A 1181 -21.35 -14.18 17.86
C ALA A 1181 -21.42 -15.45 18.72
N GLY A 1182 -21.15 -16.63 18.14
CA GLY A 1182 -21.05 -17.89 18.88
C GLY A 1182 -19.95 -17.90 19.93
N SER A 1183 -18.77 -17.36 19.59
CA SER A 1183 -17.69 -17.21 20.58
C SER A 1183 -18.08 -16.28 21.73
N LEU A 1184 -18.80 -15.20 21.47
CA LEU A 1184 -19.29 -14.27 22.50
C LEU A 1184 -20.39 -14.92 23.36
N LYS A 1185 -21.27 -15.71 22.75
CA LYS A 1185 -22.30 -16.47 23.48
C LYS A 1185 -21.69 -17.47 24.45
N ARG A 1186 -20.61 -18.14 24.06
CA ARG A 1186 -19.88 -19.06 24.95
C ARG A 1186 -19.12 -18.35 26.06
N SER A 1187 -18.54 -17.16 25.81
CA SER A 1187 -17.88 -16.39 26.88
C SER A 1187 -18.87 -15.79 27.88
N SER A 1188 -20.12 -15.59 27.48
CA SER A 1188 -21.16 -15.00 28.34
C SER A 1188 -22.51 -15.70 28.13
N PRO A 1189 -22.68 -16.95 28.59
CA PRO A 1189 -23.88 -17.76 28.30
C PRO A 1189 -25.18 -17.15 28.82
N ALA A 1190 -25.11 -16.48 29.97
CA ALA A 1190 -26.26 -15.87 30.64
C ALA A 1190 -26.79 -14.60 29.97
N THR A 1191 -25.99 -13.97 29.09
CA THR A 1191 -26.41 -12.75 28.39
C THR A 1191 -27.50 -13.10 27.37
N PRO A 1192 -28.56 -12.27 27.23
CA PRO A 1192 -29.59 -12.48 26.23
C PRO A 1192 -28.99 -12.54 24.82
N GLU A 1193 -29.49 -13.46 23.99
CA GLU A 1193 -28.93 -13.74 22.66
C GLU A 1193 -28.96 -12.54 21.73
N GLU A 1194 -30.02 -11.74 21.82
CA GLU A 1194 -30.18 -10.50 21.07
C GLU A 1194 -29.05 -9.48 21.35
N HIS A 1195 -28.61 -9.37 22.62
CA HIS A 1195 -27.53 -8.46 22.98
C HIS A 1195 -26.20 -8.92 22.39
N ILE A 1196 -25.95 -10.24 22.40
CA ILE A 1196 -24.73 -10.82 21.85
C ILE A 1196 -24.68 -10.63 20.34
N LEU A 1197 -25.80 -10.85 19.64
CA LEU A 1197 -25.84 -10.67 18.20
C LEU A 1197 -25.66 -9.20 17.81
N MET A 1198 -26.32 -8.27 18.52
CA MET A 1198 -26.13 -6.84 18.32
C MET A 1198 -24.67 -6.42 18.52
N LEU A 1199 -24.03 -6.88 19.61
CA LEU A 1199 -22.61 -6.64 19.88
C LEU A 1199 -21.72 -7.13 18.72
N ALA A 1200 -21.93 -8.38 18.28
CA ALA A 1200 -21.15 -8.96 17.20
C ALA A 1200 -21.33 -8.18 15.88
N LEU A 1201 -22.57 -7.82 15.54
CA LEU A 1201 -22.92 -7.04 14.35
C LEU A 1201 -22.28 -5.65 14.36
N ARG A 1202 -22.40 -4.95 15.48
CA ARG A 1202 -21.87 -3.60 15.67
C ARG A 1202 -20.35 -3.59 15.62
N ASP A 1203 -19.71 -4.39 16.47
CA ASP A 1203 -18.26 -4.31 16.68
C ASP A 1203 -17.47 -4.91 15.51
N PHE A 1204 -18.03 -5.87 14.76
CA PHE A 1204 -17.37 -6.43 13.58
C PHE A 1204 -17.46 -5.53 12.34
N ASN A 1205 -18.57 -4.81 12.17
CA ASN A 1205 -18.80 -4.00 10.97
C ASN A 1205 -18.33 -2.56 11.13
N LEU A 1206 -18.42 -1.97 12.32
CA LEU A 1206 -18.04 -0.57 12.54
C LEU A 1206 -16.65 -0.18 12.01
N PRO A 1207 -15.58 -0.99 12.18
CA PRO A 1207 -14.24 -0.59 11.70
C PRO A 1207 -14.12 -0.61 10.17
N LYS A 1208 -15.10 -1.17 9.45
CA LYS A 1208 -15.16 -1.16 7.98
C LYS A 1208 -15.92 0.04 7.44
N ILE A 1209 -16.78 0.65 8.25
CA ILE A 1209 -17.73 1.66 7.80
C ILE A 1209 -17.05 3.03 7.83
N VAL A 1210 -17.16 3.78 6.73
CA VAL A 1210 -16.61 5.14 6.63
C VAL A 1210 -17.34 6.08 7.57
N SER A 1211 -16.67 7.13 8.05
CA SER A 1211 -17.22 8.05 9.07
C SER A 1211 -18.59 8.63 8.72
N GLU A 1212 -18.84 8.94 7.45
CA GLU A 1212 -20.12 9.48 6.95
C GLU A 1212 -21.28 8.48 7.11
N ASP A 1213 -20.99 7.18 6.97
CA ASP A 1213 -21.98 6.10 7.02
C ASP A 1213 -22.22 5.58 8.45
N VAL A 1214 -21.36 5.92 9.42
CA VAL A 1214 -21.46 5.45 10.82
C VAL A 1214 -22.80 5.86 11.44
N GLY A 1215 -23.27 7.09 11.18
CA GLY A 1215 -24.55 7.58 11.69
C GLY A 1215 -25.74 6.75 11.19
N VAL A 1216 -25.76 6.46 9.88
CA VAL A 1216 -26.80 5.62 9.25
C VAL A 1216 -26.76 4.20 9.80
N PHE A 1217 -25.58 3.59 9.88
CA PHE A 1217 -25.42 2.23 10.42
C PHE A 1217 -25.88 2.09 11.87
N MET A 1218 -25.51 3.04 12.73
CA MET A 1218 -25.93 3.02 14.14
C MET A 1218 -27.43 3.29 14.29
N GLY A 1219 -28.03 4.11 13.41
CA GLY A 1219 -29.49 4.26 13.31
C GLY A 1219 -30.19 2.95 12.98
N LEU A 1220 -29.71 2.23 11.95
CA LEU A 1220 -30.25 0.92 11.57
C LEU A 1220 -30.13 -0.14 12.68
N ILE A 1221 -29.03 -0.11 13.43
CA ILE A 1221 -28.86 -0.96 14.62
C ILE A 1221 -29.90 -0.58 15.70
N GLY A 1222 -30.09 0.72 15.96
CA GLY A 1222 -31.07 1.21 16.92
C GLY A 1222 -32.52 0.83 16.59
N ASP A 1223 -32.88 0.84 15.30
CA ASP A 1223 -34.20 0.45 14.83
C ASP A 1223 -34.46 -1.06 14.97
N LEU A 1224 -33.45 -1.89 14.71
CA LEU A 1224 -33.55 -3.35 14.79
C LEU A 1224 -33.39 -3.91 16.22
N PHE A 1225 -32.68 -3.19 17.07
CA PHE A 1225 -32.33 -3.55 18.46
C PHE A 1225 -32.66 -2.40 19.43
N PRO A 1226 -33.94 -2.02 19.58
CA PRO A 1226 -34.34 -0.87 20.37
C PRO A 1226 -34.02 -1.04 21.86
N ALA A 1227 -33.60 0.05 22.51
CA ALA A 1227 -33.30 0.14 23.95
C ALA A 1227 -32.13 -0.75 24.47
N LEU A 1228 -31.23 -1.18 23.59
CA LEU A 1228 -30.05 -1.98 23.94
C LEU A 1228 -28.76 -1.15 23.84
N ASP A 1229 -28.27 -0.61 24.97
CA ASP A 1229 -26.95 0.02 25.05
C ASP A 1229 -25.97 -0.88 25.82
N VAL A 1230 -24.99 -1.45 25.10
CA VAL A 1230 -24.01 -2.37 25.68
C VAL A 1230 -22.58 -1.80 25.54
N PRO A 1231 -21.86 -1.56 26.66
CA PRO A 1231 -20.58 -0.86 26.66
C PRO A 1231 -19.43 -1.68 26.04
N ARG A 1232 -18.52 -0.97 25.36
CA ARG A 1232 -17.40 -1.53 24.54
C ARG A 1232 -16.08 -1.82 25.28
N LYS A 1233 -16.01 -1.59 26.59
CA LYS A 1233 -14.71 -1.38 27.26
C LYS A 1233 -13.95 -2.70 27.52
N ASN A 1234 -12.76 -2.84 26.92
CA ASN A 1234 -11.72 -3.76 27.39
C ASN A 1234 -10.54 -2.94 27.98
N PRO A 1235 -10.62 -2.58 29.27
CA PRO A 1235 -9.69 -1.62 29.89
C PRO A 1235 -8.24 -2.15 29.98
N VAL A 1236 -8.06 -3.47 29.95
CA VAL A 1236 -6.73 -4.08 30.05
C VAL A 1236 -5.93 -3.81 28.78
N LEU A 1237 -6.55 -4.03 27.61
CA LEU A 1237 -5.89 -3.81 26.32
C LEU A 1237 -5.59 -2.32 26.10
N GLU A 1238 -6.54 -1.44 26.42
CA GLU A 1238 -6.35 0.01 26.25
C GLU A 1238 -5.18 0.54 27.09
N LYS A 1239 -4.98 0.00 28.31
CA LYS A 1239 -3.84 0.34 29.15
C LYS A 1239 -2.52 -0.12 28.50
N SER A 1240 -2.41 -1.39 28.11
CA SER A 1240 -1.19 -1.92 27.49
C SER A 1240 -0.80 -1.19 26.21
N VAL A 1241 -1.79 -0.77 25.40
CA VAL A 1241 -1.53 0.02 24.18
C VAL A 1241 -0.96 1.39 24.51
N ARG A 1242 -1.50 2.09 25.52
CA ARG A 1242 -0.98 3.39 25.96
C ARG A 1242 0.43 3.27 26.54
N ASP A 1243 0.69 2.23 27.31
CA ASP A 1243 2.03 1.96 27.87
C ASP A 1243 3.05 1.75 26.73
N ALA A 1244 2.72 0.93 25.73
CA ALA A 1244 3.58 0.68 24.56
C ALA A 1244 3.81 1.94 23.69
N ILE A 1245 2.79 2.79 23.53
CA ILE A 1245 2.92 4.07 22.82
C ILE A 1245 3.89 5.01 23.56
N GLY A 1246 3.81 5.03 24.89
CA GLY A 1246 4.72 5.79 25.75
C GLY A 1246 6.17 5.31 25.63
N GLU A 1247 6.39 3.99 25.63
CA GLU A 1247 7.72 3.40 25.42
C GLU A 1247 8.32 3.76 24.06
N LEU A 1248 7.51 3.81 23.01
CA LEU A 1248 7.91 4.20 21.65
C LEU A 1248 8.07 5.72 21.47
N LYS A 1249 7.85 6.52 22.51
CA LYS A 1249 7.87 8.00 22.48
C LYS A 1249 6.89 8.59 21.43
N LEU A 1250 5.78 7.90 21.19
CA LEU A 1250 4.71 8.34 20.30
C LEU A 1250 3.58 9.00 21.10
N GLN A 1251 2.73 9.79 20.45
CA GLN A 1251 1.59 10.44 21.11
C GLN A 1251 0.41 9.46 21.25
N PRO A 1252 -0.13 9.23 22.47
CA PRO A 1252 -1.26 8.33 22.68
C PRO A 1252 -2.60 9.00 22.37
N GLU A 1253 -2.87 9.22 21.08
CA GLU A 1253 -4.19 9.70 20.65
C GLU A 1253 -5.28 8.64 20.85
N ASP A 1254 -6.45 9.07 21.34
CA ASP A 1254 -7.59 8.18 21.61
C ASP A 1254 -8.13 7.52 20.33
N SER A 1255 -8.05 8.22 19.19
CA SER A 1255 -8.37 7.72 17.85
C SER A 1255 -7.51 6.50 17.48
N PHE A 1256 -6.22 6.54 17.80
CA PHE A 1256 -5.26 5.48 17.53
C PHE A 1256 -5.45 4.28 18.45
N VAL A 1257 -5.69 4.52 19.74
CA VAL A 1257 -6.03 3.46 20.71
C VAL A 1257 -7.31 2.74 20.30
N LEU A 1258 -8.31 3.49 19.83
CA LEU A 1258 -9.57 2.95 19.32
C LEU A 1258 -9.36 2.06 18.08
N LYS A 1259 -8.56 2.50 17.10
CA LYS A 1259 -8.24 1.67 15.91
C LYS A 1259 -7.47 0.40 16.26
N ILE A 1260 -6.53 0.44 17.22
CA ILE A 1260 -5.82 -0.77 17.66
C ILE A 1260 -6.78 -1.74 18.35
N ARG A 1261 -7.70 -1.24 19.18
CA ARG A 1261 -8.74 -2.07 19.80
C ARG A 1261 -9.62 -2.74 18.76
N GLU A 1262 -10.07 -2.00 17.75
CA GLU A 1262 -10.87 -2.54 16.64
C GLU A 1262 -10.10 -3.62 15.86
N LYS A 1263 -8.81 -3.39 15.60
CA LYS A 1263 -7.92 -4.38 14.98
C LYS A 1263 -7.76 -5.65 15.83
N ALA A 1264 -7.75 -5.52 17.15
CA ALA A 1264 -7.68 -6.64 18.08
C ALA A 1264 -8.94 -7.52 18.03
N VAL A 1265 -10.14 -6.94 17.83
CA VAL A 1265 -11.38 -7.72 17.61
C VAL A 1265 -11.26 -8.59 16.36
N TRP A 1266 -10.58 -8.10 15.33
CA TRP A 1266 -10.36 -8.83 14.06
C TRP A 1266 -9.19 -9.80 14.08
N SER A 1267 -8.40 -9.90 15.16
CA SER A 1267 -7.34 -10.92 15.28
C SER A 1267 -7.84 -12.37 15.12
N ARG A 1268 -9.16 -12.55 15.15
CA ARG A 1268 -9.88 -13.81 14.94
C ARG A 1268 -10.03 -14.20 13.45
N THR A 1269 -9.62 -13.36 12.50
CA THR A 1269 -9.61 -13.66 11.05
C THR A 1269 -8.19 -13.91 10.52
N HIS A 1270 -8.04 -14.68 9.43
CA HIS A 1270 -6.73 -15.11 8.91
C HIS A 1270 -5.91 -13.99 8.22
N GLY A 1271 -6.55 -12.92 7.77
CA GLY A 1271 -5.89 -11.81 7.06
C GLY A 1271 -6.68 -10.53 7.21
N GLN A 1272 -5.96 -9.41 7.38
CA GLN A 1272 -6.52 -8.08 7.59
C GLN A 1272 -5.94 -7.13 6.56
N SER A 1273 -6.76 -6.22 6.04
CA SER A 1273 -6.31 -5.08 5.23
C SER A 1273 -6.59 -3.80 6.00
N VAL A 1274 -5.66 -2.85 5.91
CA VAL A 1274 -5.83 -1.51 6.46
C VAL A 1274 -5.81 -0.55 5.28
N THR A 1275 -6.94 0.08 5.02
CA THR A 1275 -7.10 1.08 3.95
C THR A 1275 -7.05 2.48 4.56
N GLY A 1276 -6.27 3.37 3.97
CA GLY A 1276 -6.14 4.77 4.38
C GLY A 1276 -5.40 5.56 3.30
N SER A 1277 -5.59 6.87 3.29
CA SER A 1277 -4.76 7.80 2.49
C SER A 1277 -3.37 7.88 3.13
N ILE A 1278 -2.33 7.75 2.31
CA ILE A 1278 -0.92 7.97 2.71
C ILE A 1278 -0.67 9.47 2.81
#